data_AF-A0A5E6NS49-F1
#
_entry.id   AF-A0A5E6NS49-F1
#
_cell.length_a   1.000
_cell.length_b   1.000
_cell.length_c   1.000
_cell.angle_alpha   90.00
_cell.angle_beta   90.00
_cell.angle_gamma   90.00
#
_symmetry.space_group_name_H-M   'P 1'
#
loop_
_entity.id
_entity.type
_entity.pdbx_description
1 polymer ?
#
loop_
_entity_poly.entity_id
_entity_poly.type
_entity_poly.pdbx_seq_one_letter_code
_entity_poly.pdbx_strand_id
1 'polypeptide(L)'
;MVETTSKENSGVYFDHDNNSFAEQSGWVGKDDGLLVFDKNNNGKIDDGSELFGNNTILSNGNKAANGFEALKDLDSNNDGKIDNQDTNFNNLKIWQDKNSDGKLDEGELLSLAQAGVKSLNTNYNNSNEVDANNNAHKQQGSFTTTAGTTNKMNDVWFDVDLAKTIETDLVEVNDVIANLPNLAGFGNVHSLHQAMALDTSGELQDLVEQVISASGAEQNDALTQMIYHWTGVEDIDPNSRTADRMYGNVIGDARKLKALEELMGQEWLGTWCGGDRDRNPHGKAALILLKAFDDLQLYIKDKLFDDNNNDNLLSKIRISTNDEGELTEVHVSTFINYLEFEYADNPQQTLNQLRQVKIALLKLGDVGKQTLAALEQAGDEDGNALAQMLARDVYLHLIGTDGNDILTSGSGFDVLEGGNGDDTLNAGQGNDKVTGGAGNDIYIFNLGDGQLEIMDANGYDGLKFGEGITKDDITITQEADGFVYIRINNTTDVVKFTQASTTSTLAIDYIYFADNSHSRIDANVILASLKTLTEGNDTLTANKDGTNNIQALAGDDTITGGIDARNNIDGGADDDTLTGGSYADSLIGGQGNDTLNGGNGDDTLNAGQGNDKVTGGAGNDIYIFNLGDGQLEIMDANGYDGLKFGEGITKDDITITQEADGFVYIRINNTTDVVKFTQASTTSTLAIDYIYFADNSRIRANAILVSLKTLTEGDDTLTANRNGTNNIQALAGDDTITGGIDARNNIDGGADDDTLTGGSYADRLIGGQGNDTLNGGNGDDTLNAGQDNDTLNGGNGDDTLNAGQGNDKVTGGAGNDIYIFNLGDGQLEIMDANGLDKLKFGEGITKDDITITQEADGFVYIRINNTTDVVKFTQASTTSTLAIDIIYFADNSYIYADTILASLKTLTEGDDTLTANKDGTNNIQALAGDDTITGGIDARNNIDGGADDDTLTGGSYADSLIGGQGNDTLNGGNGDDTLNAGQGNDKVTGGAGNDIYIFNLGDGQLEIMDANGYDGLKFGEGITKDDITITQEADGFVYIRINNTTDVVKFTQASTTSTLAIDYIYFADNSRIRANAILVSLKTLTEGDDTLTANRNGTNNIQALAGDDTITGGIDARNNIDGGADDDTLTGGSYADRLIGGQGNDTLNGGNGDDTLNAGQDNDTLNGGNGDDTLNAGQGNDKVTGGAGNDIYIFNLGDGQLEIMDANGLDKLKFGEGITKDDITITQEADGFVYIRINNTTDVVKFTQASTTSTLAIDIIYFADNSYILC
;
A
#
# COMPACT_ATOMS: atom_id res chain seq x y z
N MET A 1 16.05 -19.75 -6.30
CA MET A 1 14.61 -19.43 -6.21
C MET A 1 14.21 -18.86 -7.56
N VAL A 2 12.92 -18.68 -7.86
CA VAL A 2 12.55 -17.88 -9.04
C VAL A 2 12.68 -16.42 -8.61
N GLU A 3 13.53 -15.67 -9.29
CA GLU A 3 13.82 -14.27 -9.03
C GLU A 3 12.92 -13.37 -9.87
N THR A 4 12.51 -12.25 -9.30
CA THR A 4 11.62 -11.28 -9.94
C THR A 4 12.16 -9.87 -9.74
N THR A 5 11.52 -8.90 -10.39
CA THR A 5 11.74 -7.46 -10.23
C THR A 5 10.41 -6.77 -9.91
N SER A 6 10.46 -5.68 -9.14
CA SER A 6 9.25 -4.90 -8.82
C SER A 6 8.83 -4.04 -10.01
N LYS A 7 7.54 -3.72 -10.12
CA LYS A 7 7.00 -2.90 -11.22
C LYS A 7 7.60 -1.49 -11.28
N GLU A 8 7.99 -0.90 -10.15
CA GLU A 8 8.64 0.42 -10.12
C GLU A 8 10.07 0.39 -10.68
N ASN A 9 10.77 -0.74 -10.52
CA ASN A 9 12.18 -0.89 -10.87
C ASN A 9 12.41 -1.62 -12.21
N SER A 10 11.43 -2.39 -12.68
CA SER A 10 11.51 -3.12 -13.96
C SER A 10 11.47 -2.16 -15.15
N GLY A 11 10.61 -1.13 -15.09
CA GLY A 11 10.31 -0.28 -16.25
C GLY A 11 9.57 -1.03 -17.37
N VAL A 12 9.10 -2.26 -17.11
CA VAL A 12 8.48 -3.14 -18.10
C VAL A 12 7.00 -2.82 -18.25
N TYR A 13 6.55 -2.78 -19.50
CA TYR A 13 5.15 -2.73 -19.89
C TYR A 13 4.87 -3.92 -20.79
N PHE A 14 3.93 -4.78 -20.40
CA PHE A 14 3.57 -5.98 -21.14
C PHE A 14 2.06 -6.17 -21.08
N ASP A 15 1.43 -6.53 -22.20
CA ASP A 15 -0.02 -6.74 -22.30
C ASP A 15 -0.35 -8.17 -21.85
N HIS A 16 -0.84 -8.32 -20.62
CA HIS A 16 -1.07 -9.66 -20.05
C HIS A 16 -2.36 -10.31 -20.51
N ASP A 17 -3.37 -9.55 -20.91
CA ASP A 17 -4.70 -10.06 -21.22
C ASP A 17 -5.09 -9.97 -22.70
N ASN A 18 -4.19 -9.44 -23.54
CA ASN A 18 -4.30 -9.25 -24.98
C ASN A 18 -5.44 -8.27 -25.33
N ASN A 19 -5.46 -7.13 -24.65
CA ASN A 19 -6.42 -6.04 -24.87
C ASN A 19 -5.84 -4.84 -25.63
N SER A 20 -4.59 -4.96 -26.11
CA SER A 20 -3.77 -3.94 -26.79
C SER A 20 -3.23 -2.84 -25.86
N PHE A 21 -3.39 -2.94 -24.55
CA PHE A 21 -2.83 -2.04 -23.54
C PHE A 21 -1.82 -2.78 -22.65
N ALA A 22 -0.55 -2.50 -22.86
CA ALA A 22 0.52 -3.09 -22.06
C ALA A 22 0.57 -2.44 -20.67
N GLU A 23 0.43 -3.21 -19.59
CA GLU A 23 0.40 -2.68 -18.22
C GLU A 23 1.78 -2.63 -17.58
N GLN A 24 2.04 -1.62 -16.74
CA GLN A 24 3.30 -1.57 -15.98
C GLN A 24 3.36 -2.77 -15.03
N SER A 25 4.38 -3.60 -15.20
CA SER A 25 4.42 -4.94 -14.60
C SER A 25 5.70 -5.19 -13.83
N GLY A 26 5.59 -5.88 -12.69
CA GLY A 26 6.70 -6.66 -12.15
C GLY A 26 7.13 -7.69 -13.20
N TRP A 27 8.39 -8.11 -13.15
CA TRP A 27 8.92 -8.94 -14.23
C TRP A 27 9.84 -10.05 -13.75
N VAL A 28 10.09 -11.04 -14.61
CA VAL A 28 11.05 -12.11 -14.34
C VAL A 28 12.47 -11.55 -14.22
N GLY A 29 13.28 -12.08 -13.30
CA GLY A 29 14.70 -11.72 -13.22
C GLY A 29 15.48 -12.21 -14.44
N LYS A 30 16.50 -11.47 -14.87
CA LYS A 30 17.33 -11.75 -16.06
C LYS A 30 17.97 -13.15 -16.13
N ASP A 31 18.14 -13.80 -14.98
CA ASP A 31 18.79 -15.11 -14.85
C ASP A 31 17.77 -16.27 -14.92
N ASP A 32 16.47 -15.96 -14.81
CA ASP A 32 15.34 -16.89 -14.97
C ASP A 32 14.67 -16.71 -16.35
N GLY A 33 13.68 -17.55 -16.67
CA GLY A 33 12.99 -17.48 -17.96
C GLY A 33 11.52 -17.86 -17.88
N LEU A 34 10.71 -17.21 -18.71
CA LEU A 34 9.28 -17.45 -18.87
C LEU A 34 9.05 -18.63 -19.81
N LEU A 35 8.12 -19.51 -19.45
CA LEU A 35 7.63 -20.54 -20.37
C LEU A 35 6.62 -19.91 -21.32
N VAL A 36 6.81 -20.09 -22.62
CA VAL A 36 6.03 -19.41 -23.65
C VAL A 36 5.66 -20.33 -24.81
N PHE A 37 4.57 -19.99 -25.51
CA PHE A 37 4.09 -20.67 -26.70
C PHE A 37 3.52 -19.65 -27.69
N ASP A 38 4.27 -19.37 -28.75
CA ASP A 38 3.83 -18.61 -29.93
C ASP A 38 2.66 -19.34 -30.60
N LYS A 39 1.43 -18.93 -30.27
CA LYS A 39 0.20 -19.59 -30.71
C LYS A 39 -0.28 -19.03 -32.05
N ASN A 40 -0.02 -17.76 -32.30
CA ASN A 40 -0.43 -17.07 -33.52
C ASN A 40 0.56 -17.30 -34.69
N ASN A 41 1.71 -17.93 -34.41
CA ASN A 41 2.82 -18.21 -35.33
C ASN A 41 3.39 -16.96 -36.00
N ASN A 42 3.40 -15.82 -35.30
CA ASN A 42 3.96 -14.58 -35.79
C ASN A 42 5.49 -14.49 -35.57
N GLY A 43 6.07 -15.46 -34.83
CA GLY A 43 7.50 -15.52 -34.52
C GLY A 43 7.95 -14.57 -33.41
N LYS A 44 7.01 -14.00 -32.65
CA LYS A 44 7.20 -13.12 -31.51
C LYS A 44 6.53 -13.72 -30.28
N ILE A 45 6.78 -13.11 -29.13
CA ILE A 45 6.00 -13.28 -27.90
C ILE A 45 5.66 -11.85 -27.49
N ASP A 46 4.46 -11.40 -27.85
CA ASP A 46 4.06 -10.00 -27.72
C ASP A 46 2.88 -9.75 -26.78
N ASP A 47 2.17 -10.80 -26.33
CA ASP A 47 1.07 -10.67 -25.37
C ASP A 47 0.92 -11.90 -24.46
N GLY A 48 0.12 -11.76 -23.39
CA GLY A 48 -0.06 -12.78 -22.35
C GLY A 48 -0.85 -14.02 -22.79
N SER A 49 -1.48 -14.02 -23.98
CA SER A 49 -2.08 -15.23 -24.54
C SER A 49 -1.05 -16.27 -24.97
N GLU A 50 0.21 -15.83 -25.14
CA GLU A 50 1.38 -16.64 -25.49
C GLU A 50 2.24 -17.00 -24.27
N LEU A 51 1.93 -16.43 -23.10
CA LEU A 51 2.47 -16.85 -21.81
C LEU A 51 1.59 -17.95 -21.18
N PHE A 52 2.18 -18.73 -20.28
CA PHE A 52 1.44 -19.70 -19.45
C PHE A 52 0.95 -19.03 -18.16
N GLY A 53 -0.36 -18.96 -17.98
CA GLY A 53 -0.99 -18.33 -16.82
C GLY A 53 -2.51 -18.39 -16.88
N ASN A 54 -3.16 -17.57 -16.05
CA ASN A 54 -4.62 -17.45 -15.99
C ASN A 54 -5.25 -16.74 -17.21
N ASN A 55 -4.44 -16.13 -18.08
CA ASN A 55 -4.89 -15.60 -19.37
C ASN A 55 -4.76 -16.59 -20.53
N THR A 56 -4.17 -17.77 -20.30
CA THR A 56 -4.06 -18.79 -21.34
C THR A 56 -5.43 -19.41 -21.65
N ILE A 57 -5.83 -19.37 -22.92
CA ILE A 57 -7.02 -20.08 -23.40
C ILE A 57 -6.71 -21.58 -23.59
N LEU A 58 -7.50 -22.43 -22.92
CA LEU A 58 -7.46 -23.89 -22.98
C LEU A 58 -8.13 -24.40 -24.27
N SER A 59 -7.90 -25.68 -24.59
CA SER A 59 -8.50 -26.38 -25.75
C SER A 59 -10.04 -26.37 -25.77
N ASN A 60 -10.69 -26.17 -24.61
CA ASN A 60 -12.14 -26.05 -24.48
C ASN A 60 -12.68 -24.62 -24.69
N GLY A 61 -11.82 -23.63 -24.92
CA GLY A 61 -12.16 -22.22 -25.13
C GLY A 61 -12.26 -21.38 -23.86
N ASN A 62 -12.10 -21.95 -22.67
CA ASN A 62 -12.09 -21.20 -21.41
C ASN A 62 -10.67 -20.74 -21.03
N LYS A 63 -10.57 -19.67 -20.25
CA LYS A 63 -9.32 -19.27 -19.58
C LYS A 63 -8.91 -20.32 -18.54
N ALA A 64 -7.62 -20.63 -18.44
CA ALA A 64 -7.07 -21.52 -17.42
C ALA A 64 -7.19 -20.89 -16.03
N ALA A 65 -7.34 -21.69 -14.97
CA ALA A 65 -7.32 -21.12 -13.62
C ALA A 65 -5.90 -20.73 -13.17
N ASN A 66 -4.87 -21.35 -13.76
CA ASN A 66 -3.45 -21.12 -13.49
C ASN A 66 -2.57 -21.70 -14.62
N GLY A 67 -1.29 -21.34 -14.65
CA GLY A 67 -0.33 -21.74 -15.68
C GLY A 67 -0.03 -23.25 -15.72
N PHE A 68 -0.21 -23.99 -14.63
CA PHE A 68 -0.05 -25.44 -14.62
C PHE A 68 -1.24 -26.17 -15.23
N GLU A 69 -2.46 -25.65 -15.07
CA GLU A 69 -3.62 -26.15 -15.81
C GLU A 69 -3.48 -25.93 -17.31
N ALA A 70 -2.98 -24.75 -17.71
CA ALA A 70 -2.63 -24.45 -19.09
C ALA A 70 -1.57 -25.43 -19.63
N LEU A 71 -0.58 -25.79 -18.80
CA LEU A 71 0.44 -26.77 -19.17
C LEU A 71 -0.15 -28.19 -19.30
N LYS A 72 -1.07 -28.57 -18.41
CA LYS A 72 -1.74 -29.88 -18.41
C LYS A 72 -2.60 -30.10 -19.65
N ASP A 73 -3.20 -29.04 -20.21
CA ASP A 73 -3.96 -29.11 -21.45
C ASP A 73 -3.10 -29.53 -22.67
N LEU A 74 -1.77 -29.38 -22.56
CA LEU A 74 -0.81 -29.81 -23.59
C LEU A 74 -0.28 -31.24 -23.41
N ASP A 75 -0.64 -31.92 -22.30
CA ASP A 75 -0.24 -33.30 -21.99
C ASP A 75 -1.10 -34.27 -22.80
N SER A 76 -0.61 -34.62 -23.98
CA SER A 76 -1.36 -35.39 -24.97
C SER A 76 -1.46 -36.88 -24.60
N ASN A 77 -0.57 -37.37 -23.75
CA ASN A 77 -0.54 -38.77 -23.32
C ASN A 77 -1.08 -38.98 -21.88
N ASN A 78 -1.37 -37.90 -21.15
CA ASN A 78 -1.87 -37.83 -19.79
C ASN A 78 -0.97 -38.52 -18.74
N ASP A 79 0.36 -38.44 -18.91
CA ASP A 79 1.32 -39.03 -17.96
C ASP A 79 1.75 -38.08 -16.84
N GLY A 80 1.23 -36.85 -16.83
CA GLY A 80 1.48 -35.82 -15.83
C GLY A 80 2.77 -35.04 -16.09
N LYS A 81 3.35 -35.14 -17.29
CA LYS A 81 4.54 -34.40 -17.72
C LYS A 81 4.39 -33.95 -19.16
N ILE A 82 5.05 -32.84 -19.49
CA ILE A 82 5.25 -32.39 -20.85
C ILE A 82 6.66 -32.77 -21.27
N ASP A 83 6.80 -33.76 -22.14
CA ASP A 83 8.08 -34.25 -22.65
C ASP A 83 8.05 -34.58 -24.15
N ASN A 84 9.10 -35.20 -24.69
CA ASN A 84 9.21 -35.48 -26.13
C ASN A 84 8.19 -36.51 -26.67
N GLN A 85 7.38 -37.12 -25.80
CA GLN A 85 6.23 -37.93 -26.18
C GLN A 85 5.00 -37.06 -26.50
N ASP A 86 5.00 -35.78 -26.13
CA ASP A 86 3.89 -34.86 -26.36
C ASP A 86 3.96 -34.13 -27.68
N THR A 87 2.78 -33.94 -28.27
CA THR A 87 2.64 -33.37 -29.62
C THR A 87 3.17 -31.93 -29.70
N ASN A 88 2.96 -31.14 -28.65
CA ASN A 88 3.31 -29.71 -28.61
C ASN A 88 4.66 -29.41 -27.94
N PHE A 89 5.39 -30.42 -27.45
CA PHE A 89 6.63 -30.21 -26.70
C PHE A 89 7.69 -29.38 -27.45
N ASN A 90 7.80 -29.57 -28.77
CA ASN A 90 8.79 -28.86 -29.58
C ASN A 90 8.40 -27.40 -29.89
N ASN A 91 7.13 -27.04 -29.68
CA ASN A 91 6.62 -25.69 -29.90
C ASN A 91 6.86 -24.79 -28.69
N LEU A 92 6.98 -25.38 -27.49
CA LEU A 92 7.31 -24.66 -26.27
C LEU A 92 8.72 -24.08 -26.30
N LYS A 93 8.85 -22.85 -25.80
CA LYS A 93 10.12 -22.12 -25.68
C LYS A 93 10.27 -21.57 -24.27
N ILE A 94 11.49 -21.20 -23.93
CA ILE A 94 11.81 -20.37 -22.77
C ILE A 94 12.22 -19.00 -23.29
N TRP A 95 11.53 -17.95 -22.87
CA TRP A 95 11.98 -16.58 -23.07
C TRP A 95 12.79 -16.15 -21.86
N GLN A 96 14.09 -15.97 -22.06
CA GLN A 96 14.98 -15.39 -21.06
C GLN A 96 15.29 -13.96 -21.48
N ASP A 97 14.54 -13.03 -20.89
CA ASP A 97 14.68 -11.59 -21.09
C ASP A 97 15.92 -11.09 -20.34
N LYS A 98 17.01 -10.84 -21.07
CA LYS A 98 18.34 -10.57 -20.49
C LYS A 98 18.52 -9.11 -20.11
N ASN A 99 17.83 -8.21 -20.80
CA ASN A 99 17.84 -6.78 -20.52
C ASN A 99 16.67 -6.34 -19.63
N SER A 100 15.72 -7.26 -19.38
CA SER A 100 14.53 -7.08 -18.54
C SER A 100 13.66 -5.92 -19.04
N ASP A 101 13.47 -5.81 -20.37
CA ASP A 101 12.69 -4.74 -21.00
C ASP A 101 11.28 -5.18 -21.45
N GLY A 102 10.94 -6.46 -21.26
CA GLY A 102 9.64 -7.04 -21.62
C GLY A 102 9.41 -7.15 -23.11
N LYS A 103 10.45 -7.09 -23.95
CA LYS A 103 10.36 -7.26 -25.40
C LYS A 103 11.27 -8.39 -25.84
N LEU A 104 10.78 -9.20 -26.79
CA LEU A 104 11.56 -10.31 -27.27
C LEU A 104 12.68 -9.85 -28.22
N ASP A 105 13.93 -9.89 -27.75
CA ASP A 105 15.12 -9.57 -28.53
C ASP A 105 15.76 -10.80 -29.22
N GLU A 106 16.63 -10.52 -30.20
CA GLU A 106 17.38 -11.56 -30.91
C GLU A 106 18.29 -12.35 -29.95
N GLY A 107 18.00 -13.65 -29.78
CA GLY A 107 18.79 -14.56 -28.96
C GLY A 107 18.29 -14.76 -27.52
N GLU A 108 17.09 -14.26 -27.21
CA GLU A 108 16.41 -14.45 -25.92
C GLU A 108 15.41 -15.61 -25.93
N LEU A 109 14.89 -15.97 -27.10
CA LEU A 109 14.02 -17.13 -27.25
C LEU A 109 14.83 -18.42 -27.39
N LEU A 110 14.74 -19.30 -26.39
CA LEU A 110 15.43 -20.58 -26.35
C LEU A 110 14.45 -21.73 -26.55
N SER A 111 14.84 -22.75 -27.31
CA SER A 111 14.13 -24.04 -27.23
C SER A 111 14.33 -24.66 -25.84
N LEU A 112 13.38 -25.50 -25.40
CA LEU A 112 13.50 -26.24 -24.12
C LEU A 112 14.87 -26.95 -23.99
N ALA A 113 15.35 -27.57 -25.07
CA ALA A 113 16.66 -28.23 -25.08
C ALA A 113 17.84 -27.26 -24.91
N GLN A 114 17.78 -26.05 -25.51
CA GLN A 114 18.81 -25.02 -25.34
C GLN A 114 18.80 -24.44 -23.92
N ALA A 115 17.62 -24.30 -23.30
CA ALA A 115 17.46 -23.92 -21.90
C ALA A 115 17.79 -25.08 -20.92
N GLY A 116 18.18 -26.26 -21.42
CA GLY A 116 18.54 -27.41 -20.61
C GLY A 116 17.36 -28.16 -19.99
N VAL A 117 16.12 -27.88 -20.43
CA VAL A 117 14.88 -28.53 -19.99
C VAL A 117 14.65 -29.83 -20.76
N LYS A 118 14.37 -30.92 -20.05
CA LYS A 118 14.04 -32.24 -20.61
C LYS A 118 12.54 -32.54 -20.53
N SER A 119 11.90 -32.21 -19.41
CA SER A 119 10.47 -32.40 -19.20
C SER A 119 9.94 -31.43 -18.15
N LEU A 120 8.70 -30.96 -18.31
CA LEU A 120 8.01 -30.09 -17.35
C LEU A 120 6.96 -30.92 -16.59
N ASN A 121 6.84 -30.79 -15.27
CA ASN A 121 5.81 -31.51 -14.49
C ASN A 121 4.52 -30.69 -14.45
N THR A 122 3.37 -31.32 -14.72
CA THR A 122 2.07 -30.63 -14.69
C THR A 122 1.45 -30.58 -13.30
N ASN A 123 1.99 -31.34 -12.33
CA ASN A 123 1.54 -31.30 -10.94
C ASN A 123 2.18 -30.13 -10.18
N TYR A 124 1.40 -29.50 -9.32
CA TYR A 124 1.80 -28.34 -8.52
C TYR A 124 1.20 -28.39 -7.12
N ASN A 125 1.76 -27.57 -6.22
CA ASN A 125 1.17 -27.23 -4.93
C ASN A 125 0.76 -25.75 -4.93
N ASN A 126 -0.36 -25.43 -4.30
CA ASN A 126 -0.74 -24.04 -4.07
C ASN A 126 0.18 -23.40 -3.02
N SER A 127 0.42 -22.10 -3.18
CA SER A 127 1.31 -21.30 -2.35
C SER A 127 0.71 -19.92 -2.13
N ASN A 128 0.92 -19.38 -0.93
CA ASN A 128 0.57 -18.00 -0.57
C ASN A 128 1.82 -17.10 -0.51
N GLU A 129 2.97 -17.57 -0.99
CA GLU A 129 4.20 -16.78 -0.99
C GLU A 129 4.07 -15.55 -1.91
N VAL A 130 4.46 -14.40 -1.35
CA VAL A 130 4.68 -13.15 -2.07
C VAL A 130 6.12 -12.75 -1.81
N ASP A 131 6.86 -12.43 -2.87
CA ASP A 131 8.28 -12.07 -2.75
C ASP A 131 8.50 -10.61 -2.32
N ALA A 132 9.75 -10.22 -2.15
CA ALA A 132 10.14 -8.87 -1.73
C ALA A 132 9.76 -7.76 -2.74
N ASN A 133 9.39 -8.15 -3.98
CA ASN A 133 8.98 -7.25 -5.05
C ASN A 133 7.45 -7.23 -5.23
N ASN A 134 6.70 -7.81 -4.29
CA ASN A 134 5.24 -7.91 -4.28
C ASN A 134 4.64 -8.84 -5.36
N ASN A 135 5.45 -9.68 -6.01
CA ASN A 135 4.95 -10.68 -6.96
C ASN A 135 4.53 -11.96 -6.23
N ALA A 136 3.37 -12.51 -6.58
CA ALA A 136 2.79 -13.66 -5.87
C ALA A 136 3.13 -14.99 -6.57
N HIS A 137 3.79 -15.91 -5.87
CA HIS A 137 4.09 -17.26 -6.37
C HIS A 137 2.95 -18.21 -5.99
N LYS A 138 1.86 -18.20 -6.77
CA LYS A 138 0.58 -18.86 -6.45
C LYS A 138 0.62 -20.38 -6.56
N GLN A 139 1.37 -20.93 -7.52
CA GLN A 139 1.56 -22.37 -7.66
C GLN A 139 3.04 -22.70 -7.83
N GLN A 140 3.51 -23.75 -7.16
CA GLN A 140 4.88 -24.23 -7.24
C GLN A 140 4.93 -25.67 -7.73
N GLY A 141 5.68 -25.89 -8.80
CA GLY A 141 5.93 -27.19 -9.41
C GLY A 141 7.41 -27.39 -9.74
N SER A 142 7.69 -28.21 -10.74
CA SER A 142 9.06 -28.59 -11.06
C SER A 142 9.27 -28.95 -12.53
N PHE A 143 10.52 -28.86 -12.97
CA PHE A 143 10.96 -29.41 -14.25
C PHE A 143 12.22 -30.25 -14.07
N THR A 144 12.44 -31.18 -15.00
CA THR A 144 13.66 -32.00 -15.05
C THR A 144 14.58 -31.49 -16.14
N THR A 145 15.85 -31.31 -15.79
CA THR A 145 16.91 -30.90 -16.73
C THR A 145 17.39 -32.07 -17.60
N THR A 146 18.10 -31.77 -18.68
CA THR A 146 18.77 -32.78 -19.53
C THR A 146 19.82 -33.60 -18.78
N ALA A 147 20.36 -33.07 -17.68
CA ALA A 147 21.27 -33.78 -16.76
C ALA A 147 20.54 -34.71 -15.76
N GLY A 148 19.21 -34.66 -15.69
CA GLY A 148 18.38 -35.46 -14.79
C GLY A 148 18.10 -34.83 -13.42
N THR A 149 18.61 -33.63 -13.16
CA THR A 149 18.31 -32.85 -11.94
C THR A 149 16.92 -32.24 -12.02
N THR A 150 16.19 -32.22 -10.90
CA THR A 150 14.88 -31.57 -10.78
C THR A 150 15.04 -30.16 -10.19
N ASN A 151 14.48 -29.16 -10.86
CA ASN A 151 14.49 -27.75 -10.45
C ASN A 151 13.07 -27.21 -10.27
N LYS A 152 12.94 -26.08 -9.57
CA LYS A 152 11.65 -25.42 -9.32
C LYS A 152 11.13 -24.70 -10.57
N MET A 153 9.81 -24.64 -10.70
CA MET A 153 9.07 -23.83 -11.69
C MET A 153 7.84 -23.29 -10.97
N ASN A 154 7.53 -22.01 -11.12
CA ASN A 154 6.44 -21.36 -10.40
C ASN A 154 5.45 -20.72 -11.39
N ASP A 155 4.18 -20.73 -11.03
CA ASP A 155 3.19 -19.78 -11.56
C ASP A 155 3.32 -18.50 -10.74
N VAL A 156 3.72 -17.42 -11.40
CA VAL A 156 3.99 -16.12 -10.78
C VAL A 156 2.98 -15.13 -11.29
N TRP A 157 2.18 -14.60 -10.37
CA TRP A 157 1.26 -13.51 -10.63
C TRP A 157 2.00 -12.22 -10.31
N PHE A 158 2.49 -11.56 -11.36
CA PHE A 158 3.22 -10.30 -11.22
C PHE A 158 2.31 -9.22 -10.63
N ASP A 159 2.90 -8.35 -9.83
CA ASP A 159 2.23 -7.12 -9.41
C ASP A 159 2.15 -6.19 -10.63
N VAL A 160 0.93 -5.82 -11.01
CA VAL A 160 0.64 -5.01 -12.19
C VAL A 160 -0.08 -3.72 -11.78
N ASP A 161 0.23 -2.62 -12.45
CA ASP A 161 -0.54 -1.38 -12.35
C ASP A 161 -1.47 -1.26 -13.56
N LEU A 162 -2.71 -1.69 -13.36
CA LEU A 162 -3.75 -1.75 -14.39
C LEU A 162 -4.20 -0.36 -14.86
N ALA A 163 -3.89 0.71 -14.13
CA ALA A 163 -4.21 2.07 -14.56
C ALA A 163 -3.08 2.68 -15.39
N LYS A 164 -1.83 2.21 -15.22
CA LYS A 164 -0.67 2.76 -15.92
C LYS A 164 -0.27 1.87 -17.08
N THR A 165 -0.80 2.19 -18.26
CA THR A 165 -0.67 1.38 -19.46
C THR A 165 0.00 2.14 -20.61
N ILE A 166 0.48 1.39 -21.61
CA ILE A 166 0.95 1.90 -22.89
C ILE A 166 0.15 1.20 -23.99
N GLU A 167 -0.51 2.00 -24.82
CA GLU A 167 -1.22 1.53 -26.00
C GLU A 167 -0.24 0.97 -27.05
N THR A 168 -0.47 -0.25 -27.51
CA THR A 168 0.47 -0.98 -28.38
C THR A 168 0.05 -1.00 -29.86
N ASP A 169 -1.26 -0.87 -30.14
CA ASP A 169 -1.84 -0.95 -31.50
C ASP A 169 -2.40 0.41 -31.98
N LEU A 170 -1.52 1.36 -32.28
CA LEU A 170 -1.91 2.71 -32.72
C LEU A 170 -2.40 2.74 -34.19
N VAL A 171 -3.47 3.48 -34.44
CA VAL A 171 -3.99 3.78 -35.79
C VAL A 171 -3.58 5.18 -36.27
N GLU A 172 -3.64 5.40 -37.59
CA GLU A 172 -3.28 6.68 -38.22
C GLU A 172 -4.32 7.76 -37.88
N VAL A 173 -3.87 8.83 -37.20
CA VAL A 173 -4.69 10.00 -36.88
C VAL A 173 -4.68 10.95 -38.07
N ASN A 174 -5.85 11.21 -38.67
CA ASN A 174 -5.97 12.14 -39.78
C ASN A 174 -5.87 13.61 -39.33
N ASP A 175 -5.63 14.52 -40.28
CA ASP A 175 -5.44 15.95 -40.00
C ASP A 175 -6.65 16.61 -39.30
N VAL A 176 -7.87 16.10 -39.46
CA VAL A 176 -9.06 16.66 -38.80
C VAL A 176 -9.01 16.37 -37.31
N ILE A 177 -8.76 15.11 -36.93
CA ILE A 177 -8.67 14.67 -35.54
C ILE A 177 -7.42 15.28 -34.86
N ALA A 178 -6.29 15.34 -35.58
CA ALA A 178 -5.05 15.92 -35.07
C ALA A 178 -5.18 17.41 -34.67
N ASN A 179 -6.18 18.12 -35.22
CA ASN A 179 -6.47 19.51 -34.90
C ASN A 179 -7.44 19.70 -33.71
N LEU A 180 -7.99 18.62 -33.15
CA LEU A 180 -8.82 18.65 -31.93
C LEU A 180 -7.95 18.45 -30.68
N PRO A 181 -8.40 18.86 -29.47
CA PRO A 181 -7.70 18.58 -28.23
C PRO A 181 -7.49 17.07 -28.04
N ASN A 182 -6.32 16.70 -27.48
CA ASN A 182 -6.02 15.33 -27.12
C ASN A 182 -5.94 15.19 -25.60
N LEU A 183 -6.33 14.03 -25.10
CA LEU A 183 -6.05 13.61 -23.74
C LEU A 183 -5.37 12.25 -23.78
N ALA A 184 -4.34 12.08 -22.94
CA ALA A 184 -3.71 10.79 -22.75
C ALA A 184 -4.75 9.81 -22.17
N GLY A 185 -4.89 8.67 -22.84
CA GLY A 185 -5.61 7.52 -22.30
C GLY A 185 -4.77 6.82 -21.24
N PHE A 186 -5.43 6.08 -20.37
CA PHE A 186 -4.80 5.25 -19.36
C PHE A 186 -5.76 4.11 -18.99
N GLY A 187 -5.26 3.07 -18.32
CA GLY A 187 -5.98 1.80 -18.19
C GLY A 187 -6.25 1.18 -19.56
N ASN A 188 -7.51 0.83 -19.81
CA ASN A 188 -7.96 0.19 -21.06
C ASN A 188 -8.54 1.20 -22.06
N VAL A 189 -8.24 2.49 -21.89
CA VAL A 189 -8.83 3.58 -22.69
C VAL A 189 -7.77 4.18 -23.60
N HIS A 190 -8.07 4.20 -24.89
CA HIS A 190 -7.24 4.84 -25.90
C HIS A 190 -7.07 6.34 -25.62
N SER A 191 -5.99 6.96 -26.11
CA SER A 191 -5.96 8.43 -26.13
C SER A 191 -7.14 8.99 -26.92
N LEU A 192 -7.61 10.21 -26.59
CA LEU A 192 -8.80 10.78 -27.22
C LEU A 192 -8.69 10.83 -28.75
N HIS A 193 -7.50 11.12 -29.27
CA HIS A 193 -7.21 11.08 -30.71
C HIS A 193 -7.31 9.68 -31.31
N GLN A 194 -6.76 8.66 -30.64
CA GLN A 194 -6.84 7.27 -31.10
C GLN A 194 -8.28 6.78 -31.07
N ALA A 195 -9.04 7.07 -30.00
CA ALA A 195 -10.45 6.76 -29.90
C ALA A 195 -11.27 7.40 -31.02
N MET A 196 -11.04 8.68 -31.33
CA MET A 196 -11.70 9.36 -32.47
C MET A 196 -11.31 8.75 -33.82
N ALA A 197 -10.08 8.28 -33.97
CA ALA A 197 -9.62 7.65 -35.21
C ALA A 197 -10.20 6.24 -35.41
N LEU A 198 -10.46 5.53 -34.31
CA LEU A 198 -11.12 4.22 -34.28
C LEU A 198 -12.64 4.31 -34.43
N ASP A 199 -13.25 5.43 -34.01
CA ASP A 199 -14.68 5.68 -34.15
C ASP A 199 -15.08 5.94 -35.60
N THR A 200 -15.52 4.87 -36.27
CA THR A 200 -16.01 4.95 -37.66
C THR A 200 -17.34 5.69 -37.83
N SER A 201 -18.07 5.97 -36.75
CA SER A 201 -19.34 6.71 -36.79
C SER A 201 -19.12 8.23 -36.88
N GLY A 202 -18.02 8.73 -36.31
CA GLY A 202 -17.71 10.15 -36.16
C GLY A 202 -18.40 10.83 -34.98
N GLU A 203 -19.18 10.10 -34.19
CA GLU A 203 -19.96 10.64 -33.07
C GLU A 203 -19.05 11.18 -31.96
N LEU A 204 -17.93 10.51 -31.66
CA LEU A 204 -16.99 10.99 -30.65
C LEU A 204 -16.30 12.29 -31.09
N GLN A 205 -15.98 12.41 -32.38
CA GLN A 205 -15.44 13.65 -32.94
C GLN A 205 -16.44 14.80 -32.79
N ASP A 206 -17.71 14.58 -33.15
CA ASP A 206 -18.79 15.56 -33.02
C ASP A 206 -19.01 15.99 -31.55
N LEU A 207 -18.93 15.03 -30.61
CA LEU A 207 -19.05 15.30 -29.17
C LEU A 207 -17.89 16.13 -28.63
N VAL A 208 -16.65 15.87 -29.05
CA VAL A 208 -15.48 16.68 -28.69
C VAL A 208 -15.67 18.11 -29.21
N GLU A 209 -16.09 18.28 -30.47
CA GLU A 209 -16.41 19.59 -31.04
C GLU A 209 -17.56 20.30 -30.30
N GLN A 210 -18.57 19.55 -29.84
CA GLN A 210 -19.68 20.08 -29.04
C GLN A 210 -19.23 20.54 -27.65
N VAL A 211 -18.37 19.79 -26.96
CA VAL A 211 -17.82 20.16 -25.64
C VAL A 211 -17.01 21.46 -25.73
N ILE A 212 -16.27 21.65 -26.82
CA ILE A 212 -15.45 22.84 -27.05
C ILE A 212 -16.31 24.06 -27.43
N SER A 213 -17.48 23.84 -28.05
CA SER A 213 -18.33 24.92 -28.57
C SER A 213 -19.51 25.31 -27.67
N ALA A 214 -19.99 24.41 -26.80
CA ALA A 214 -21.09 24.66 -25.87
C ALA A 214 -20.65 25.32 -24.55
N SER A 215 -21.59 25.85 -23.77
CA SER A 215 -21.33 26.41 -22.43
C SER A 215 -22.41 26.01 -21.42
N GLY A 216 -22.10 26.15 -20.12
CA GLY A 216 -23.04 25.89 -19.04
C GLY A 216 -23.48 24.42 -18.97
N ALA A 217 -24.79 24.19 -18.82
CA ALA A 217 -25.35 22.85 -18.65
C ALA A 217 -25.19 21.96 -19.91
N GLU A 218 -25.30 22.56 -21.10
CA GLU A 218 -25.16 21.83 -22.37
C GLU A 218 -23.73 21.31 -22.57
N GLN A 219 -22.73 22.08 -22.16
CA GLN A 219 -21.34 21.64 -22.17
C GLN A 219 -21.10 20.46 -21.21
N ASN A 220 -21.70 20.49 -20.02
CA ASN A 220 -21.53 19.41 -19.04
C ASN A 220 -22.25 18.13 -19.49
N ASP A 221 -23.41 18.24 -20.14
CA ASP A 221 -24.13 17.10 -20.71
C ASP A 221 -23.33 16.49 -21.87
N ALA A 222 -22.83 17.32 -22.80
CA ALA A 222 -21.96 16.89 -23.89
C ALA A 222 -20.66 16.26 -23.38
N LEU A 223 -20.06 16.80 -22.31
CA LEU A 223 -18.86 16.27 -21.69
C LEU A 223 -19.10 14.89 -21.07
N THR A 224 -20.27 14.69 -20.47
CA THR A 224 -20.67 13.37 -19.95
C THR A 224 -20.80 12.35 -21.08
N GLN A 225 -21.45 12.72 -22.18
CA GLN A 225 -21.57 11.82 -23.35
C GLN A 225 -20.22 11.55 -24.00
N MET A 226 -19.36 12.57 -24.14
CA MET A 226 -18.00 12.43 -24.64
C MET A 226 -17.20 11.40 -23.82
N ILE A 227 -17.28 11.45 -22.48
CA ILE A 227 -16.60 10.47 -21.62
C ILE A 227 -17.14 9.05 -21.87
N TYR A 228 -18.45 8.87 -22.05
CA TYR A 228 -19.03 7.56 -22.33
C TYR A 228 -18.56 6.97 -23.67
N HIS A 229 -18.60 7.77 -24.74
CA HIS A 229 -18.10 7.33 -26.05
C HIS A 229 -16.58 7.16 -26.06
N TRP A 230 -15.83 8.01 -25.36
CA TRP A 230 -14.37 7.89 -25.27
C TRP A 230 -13.95 6.59 -24.56
N THR A 231 -14.69 6.20 -23.52
CA THR A 231 -14.44 4.96 -22.77
C THR A 231 -15.17 3.73 -23.35
N GLY A 232 -15.95 3.88 -24.42
CA GLY A 232 -16.63 2.77 -25.10
C GLY A 232 -17.80 2.17 -24.31
N VAL A 233 -18.44 2.95 -23.43
CA VAL A 233 -19.51 2.48 -22.52
C VAL A 233 -20.90 3.04 -22.86
N GLU A 234 -21.04 3.76 -23.97
CA GLU A 234 -22.27 4.45 -24.38
C GLU A 234 -23.49 3.52 -24.50
N ASP A 235 -23.27 2.30 -24.98
CA ASP A 235 -24.30 1.29 -25.26
C ASP A 235 -24.71 0.46 -24.04
N ILE A 236 -24.04 0.65 -22.90
CA ILE A 236 -24.36 -0.06 -21.67
C ILE A 236 -25.68 0.48 -21.11
N ASP A 237 -26.64 -0.43 -20.85
CA ASP A 237 -27.89 -0.05 -20.18
C ASP A 237 -27.55 0.62 -18.83
N PRO A 238 -27.99 1.89 -18.60
CA PRO A 238 -27.76 2.61 -17.36
C PRO A 238 -28.19 1.86 -16.09
N ASN A 239 -29.10 0.88 -16.24
CA ASN A 239 -29.62 0.05 -15.14
C ASN A 239 -29.01 -1.36 -15.08
N SER A 240 -28.06 -1.71 -15.94
CA SER A 240 -27.46 -3.06 -16.01
C SER A 240 -26.71 -3.49 -14.74
N ARG A 241 -26.36 -2.53 -13.88
CA ARG A 241 -25.70 -2.74 -12.58
C ARG A 241 -26.70 -2.66 -11.41
N THR A 242 -27.98 -2.97 -11.63
CA THR A 242 -28.97 -3.04 -10.53
C THR A 242 -28.65 -4.23 -9.62
N ALA A 243 -28.68 -4.04 -8.29
CA ALA A 243 -28.36 -5.10 -7.34
C ALA A 243 -29.39 -6.25 -7.39
N ASP A 244 -28.92 -7.49 -7.34
CA ASP A 244 -29.74 -8.70 -7.58
C ASP A 244 -30.70 -9.03 -6.41
N ARG A 245 -30.52 -8.43 -5.23
CA ARG A 245 -31.23 -8.86 -4.00
C ARG A 245 -32.03 -7.79 -3.25
N MET A 246 -31.52 -6.56 -3.02
CA MET A 246 -32.18 -5.67 -2.03
C MET A 246 -32.08 -4.15 -2.24
N TYR A 247 -31.02 -3.60 -2.86
CA TYR A 247 -30.75 -2.15 -2.80
C TYR A 247 -31.14 -1.32 -4.04
N GLY A 248 -31.67 -1.92 -5.10
CA GLY A 248 -31.92 -1.20 -6.36
C GLY A 248 -30.62 -0.62 -6.95
N ASN A 249 -30.75 0.27 -7.95
CA ASN A 249 -29.61 0.88 -8.63
C ASN A 249 -29.03 2.06 -7.82
N VAL A 250 -28.12 1.78 -6.89
CA VAL A 250 -27.46 2.79 -6.02
C VAL A 250 -26.46 3.68 -6.77
N ILE A 251 -25.82 3.16 -7.82
CA ILE A 251 -24.94 3.93 -8.72
C ILE A 251 -25.74 4.87 -9.64
N GLY A 252 -27.01 4.54 -9.92
CA GLY A 252 -27.88 5.35 -10.77
C GLY A 252 -27.61 5.14 -12.26
N ASP A 253 -26.45 5.55 -12.77
CA ASP A 253 -26.05 5.30 -14.17
C ASP A 253 -24.81 4.39 -14.21
N ALA A 254 -25.03 3.13 -14.58
CA ALA A 254 -23.99 2.10 -14.67
C ALA A 254 -22.80 2.51 -15.55
N ARG A 255 -23.01 3.39 -16.55
CA ARG A 255 -21.96 3.87 -17.45
C ARG A 255 -20.93 4.72 -16.74
N LYS A 256 -21.31 5.46 -15.69
CA LYS A 256 -20.34 6.21 -14.86
C LYS A 256 -19.34 5.29 -14.18
N LEU A 257 -19.83 4.20 -13.61
CA LEU A 257 -18.98 3.20 -12.97
C LEU A 257 -18.11 2.51 -14.02
N LYS A 258 -18.71 2.02 -15.11
CA LYS A 258 -17.95 1.30 -16.14
C LYS A 258 -16.88 2.16 -16.79
N ALA A 259 -17.14 3.46 -17.04
CA ALA A 259 -16.11 4.38 -17.53
C ALA A 259 -14.90 4.49 -16.60
N LEU A 260 -15.13 4.53 -15.27
CA LEU A 260 -14.02 4.50 -14.30
C LEU A 260 -13.30 3.15 -14.31
N GLU A 261 -14.03 2.04 -14.49
CA GLU A 261 -13.46 0.69 -14.53
C GLU A 261 -12.53 0.53 -15.74
N GLU A 262 -12.92 1.06 -16.90
CA GLU A 262 -12.07 1.08 -18.10
C GLU A 262 -10.81 1.94 -17.89
N LEU A 263 -10.96 3.15 -17.35
CA LEU A 263 -9.82 4.05 -17.09
C LEU A 263 -8.87 3.50 -16.02
N MET A 264 -9.36 2.75 -15.04
CA MET A 264 -8.52 2.16 -13.99
C MET A 264 -8.07 0.73 -14.30
N GLY A 265 -8.54 0.15 -15.42
CA GLY A 265 -8.25 -1.23 -15.81
C GLY A 265 -8.77 -2.30 -14.84
N GLN A 266 -9.73 -1.98 -13.95
CA GLN A 266 -10.23 -2.90 -12.92
C GLN A 266 -11.73 -2.77 -12.69
N GLU A 267 -12.40 -3.89 -12.45
CA GLU A 267 -13.83 -3.91 -12.08
C GLU A 267 -14.04 -3.79 -10.57
N TRP A 268 -15.05 -3.02 -10.15
CA TRP A 268 -15.45 -2.92 -8.75
C TRP A 268 -16.78 -3.64 -8.49
N LEU A 269 -16.69 -4.71 -7.72
CA LEU A 269 -17.84 -5.53 -7.32
C LEU A 269 -18.24 -5.24 -5.86
N GLY A 270 -19.55 -5.26 -5.59
CA GLY A 270 -20.07 -5.30 -4.23
C GLY A 270 -19.72 -6.63 -3.58
N THR A 271 -19.50 -6.64 -2.27
CA THR A 271 -19.34 -7.89 -1.53
C THR A 271 -20.39 -7.94 -0.43
N TRP A 272 -21.20 -8.99 -0.45
CA TRP A 272 -22.18 -9.25 0.60
C TRP A 272 -21.47 -9.80 1.85
N CYS A 273 -22.13 -9.71 3.01
CA CYS A 273 -21.59 -10.20 4.28
C CYS A 273 -21.21 -11.69 4.28
N GLY A 274 -21.76 -12.48 3.34
CA GLY A 274 -21.42 -13.89 3.12
C GLY A 274 -20.33 -14.16 2.09
N GLY A 275 -19.69 -13.13 1.53
CA GLY A 275 -18.61 -13.27 0.53
C GLY A 275 -19.10 -13.32 -0.93
N ASP A 276 -20.40 -13.46 -1.19
CA ASP A 276 -20.98 -13.36 -2.53
C ASP A 276 -20.64 -12.00 -3.16
N ARG A 277 -20.14 -12.03 -4.40
CA ARG A 277 -19.87 -10.82 -5.18
C ARG A 277 -21.14 -10.38 -5.91
N ASP A 278 -21.47 -9.10 -5.79
CA ASP A 278 -22.55 -8.42 -6.48
C ASP A 278 -21.99 -7.55 -7.59
N ARG A 279 -22.72 -7.42 -8.71
CA ARG A 279 -22.31 -6.55 -9.81
C ARG A 279 -22.30 -5.08 -9.42
N ASN A 280 -23.01 -4.69 -8.36
CA ASN A 280 -23.13 -3.31 -7.89
C ASN A 280 -22.35 -3.06 -6.58
N PRO A 281 -21.46 -2.06 -6.53
CA PRO A 281 -20.84 -1.62 -5.28
C PRO A 281 -21.88 -1.12 -4.25
N HIS A 282 -21.73 -1.49 -2.98
CA HIS A 282 -22.73 -1.19 -1.94
C HIS A 282 -22.38 0.06 -1.09
N GLY A 283 -23.42 0.74 -0.58
CA GLY A 283 -23.31 1.71 0.50
C GLY A 283 -22.39 2.92 0.22
N LYS A 284 -21.42 3.18 1.10
CA LYS A 284 -20.50 4.33 0.98
C LYS A 284 -19.55 4.22 -0.22
N ALA A 285 -19.23 3.01 -0.68
CA ALA A 285 -18.33 2.81 -1.81
C ALA A 285 -18.93 3.38 -3.10
N ALA A 286 -20.22 3.16 -3.34
CA ALA A 286 -20.94 3.72 -4.49
C ALA A 286 -20.90 5.26 -4.52
N LEU A 287 -21.04 5.92 -3.37
CA LEU A 287 -20.96 7.38 -3.28
C LEU A 287 -19.55 7.93 -3.59
N ILE A 288 -18.51 7.21 -3.17
CA ILE A 288 -17.11 7.59 -3.45
C ILE A 288 -16.83 7.45 -4.96
N LEU A 289 -17.26 6.35 -5.57
CA LEU A 289 -17.08 6.11 -7.01
C LEU A 289 -17.85 7.13 -7.86
N LEU A 290 -19.07 7.48 -7.49
CA LEU A 290 -19.82 8.54 -8.18
C LEU A 290 -19.14 9.90 -8.04
N LYS A 291 -18.62 10.21 -6.86
CA LYS A 291 -17.87 11.44 -6.64
C LYS A 291 -16.58 11.47 -7.45
N ALA A 292 -15.89 10.33 -7.57
CA ALA A 292 -14.69 10.19 -8.39
C ALA A 292 -14.98 10.43 -9.88
N PHE A 293 -16.14 9.98 -10.39
CA PHE A 293 -16.56 10.30 -11.76
C PHE A 293 -16.80 11.81 -11.93
N ASP A 294 -17.46 12.46 -10.97
CA ASP A 294 -17.69 13.91 -11.03
C ASP A 294 -16.36 14.70 -10.97
N ASP A 295 -15.39 14.25 -10.17
CA ASP A 295 -14.06 14.87 -10.07
C ASP A 295 -13.22 14.61 -11.34
N LEU A 296 -13.33 13.43 -11.93
CA LEU A 296 -12.74 13.11 -13.25
C LEU A 296 -13.32 14.01 -14.34
N GLN A 297 -14.64 14.21 -14.35
CA GLN A 297 -15.29 15.11 -15.31
C GLN A 297 -14.74 16.55 -15.17
N LEU A 298 -14.54 17.02 -13.93
CA LEU A 298 -13.91 18.32 -13.69
C LEU A 298 -12.46 18.36 -14.17
N TYR A 299 -11.68 17.31 -13.89
CA TYR A 299 -10.29 17.20 -14.35
C TYR A 299 -10.17 17.18 -15.88
N ILE A 300 -10.99 16.39 -16.57
CA ILE A 300 -11.04 16.32 -18.04
C ILE A 300 -11.45 17.66 -18.61
N LYS A 301 -12.46 18.31 -18.01
CA LYS A 301 -12.86 19.67 -18.38
C LYS A 301 -11.67 20.60 -18.27
N ASP A 302 -11.03 20.66 -17.11
CA ASP A 302 -9.86 21.49 -16.90
C ASP A 302 -8.79 21.16 -17.94
N LYS A 303 -8.41 19.89 -18.17
CA LYS A 303 -7.37 19.49 -19.13
C LYS A 303 -7.68 19.71 -20.61
N LEU A 304 -8.93 19.56 -21.05
CA LEU A 304 -9.32 19.96 -22.40
C LEU A 304 -9.17 21.47 -22.62
N PHE A 305 -9.17 22.25 -21.53
CA PHE A 305 -9.04 23.70 -21.53
C PHE A 305 -7.72 24.19 -20.90
N ASP A 306 -6.80 23.31 -20.50
CA ASP A 306 -5.58 23.58 -19.71
C ASP A 306 -4.38 22.80 -20.25
N ASP A 307 -3.95 23.21 -21.45
CA ASP A 307 -2.54 23.34 -21.80
C ASP A 307 -2.32 24.81 -22.20
N ASN A 308 -1.24 25.41 -21.70
CA ASN A 308 -0.84 26.81 -21.90
C ASN A 308 -1.37 27.46 -23.20
N ASN A 309 -2.27 28.44 -23.04
CA ASN A 309 -2.92 29.23 -24.10
C ASN A 309 -3.72 28.39 -25.11
N ASN A 310 -5.05 28.35 -24.96
CA ASN A 310 -5.98 28.72 -26.02
C ASN A 310 -7.44 28.80 -25.51
N ASP A 311 -7.78 29.85 -24.75
CA ASP A 311 -9.02 30.62 -25.03
C ASP A 311 -8.84 31.38 -26.37
N ASN A 312 -8.37 30.65 -27.39
CA ASN A 312 -7.94 31.26 -28.61
C ASN A 312 -9.10 31.24 -29.56
N LEU A 313 -9.98 32.18 -29.28
CA LEU A 313 -10.69 33.00 -30.25
C LEU A 313 -10.15 32.96 -31.71
N LEU A 314 -8.83 32.84 -31.98
CA LEU A 314 -8.30 32.62 -33.33
C LEU A 314 -8.74 31.31 -34.00
N SER A 315 -8.92 30.22 -33.24
CA SER A 315 -9.39 28.92 -33.75
C SER A 315 -10.81 29.00 -34.34
N LYS A 316 -11.60 30.01 -33.94
CA LYS A 316 -12.94 30.30 -34.46
C LYS A 316 -12.88 31.09 -35.78
N ILE A 317 -11.69 31.49 -36.24
CA ILE A 317 -11.42 32.07 -37.56
C ILE A 317 -10.86 30.98 -38.48
N ARG A 318 -11.57 30.67 -39.56
CA ARG A 318 -11.16 29.60 -40.48
C ARG A 318 -10.43 30.16 -41.69
N ILE A 319 -9.39 29.46 -42.14
CA ILE A 319 -8.56 29.84 -43.27
C ILE A 319 -8.58 28.69 -44.29
N SER A 320 -8.81 29.02 -45.56
CA SER A 320 -8.77 28.09 -46.68
C SER A 320 -7.49 28.29 -47.49
N THR A 321 -6.82 27.20 -47.88
CA THR A 321 -5.63 27.20 -48.74
C THR A 321 -5.86 26.31 -49.98
N ASN A 322 -5.06 26.49 -51.03
CA ASN A 322 -5.05 25.60 -52.19
C ASN A 322 -4.11 24.38 -51.99
N ASP A 323 -4.12 23.44 -52.93
CA ASP A 323 -3.30 22.21 -52.91
C ASP A 323 -1.77 22.43 -52.86
N GLU A 324 -1.32 23.68 -53.03
CA GLU A 324 0.10 24.09 -52.98
C GLU A 324 0.45 24.83 -51.67
N GLY A 325 -0.53 24.97 -50.75
CA GLY A 325 -0.36 25.58 -49.43
C GLY A 325 -0.51 27.11 -49.39
N GLU A 326 -0.95 27.75 -50.48
CA GLU A 326 -1.16 29.21 -50.52
C GLU A 326 -2.58 29.59 -50.06
N LEU A 327 -2.69 30.69 -49.30
CA LEU A 327 -3.94 31.23 -48.72
C LEU A 327 -4.94 31.66 -49.80
N THR A 328 -6.17 31.16 -49.77
CA THR A 328 -7.22 31.53 -50.73
C THR A 328 -8.37 32.34 -50.14
N GLU A 329 -8.81 32.06 -48.91
CA GLU A 329 -9.93 32.77 -48.27
C GLU A 329 -9.87 32.71 -46.74
N VAL A 330 -10.37 33.75 -46.05
CA VAL A 330 -10.46 33.81 -44.58
C VAL A 330 -11.90 34.07 -44.16
N HIS A 331 -12.46 33.17 -43.35
CA HIS A 331 -13.85 33.21 -42.89
C HIS A 331 -13.94 33.65 -41.43
N VAL A 332 -14.50 34.84 -41.19
CA VAL A 332 -14.57 35.49 -39.87
C VAL A 332 -15.99 35.60 -39.28
N SER A 333 -17.02 35.14 -39.99
CA SER A 333 -18.43 35.32 -39.59
C SER A 333 -18.80 34.58 -38.30
N THR A 334 -18.26 33.37 -38.10
CA THR A 334 -18.51 32.56 -36.90
C THR A 334 -17.90 33.22 -35.66
N PHE A 335 -16.71 33.81 -35.83
CA PHE A 335 -16.01 34.58 -34.82
C PHE A 335 -16.78 35.85 -34.42
N ILE A 336 -17.32 36.58 -35.39
CA ILE A 336 -18.08 37.82 -35.15
C ILE A 336 -19.40 37.53 -34.44
N ASN A 337 -20.15 36.52 -34.87
CA ASN A 337 -21.44 36.17 -34.23
C ASN A 337 -21.26 35.75 -32.75
N TYR A 338 -20.16 35.05 -32.45
CA TYR A 338 -19.79 34.70 -31.07
C TYR A 338 -19.53 35.97 -30.23
N LEU A 339 -18.72 36.91 -30.76
CA LEU A 339 -18.41 38.15 -30.06
C LEU A 339 -19.63 39.05 -29.88
N GLU A 340 -20.55 39.11 -30.86
CA GLU A 340 -21.79 39.90 -30.73
C GLU A 340 -22.71 39.37 -29.63
N PHE A 341 -22.76 38.04 -29.44
CA PHE A 341 -23.52 37.40 -28.38
C PHE A 341 -22.89 37.66 -27.00
N GLU A 342 -21.59 37.43 -26.85
CA GLU A 342 -20.86 37.66 -25.58
C GLU A 342 -20.84 39.15 -25.19
N TYR A 343 -20.72 40.06 -26.17
CA TYR A 343 -20.70 41.50 -25.93
C TYR A 343 -22.03 42.02 -25.36
N ALA A 344 -23.15 41.35 -25.64
CA ALA A 344 -24.45 41.72 -25.07
C ALA A 344 -24.54 41.45 -23.56
N ASP A 345 -23.84 40.41 -23.08
CA ASP A 345 -23.85 39.99 -21.67
C ASP A 345 -22.67 40.62 -20.88
N ASN A 346 -21.46 40.64 -21.45
CA ASN A 346 -20.25 41.18 -20.81
C ASN A 346 -19.43 42.07 -21.77
N PRO A 347 -19.84 43.33 -21.99
CA PRO A 347 -19.23 44.21 -22.99
C PRO A 347 -17.72 44.42 -22.81
N GLN A 348 -17.26 44.69 -21.58
CA GLN A 348 -15.85 45.00 -21.29
C GLN A 348 -14.92 43.79 -21.45
N GLN A 349 -15.35 42.62 -20.99
CA GLN A 349 -14.58 41.38 -21.12
C GLN A 349 -14.44 40.97 -22.60
N THR A 350 -15.54 41.07 -23.35
CA THR A 350 -15.56 40.76 -24.78
C THR A 350 -14.68 41.70 -25.61
N LEU A 351 -14.65 43.01 -25.28
CA LEU A 351 -13.74 43.96 -25.93
C LEU A 351 -12.27 43.66 -25.61
N ASN A 352 -11.96 43.24 -24.37
CA ASN A 352 -10.60 42.84 -23.98
C ASN A 352 -10.14 41.56 -24.68
N GLN A 353 -11.02 40.57 -24.82
CA GLN A 353 -10.79 39.34 -25.56
C GLN A 353 -10.54 39.61 -27.07
N LEU A 354 -11.37 40.42 -27.72
CA LEU A 354 -11.16 40.81 -29.13
C LEU A 354 -9.84 41.58 -29.33
N ARG A 355 -9.42 42.39 -28.36
CA ARG A 355 -8.12 43.11 -28.40
C ARG A 355 -6.92 42.14 -28.39
N GLN A 356 -6.97 41.08 -27.58
CA GLN A 356 -5.90 40.07 -27.53
C GLN A 356 -5.80 39.27 -28.85
N VAL A 357 -6.93 39.02 -29.51
CA VAL A 357 -6.98 38.32 -30.82
C VAL A 357 -6.36 39.16 -31.93
N LYS A 358 -6.67 40.46 -31.98
CA LYS A 358 -6.06 41.37 -32.97
C LYS A 358 -4.54 41.44 -32.80
N ILE A 359 -4.04 41.46 -31.56
CA ILE A 359 -2.60 41.44 -31.24
C ILE A 359 -1.97 40.11 -31.68
N ALA A 360 -2.64 38.98 -31.45
CA ALA A 360 -2.16 37.66 -31.87
C ALA A 360 -2.13 37.52 -33.40
N LEU A 361 -3.12 38.04 -34.14
CA LEU A 361 -3.11 38.08 -35.61
C LEU A 361 -1.96 38.91 -36.18
N LEU A 362 -1.64 40.07 -35.59
CA LEU A 362 -0.54 40.92 -36.06
C LEU A 362 0.84 40.23 -35.96
N LYS A 363 0.99 39.27 -35.04
CA LYS A 363 2.21 38.47 -34.85
C LYS A 363 2.33 37.30 -35.86
N LEU A 364 1.25 36.92 -36.54
CA LEU A 364 1.19 35.78 -37.48
C LEU A 364 1.58 36.13 -38.94
N GLY A 365 2.28 37.24 -39.16
CA GLY A 365 2.80 37.62 -40.48
C GLY A 365 1.69 37.98 -41.50
N ASP A 366 1.91 37.69 -42.79
CA ASP A 366 1.01 38.16 -43.86
C ASP A 366 -0.36 37.48 -43.87
N VAL A 367 -0.48 36.28 -43.30
CA VAL A 367 -1.75 35.58 -43.09
C VAL A 367 -2.57 36.27 -42.01
N GLY A 368 -1.95 36.59 -40.88
CA GLY A 368 -2.62 37.30 -39.79
C GLY A 368 -3.05 38.72 -40.16
N LYS A 369 -2.28 39.44 -40.99
CA LYS A 369 -2.69 40.74 -41.56
C LYS A 369 -3.92 40.65 -42.46
N GLN A 370 -4.00 39.61 -43.30
CA GLN A 370 -5.16 39.40 -44.19
C GLN A 370 -6.41 39.04 -43.38
N THR A 371 -6.25 38.26 -42.31
CA THR A 371 -7.33 37.94 -41.37
C THR A 371 -7.81 39.18 -40.61
N LEU A 372 -6.91 40.07 -40.19
CA LEU A 372 -7.27 41.31 -39.52
C LEU A 372 -8.07 42.25 -40.45
N ALA A 373 -7.64 42.37 -41.72
CA ALA A 373 -8.37 43.16 -42.72
C ALA A 373 -9.79 42.63 -42.98
N ALA A 374 -10.00 41.30 -42.93
CA ALA A 374 -11.32 40.69 -43.05
C ALA A 374 -12.23 40.99 -41.84
N LEU A 375 -11.66 41.06 -40.63
CA LEU A 375 -12.38 41.48 -39.41
C LEU A 375 -12.78 42.95 -39.43
N GLU A 376 -11.88 43.82 -39.91
CA GLU A 376 -12.14 45.26 -40.04
C GLU A 376 -13.22 45.57 -41.08
N GLN A 377 -13.22 44.83 -42.20
CA GLN A 377 -14.19 44.99 -43.26
C GLN A 377 -15.61 44.55 -42.86
N ALA A 378 -15.73 43.76 -41.80
CA ALA A 378 -16.99 43.32 -41.23
C ALA A 378 -17.57 44.28 -40.16
N GLY A 379 -16.78 45.24 -39.66
CA GLY A 379 -17.22 46.26 -38.71
C GLY A 379 -17.93 47.45 -39.39
N ASP A 380 -18.99 47.96 -38.76
CA ASP A 380 -19.70 49.18 -39.17
C ASP A 380 -19.27 50.36 -38.29
N GLU A 381 -18.70 51.42 -38.89
CA GLU A 381 -18.18 52.61 -38.18
C GLU A 381 -19.25 53.37 -37.39
N ASP A 382 -20.53 53.24 -37.77
CA ASP A 382 -21.68 53.85 -37.08
C ASP A 382 -22.38 52.88 -36.10
N GLY A 383 -21.84 51.67 -35.92
CA GLY A 383 -22.43 50.55 -35.16
C GLY A 383 -22.27 50.62 -33.63
N ASN A 384 -22.53 49.52 -32.93
CA ASN A 384 -22.30 49.40 -31.48
C ASN A 384 -20.80 49.41 -31.13
N ALA A 385 -20.43 49.48 -29.85
CA ALA A 385 -19.01 49.65 -29.49
C ALA A 385 -18.11 48.49 -29.95
N LEU A 386 -18.64 47.27 -30.07
CA LEU A 386 -17.92 46.14 -30.67
C LEU A 386 -17.69 46.34 -32.18
N ALA A 387 -18.72 46.74 -32.93
CA ALA A 387 -18.63 47.03 -34.36
C ALA A 387 -17.68 48.20 -34.66
N GLN A 388 -17.72 49.26 -33.84
CA GLN A 388 -16.80 50.39 -33.93
C GLN A 388 -15.35 50.00 -33.61
N MET A 389 -15.15 49.04 -32.70
CA MET A 389 -13.83 48.55 -32.31
C MET A 389 -13.25 47.55 -33.33
N LEU A 390 -14.10 46.77 -34.00
CA LEU A 390 -13.69 45.95 -35.13
C LEU A 390 -13.14 46.82 -36.27
N ALA A 391 -13.71 48.02 -36.48
CA ALA A 391 -13.34 48.95 -37.56
C ALA A 391 -12.08 49.83 -37.35
N ARG A 392 -11.32 49.77 -36.23
CA ARG A 392 -10.16 50.70 -35.94
C ARG A 392 -8.90 50.01 -35.37
N ASP A 393 -7.71 50.63 -35.55
CA ASP A 393 -6.33 50.16 -35.20
C ASP A 393 -5.66 50.90 -33.98
N VAL A 394 -4.69 50.28 -33.26
CA VAL A 394 -4.32 50.31 -31.79
C VAL A 394 -3.59 51.54 -31.13
N TYR A 395 -4.07 51.99 -29.95
CA TYR A 395 -3.43 52.73 -28.82
C TYR A 395 -4.24 52.42 -27.53
N LEU A 396 -3.61 52.09 -26.39
CA LEU A 396 -4.34 51.74 -25.16
C LEU A 396 -3.95 52.61 -23.95
N HIS A 397 -4.96 53.16 -23.28
CA HIS A 397 -4.84 53.88 -22.02
C HIS A 397 -5.76 53.21 -20.99
N LEU A 398 -5.18 52.51 -20.02
CA LEU A 398 -5.88 51.81 -18.94
C LEU A 398 -5.85 52.66 -17.68
N ILE A 399 -7.01 52.86 -17.07
CA ILE A 399 -7.16 53.60 -15.81
C ILE A 399 -7.92 52.70 -14.84
N GLY A 400 -7.30 52.38 -13.71
CA GLY A 400 -7.88 51.64 -12.59
C GLY A 400 -8.83 52.51 -11.76
N THR A 401 -9.27 51.95 -10.64
CA THR A 401 -10.26 52.50 -9.74
C THR A 401 -9.59 53.05 -8.46
N ASP A 402 -10.37 53.31 -7.41
CA ASP A 402 -9.84 53.69 -6.09
C ASP A 402 -9.64 52.47 -5.17
N GLY A 403 -9.57 51.25 -5.71
CA GLY A 403 -9.29 50.02 -4.99
C GLY A 403 -8.10 49.27 -5.60
N ASN A 404 -7.69 48.15 -5.00
CA ASN A 404 -6.53 47.38 -5.45
C ASN A 404 -6.78 46.71 -6.82
N ASP A 405 -6.23 47.29 -7.87
CA ASP A 405 -6.47 46.90 -9.25
C ASP A 405 -5.27 46.16 -9.87
N ILE A 406 -5.55 45.21 -10.77
CA ILE A 406 -4.52 44.53 -11.57
C ILE A 406 -4.68 44.98 -13.01
N LEU A 407 -3.73 45.79 -13.49
CA LEU A 407 -3.74 46.36 -14.83
C LEU A 407 -2.66 45.69 -15.69
N THR A 408 -3.05 45.15 -16.85
CA THR A 408 -2.10 44.52 -17.78
C THR A 408 -2.36 44.92 -19.23
N SER A 409 -1.34 45.43 -19.93
CA SER A 409 -1.36 45.74 -21.37
C SER A 409 -0.45 44.83 -22.19
N GLY A 410 -0.34 45.12 -23.49
CA GLY A 410 0.12 44.18 -24.50
C GLY A 410 1.43 44.62 -25.14
N SER A 411 1.52 44.49 -26.47
CA SER A 411 2.66 45.03 -27.21
C SER A 411 2.30 46.39 -27.81
N GLY A 412 3.14 47.42 -27.64
CA GLY A 412 2.85 48.74 -28.22
C GLY A 412 3.49 49.90 -27.46
N PHE A 413 2.82 51.05 -27.50
CA PHE A 413 3.06 52.14 -26.56
C PHE A 413 1.78 52.27 -25.73
N ASP A 414 1.83 51.82 -24.49
CA ASP A 414 0.70 51.74 -23.59
C ASP A 414 0.87 52.67 -22.38
N VAL A 415 -0.25 53.15 -21.83
CA VAL A 415 -0.30 53.98 -20.62
C VAL A 415 -1.21 53.33 -19.59
N LEU A 416 -0.69 53.00 -18.41
CA LEU A 416 -1.48 52.47 -17.28
C LEU A 416 -1.47 53.45 -16.10
N GLU A 417 -2.64 53.71 -15.52
CA GLU A 417 -2.83 54.52 -14.32
C GLU A 417 -3.62 53.69 -13.28
N GLY A 418 -3.03 53.35 -12.13
CA GLY A 418 -3.61 52.50 -11.08
C GLY A 418 -4.76 53.20 -10.34
N GLY A 419 -4.47 54.32 -9.69
CA GLY A 419 -5.44 55.11 -8.94
C GLY A 419 -5.08 55.19 -7.47
N ASN A 420 -6.04 54.91 -6.58
CA ASN A 420 -5.75 54.72 -5.14
C ASN A 420 -5.91 53.23 -4.81
N GLY A 421 -5.13 52.68 -3.88
CA GLY A 421 -5.14 51.24 -3.58
C GLY A 421 -3.76 50.63 -3.81
N ASP A 422 -3.56 49.39 -3.37
CA ASP A 422 -2.32 48.65 -3.64
C ASP A 422 -2.47 47.93 -5.00
N ASP A 423 -1.95 48.55 -6.06
CA ASP A 423 -2.19 48.14 -7.45
C ASP A 423 -1.07 47.25 -8.01
N THR A 424 -1.36 46.44 -9.02
CA THR A 424 -0.37 45.65 -9.76
C THR A 424 -0.43 45.98 -11.25
N LEU A 425 0.64 46.58 -11.80
CA LEU A 425 0.67 47.13 -13.15
C LEU A 425 1.73 46.43 -14.02
N ASN A 426 1.32 45.90 -15.16
CA ASN A 426 2.20 45.24 -16.14
C ASN A 426 1.94 45.79 -17.55
N ALA A 427 2.85 46.59 -18.10
CA ALA A 427 2.61 47.24 -19.38
C ALA A 427 2.93 46.36 -20.62
N GLY A 428 3.61 45.23 -20.44
CA GLY A 428 3.97 44.34 -21.54
C GLY A 428 5.13 44.87 -22.40
N GLN A 429 5.14 44.50 -23.69
CA GLN A 429 6.27 44.74 -24.60
C GLN A 429 6.15 46.10 -25.30
N GLY A 430 7.04 47.04 -25.00
CA GLY A 430 6.86 48.38 -25.52
C GLY A 430 7.78 49.43 -24.92
N ASN A 431 7.49 50.68 -25.22
CA ASN A 431 8.12 51.79 -24.52
C ASN A 431 7.05 52.49 -23.67
N ASP A 432 6.69 51.88 -22.56
CA ASP A 432 5.42 52.15 -21.90
C ASP A 432 5.54 53.12 -20.72
N LYS A 433 4.39 53.64 -20.29
CA LYS A 433 4.30 54.54 -19.14
C LYS A 433 3.32 54.02 -18.11
N VAL A 434 3.74 53.98 -16.85
CA VAL A 434 2.90 53.51 -15.74
C VAL A 434 2.92 54.49 -14.58
N THR A 435 1.78 54.60 -13.89
CA THR A 435 1.59 55.43 -12.70
C THR A 435 0.70 54.65 -11.73
N GLY A 436 1.24 54.22 -10.59
CA GLY A 436 0.51 53.47 -9.55
C GLY A 436 -0.47 54.39 -8.83
N GLY A 437 0.04 55.37 -8.10
CA GLY A 437 -0.77 56.46 -7.56
C GLY A 437 -0.63 56.63 -6.05
N ALA A 438 -1.59 56.14 -5.26
CA ALA A 438 -1.48 56.16 -3.80
C ALA A 438 -1.82 54.80 -3.21
N GLY A 439 -0.83 54.14 -2.61
CA GLY A 439 -0.92 52.79 -2.08
C GLY A 439 0.47 52.16 -2.07
N ASN A 440 0.59 50.84 -1.95
CA ASN A 440 1.85 50.14 -2.15
C ASN A 440 1.75 49.34 -3.46
N ASP A 441 2.29 49.90 -4.53
CA ASP A 441 2.03 49.41 -5.88
C ASP A 441 3.13 48.45 -6.35
N ILE A 442 2.78 47.50 -7.22
CA ILE A 442 3.70 46.52 -7.81
C ILE A 442 3.75 46.69 -9.33
N TYR A 443 4.91 47.06 -9.85
CA TYR A 443 5.20 47.18 -11.27
C TYR A 443 5.90 45.91 -11.77
N ILE A 444 5.41 45.29 -12.83
CA ILE A 444 6.00 44.06 -13.39
C ILE A 444 6.80 44.40 -14.65
N PHE A 445 8.02 43.87 -14.75
CA PHE A 445 8.91 44.05 -15.89
C PHE A 445 9.63 42.74 -16.27
N ASN A 446 9.58 42.36 -17.54
CA ASN A 446 10.17 41.12 -18.07
C ASN A 446 11.26 41.40 -19.11
N LEU A 447 12.05 40.38 -19.44
CA LEU A 447 13.06 40.46 -20.49
C LEU A 447 12.39 40.64 -21.86
N GLY A 448 12.84 41.63 -22.62
CA GLY A 448 12.27 42.01 -23.92
C GLY A 448 11.09 42.97 -23.85
N ASP A 449 10.75 43.48 -22.65
CA ASP A 449 9.66 44.45 -22.48
C ASP A 449 10.04 45.86 -22.96
N GLY A 450 11.30 46.15 -23.28
CA GLY A 450 11.72 47.44 -23.83
C GLY A 450 11.98 48.50 -22.75
N GLN A 451 11.34 49.67 -22.84
CA GLN A 451 11.56 50.77 -21.89
C GLN A 451 10.32 51.04 -21.05
N LEU A 452 10.40 50.82 -19.74
CA LEU A 452 9.32 51.17 -18.82
C LEU A 452 9.61 52.47 -18.08
N GLU A 453 8.76 53.49 -18.24
CA GLU A 453 8.82 54.73 -17.46
C GLU A 453 7.78 54.72 -16.34
N ILE A 454 8.25 54.67 -15.09
CA ILE A 454 7.42 54.68 -13.88
C ILE A 454 7.40 56.09 -13.30
N MET A 455 6.21 56.62 -13.11
CA MET A 455 5.99 57.89 -12.43
C MET A 455 5.13 57.66 -11.19
N ASP A 456 5.74 57.66 -10.01
CA ASP A 456 5.05 57.55 -8.73
C ASP A 456 5.64 58.51 -7.68
N ALA A 457 4.84 58.88 -6.69
CA ALA A 457 5.19 59.83 -5.66
C ALA A 457 4.78 59.43 -4.23
N ASN A 458 3.92 58.42 -3.99
CA ASN A 458 3.47 58.07 -2.64
C ASN A 458 3.16 56.57 -2.43
N GLY A 459 4.01 55.85 -1.70
CA GLY A 459 3.80 54.43 -1.41
C GLY A 459 5.03 53.73 -0.83
N TYR A 460 4.94 52.43 -0.56
CA TYR A 460 6.09 51.53 -0.50
C TYR A 460 6.09 50.63 -1.72
N ASP A 461 6.64 51.13 -2.82
CA ASP A 461 6.35 50.58 -4.14
C ASP A 461 7.40 49.55 -4.57
N GLY A 462 6.95 48.53 -5.30
CA GLY A 462 7.72 47.37 -5.70
C GLY A 462 7.91 47.28 -7.21
N LEU A 463 9.12 47.02 -7.68
CA LEU A 463 9.39 46.56 -9.05
C LEU A 463 9.65 45.05 -9.02
N LYS A 464 8.83 44.26 -9.69
CA LYS A 464 8.95 42.82 -9.80
C LYS A 464 9.47 42.42 -11.17
N PHE A 465 10.64 41.79 -11.20
CA PHE A 465 11.20 41.20 -12.41
C PHE A 465 10.64 39.80 -12.67
N GLY A 466 10.38 39.49 -13.94
CA GLY A 466 10.00 38.16 -14.41
C GLY A 466 11.15 37.14 -14.35
N GLU A 467 10.84 35.88 -14.67
CA GLU A 467 11.83 34.81 -14.76
C GLU A 467 12.94 35.13 -15.77
N GLY A 468 14.19 34.81 -15.42
CA GLY A 468 15.36 35.03 -16.27
C GLY A 468 16.07 36.37 -16.08
N ILE A 469 15.60 37.24 -15.19
CA ILE A 469 16.34 38.42 -14.72
C ILE A 469 16.73 38.17 -13.26
N THR A 470 18.03 38.04 -13.00
CA THR A 470 18.59 37.87 -11.65
C THR A 470 19.23 39.16 -11.15
N LYS A 471 19.62 39.19 -9.87
CA LYS A 471 20.32 40.35 -9.27
C LYS A 471 21.63 40.70 -10.00
N ASP A 472 22.32 39.72 -10.57
CA ASP A 472 23.58 39.92 -11.28
C ASP A 472 23.37 40.47 -12.71
N ASP A 473 22.15 40.37 -13.23
CA ASP A 473 21.78 40.83 -14.57
C ASP A 473 21.43 42.31 -14.61
N ILE A 474 21.41 43.02 -13.47
CA ILE A 474 20.98 44.42 -13.42
C ILE A 474 22.11 45.39 -13.04
N THR A 475 22.14 46.54 -13.70
CA THR A 475 22.99 47.68 -13.31
C THR A 475 22.11 48.88 -12.99
N ILE A 476 22.30 49.46 -11.80
CA ILE A 476 21.56 50.65 -11.36
C ILE A 476 22.46 51.89 -11.49
N THR A 477 21.98 52.92 -12.19
CA THR A 477 22.72 54.18 -12.39
C THR A 477 21.80 55.37 -12.22
N GLN A 478 22.32 56.46 -11.63
CA GLN A 478 21.67 57.77 -11.69
C GLN A 478 22.33 58.63 -12.77
N GLU A 479 21.52 59.19 -13.67
CA GLU A 479 22.03 60.07 -14.74
C GLU A 479 21.82 61.56 -14.44
N ALA A 480 22.46 62.41 -15.24
CA ALA A 480 22.45 63.87 -15.07
C ALA A 480 21.06 64.51 -15.25
N ASP A 481 20.08 63.76 -15.75
CA ASP A 481 18.68 64.18 -15.92
C ASP A 481 17.84 64.03 -14.64
N GLY A 482 18.42 63.47 -13.56
CA GLY A 482 17.77 63.31 -12.26
C GLY A 482 16.92 62.05 -12.11
N PHE A 483 16.90 61.16 -13.09
CA PHE A 483 16.21 59.87 -13.02
C PHE A 483 17.16 58.74 -12.58
N VAL A 484 16.58 57.69 -11.99
CA VAL A 484 17.28 56.44 -11.71
C VAL A 484 16.92 55.44 -12.82
N TYR A 485 17.95 54.76 -13.32
CA TYR A 485 17.85 53.76 -14.38
C TYR A 485 18.27 52.41 -13.82
N ILE A 486 17.42 51.40 -14.00
CA ILE A 486 17.78 49.99 -13.87
C ILE A 486 17.91 49.42 -15.28
N ARG A 487 19.13 49.03 -15.63
CA ARG A 487 19.48 48.46 -16.94
C ARG A 487 19.63 46.97 -16.80
N ILE A 488 19.02 46.22 -17.70
CA ILE A 488 19.28 44.78 -17.79
C ILE A 488 20.53 44.60 -18.67
N ASN A 489 21.60 44.11 -18.08
CA ASN A 489 22.93 43.96 -18.67
C ASN A 489 22.86 43.14 -19.96
N ASN A 490 23.61 43.57 -20.99
CA ASN A 490 23.64 42.95 -22.32
C ASN A 490 22.30 42.98 -23.10
N THR A 491 21.33 43.80 -22.68
CA THR A 491 20.06 44.02 -23.38
C THR A 491 19.83 45.50 -23.70
N THR A 492 18.74 45.80 -24.41
CA THR A 492 18.23 47.16 -24.58
C THR A 492 17.19 47.56 -23.54
N ASP A 493 16.82 46.65 -22.64
CA ASP A 493 15.72 46.80 -21.71
C ASP A 493 16.11 47.69 -20.53
N VAL A 494 15.23 48.63 -20.21
CA VAL A 494 15.48 49.67 -19.20
C VAL A 494 14.20 49.98 -18.43
N VAL A 495 14.32 50.01 -17.11
CA VAL A 495 13.33 50.64 -16.23
C VAL A 495 13.85 52.00 -15.79
N LYS A 496 13.03 53.02 -16.01
CA LYS A 496 13.33 54.42 -15.69
C LYS A 496 12.28 54.93 -14.69
N PHE A 497 12.71 55.51 -13.57
CA PHE A 497 11.77 56.04 -12.59
C PHE A 497 12.27 57.32 -11.90
N THR A 498 11.32 58.13 -11.43
CA THR A 498 11.59 59.45 -10.85
C THR A 498 12.23 59.36 -9.46
N GLN A 499 13.20 60.25 -9.21
CA GLN A 499 13.59 60.66 -7.85
C GLN A 499 12.87 61.98 -7.51
N ALA A 500 12.07 62.00 -6.45
CA ALA A 500 11.34 63.21 -6.08
C ALA A 500 12.32 64.32 -5.64
N SER A 501 12.43 65.39 -6.42
CA SER A 501 13.45 66.46 -6.28
C SER A 501 13.45 67.23 -4.95
N THR A 502 12.51 66.96 -4.03
CA THR A 502 12.37 67.67 -2.75
C THR A 502 12.40 66.79 -1.50
N THR A 503 12.39 65.45 -1.60
CA THR A 503 12.20 64.55 -0.44
C THR A 503 13.15 63.35 -0.37
N SER A 504 14.10 63.18 -1.29
CA SER A 504 15.01 62.01 -1.34
C SER A 504 14.31 60.64 -1.43
N THR A 505 13.01 60.61 -1.71
CA THR A 505 12.22 59.39 -1.90
C THR A 505 12.27 58.96 -3.37
N LEU A 506 12.59 57.69 -3.60
CA LEU A 506 12.52 57.05 -4.91
C LEU A 506 11.07 56.66 -5.19
N ALA A 507 10.69 56.56 -6.47
CA ALA A 507 9.38 56.03 -6.87
C ALA A 507 9.27 54.49 -6.74
N ILE A 508 10.36 53.81 -6.35
CA ILE A 508 10.41 52.36 -6.11
C ILE A 508 11.24 52.12 -4.85
N ASP A 509 10.69 51.39 -3.90
CA ASP A 509 11.30 51.04 -2.61
C ASP A 509 11.86 49.61 -2.58
N TYR A 510 11.29 48.68 -3.34
CA TYR A 510 11.67 47.26 -3.36
C TYR A 510 11.85 46.73 -4.78
N ILE A 511 12.85 45.85 -4.99
CA ILE A 511 12.94 44.99 -6.18
C ILE A 511 12.65 43.57 -5.75
N TYR A 512 11.74 42.92 -6.45
CA TYR A 512 11.38 41.51 -6.28
C TYR A 512 11.88 40.71 -7.49
N PHE A 513 12.55 39.58 -7.25
CA PHE A 513 12.94 38.64 -8.30
C PHE A 513 12.02 37.41 -8.30
N ALA A 514 12.09 36.61 -9.37
CA ALA A 514 11.18 35.47 -9.58
C ALA A 514 11.29 34.37 -8.51
N ASP A 515 12.42 34.29 -7.80
CA ASP A 515 12.65 33.37 -6.67
C ASP A 515 12.05 33.87 -5.33
N ASN A 516 11.25 34.95 -5.38
CA ASN A 516 10.72 35.69 -4.23
C ASN A 516 11.79 36.35 -3.33
N SER A 517 13.06 36.40 -3.77
CA SER A 517 14.03 37.26 -3.11
C SER A 517 13.64 38.73 -3.36
N HIS A 518 13.73 39.55 -2.32
CA HIS A 518 13.47 40.97 -2.43
C HIS A 518 14.62 41.79 -1.83
N SER A 519 14.99 42.88 -2.50
CA SER A 519 15.99 43.84 -2.01
C SER A 519 15.36 45.21 -1.90
N ARG A 520 15.50 45.85 -0.74
CA ARG A 520 15.10 47.25 -0.57
C ARG A 520 16.07 48.15 -1.32
N ILE A 521 15.56 49.03 -2.19
CA ILE A 521 16.37 50.08 -2.83
C ILE A 521 16.37 51.29 -1.88
N ASP A 522 17.45 51.48 -1.13
CA ASP A 522 17.66 52.74 -0.41
C ASP A 522 18.43 53.71 -1.33
N ALA A 523 17.95 54.96 -1.46
CA ALA A 523 18.65 56.02 -2.19
C ALA A 523 20.09 56.24 -1.67
N ASN A 524 20.34 55.95 -0.40
CA ASN A 524 21.67 56.00 0.23
C ASN A 524 22.56 54.80 -0.17
N VAL A 525 21.98 53.65 -0.53
CA VAL A 525 22.69 52.43 -0.98
C VAL A 525 23.23 52.59 -2.41
N ILE A 526 22.45 53.23 -3.31
CA ILE A 526 22.95 53.62 -4.64
C ILE A 526 24.12 54.61 -4.48
N LEU A 527 24.02 55.56 -3.54
CA LEU A 527 25.10 56.51 -3.23
C LEU A 527 26.37 55.85 -2.65
N ALA A 528 26.23 54.77 -1.87
CA ALA A 528 27.36 54.05 -1.25
C ALA A 528 28.10 53.12 -2.22
N SER A 529 27.37 52.45 -3.13
CA SER A 529 27.96 51.63 -4.22
C SER A 529 28.78 52.43 -5.25
N LEU A 530 28.77 53.77 -5.14
CA LEU A 530 29.52 54.70 -6.00
C LEU A 530 30.88 55.15 -5.39
N LYS A 531 31.30 54.63 -4.23
CA LYS A 531 32.67 54.83 -3.73
C LYS A 531 33.62 53.86 -4.45
N THR A 532 34.35 54.34 -5.45
CA THR A 532 35.51 53.62 -5.98
C THR A 532 36.59 53.56 -4.88
N LEU A 533 36.88 52.36 -4.37
CA LEU A 533 38.08 52.10 -3.57
C LEU A 533 39.31 52.43 -4.43
N THR A 534 40.32 53.01 -3.80
CA THR A 534 41.52 53.58 -4.41
C THR A 534 42.74 52.74 -4.06
N GLU A 535 43.90 53.05 -4.65
CA GLU A 535 45.19 52.42 -4.29
C GLU A 535 45.79 53.00 -2.98
N GLY A 536 44.96 53.41 -2.03
CA GLY A 536 45.44 53.83 -0.71
C GLY A 536 44.41 53.54 0.36
N ASN A 537 44.86 53.49 1.62
CA ASN A 537 44.09 53.01 2.76
C ASN A 537 42.65 53.55 2.82
N ASP A 538 41.71 52.67 2.55
CA ASP A 538 40.29 52.92 2.47
C ASP A 538 39.54 52.32 3.66
N THR A 539 38.38 52.90 3.95
CA THR A 539 37.48 52.37 4.97
C THR A 539 36.07 52.28 4.40
N LEU A 540 35.52 51.07 4.42
CA LEU A 540 34.21 50.75 3.85
C LEU A 540 33.38 49.92 4.84
N THR A 541 32.10 50.27 4.96
CA THR A 541 31.10 49.42 5.61
C THR A 541 30.06 49.06 4.56
N ALA A 542 29.89 47.76 4.33
CA ALA A 542 29.04 47.18 3.30
C ALA A 542 27.54 47.30 3.65
N ASN A 543 26.67 46.99 2.68
CA ASN A 543 25.24 46.99 2.94
C ASN A 543 24.89 45.92 3.98
N LYS A 544 24.04 46.26 4.94
CA LYS A 544 23.64 45.39 6.04
C LYS A 544 23.01 44.08 5.54
N ASP A 545 22.26 44.11 4.44
CA ASP A 545 21.47 42.97 3.94
C ASP A 545 21.85 42.60 2.48
N GLY A 546 21.59 41.35 2.09
CA GLY A 546 21.75 40.87 0.71
C GLY A 546 23.11 40.21 0.43
N THR A 547 23.75 40.57 -0.68
CA THR A 547 25.09 40.07 -1.05
C THR A 547 25.97 41.26 -1.41
N ASN A 548 27.14 41.34 -0.76
CA ASN A 548 28.16 42.36 -0.95
C ASN A 548 29.35 41.74 -1.68
N ASN A 549 29.68 42.24 -2.87
CA ASN A 549 30.91 41.86 -3.60
C ASN A 549 31.86 43.07 -3.56
N ILE A 550 32.93 42.99 -2.78
CA ILE A 550 33.85 44.09 -2.54
C ILE A 550 35.25 43.64 -2.91
N GLN A 551 35.93 44.44 -3.73
CA GLN A 551 37.32 44.24 -4.08
C GLN A 551 38.08 45.53 -3.81
N ALA A 552 38.99 45.48 -2.84
CA ALA A 552 39.95 46.52 -2.56
C ALA A 552 41.16 46.44 -3.51
N LEU A 553 41.98 47.49 -3.52
CA LEU A 553 43.13 47.59 -4.41
C LEU A 553 44.43 47.44 -3.62
N ALA A 554 45.22 48.51 -3.47
CA ALA A 554 46.45 48.49 -2.68
C ALA A 554 46.29 49.45 -1.50
N GLY A 555 47.01 49.19 -0.41
CA GLY A 555 46.98 49.97 0.82
C GLY A 555 46.20 49.28 1.93
N ASP A 556 46.54 49.60 3.18
CA ASP A 556 45.96 48.92 4.35
C ASP A 556 44.45 49.26 4.50
N ASP A 557 43.58 48.39 3.99
CA ASP A 557 42.16 48.63 3.88
C ASP A 557 41.39 48.06 5.08
N THR A 558 40.34 48.77 5.50
CA THR A 558 39.44 48.32 6.57
C THR A 558 38.03 48.17 6.04
N ILE A 559 37.61 46.92 5.81
CA ILE A 559 36.32 46.60 5.21
C ILE A 559 35.48 45.81 6.21
N THR A 560 34.33 46.38 6.57
CA THR A 560 33.32 45.72 7.41
C THR A 560 32.13 45.31 6.56
N GLY A 561 31.86 44.02 6.48
CA GLY A 561 30.73 43.41 5.79
C GLY A 561 29.37 43.77 6.40
N GLY A 562 28.33 43.40 5.68
CA GLY A 562 26.95 43.52 6.12
C GLY A 562 26.61 42.50 7.18
N ILE A 563 26.00 42.94 8.27
CA ILE A 563 25.70 42.07 9.42
C ILE A 563 24.68 40.96 9.08
N ASP A 564 23.75 41.20 8.15
CA ASP A 564 22.71 40.27 7.70
C ASP A 564 22.83 39.98 6.18
N ALA A 565 24.06 39.96 5.66
CA ALA A 565 24.36 39.77 4.25
C ALA A 565 25.45 38.69 4.06
N ARG A 566 25.47 38.06 2.87
CA ARG A 566 26.62 37.31 2.38
C ARG A 566 27.68 38.30 1.86
N ASN A 567 28.90 38.21 2.36
CA ASN A 567 30.01 39.12 2.08
C ASN A 567 31.12 38.39 1.34
N ASN A 568 31.34 38.74 0.08
CA ASN A 568 32.49 38.31 -0.71
C ASN A 568 33.48 39.49 -0.76
N ILE A 569 34.49 39.48 0.10
CA ILE A 569 35.43 40.59 0.29
C ILE A 569 36.85 40.13 -0.07
N ASP A 570 37.50 40.88 -0.95
CA ASP A 570 38.91 40.73 -1.33
C ASP A 570 39.67 42.00 -0.90
N GLY A 571 40.64 41.85 0.00
CA GLY A 571 41.47 42.93 0.57
C GLY A 571 42.51 43.46 -0.42
N GLY A 572 43.07 42.59 -1.26
CA GLY A 572 44.03 42.98 -2.27
C GLY A 572 45.47 42.96 -1.77
N ALA A 573 46.15 44.10 -1.74
CA ALA A 573 47.56 44.18 -1.37
C ALA A 573 47.80 45.16 -0.22
N ASP A 574 48.84 44.86 0.57
CA ASP A 574 49.21 45.47 1.85
C ASP A 574 48.40 44.90 3.04
N ASP A 575 48.55 45.45 4.26
CA ASP A 575 48.05 44.79 5.49
C ASP A 575 46.55 45.09 5.73
N ASP A 576 45.64 44.18 5.41
CA ASP A 576 44.19 44.44 5.40
C ASP A 576 43.45 43.95 6.66
N THR A 577 42.33 44.61 6.98
CA THR A 577 41.41 44.19 8.05
C THR A 577 40.00 43.97 7.49
N LEU A 578 39.59 42.72 7.41
CA LEU A 578 38.31 42.29 6.82
C LEU A 578 37.41 41.68 7.89
N THR A 579 36.13 42.07 7.89
CA THR A 579 35.13 41.51 8.81
C THR A 579 33.88 41.13 8.04
N GLY A 580 33.35 39.94 8.24
CA GLY A 580 32.07 39.48 7.68
C GLY A 580 30.86 39.86 8.53
N GLY A 581 29.84 39.00 8.49
CA GLY A 581 28.49 39.20 8.99
C GLY A 581 27.93 37.98 9.72
N SER A 582 26.64 37.70 9.54
CA SER A 582 25.94 36.57 10.20
C SER A 582 25.54 35.45 9.23
N TYR A 583 25.99 35.52 7.97
CA TYR A 583 25.76 34.52 6.92
C TYR A 583 27.10 33.94 6.48
N ALA A 584 27.07 32.84 5.73
CA ALA A 584 28.26 32.25 5.11
C ALA A 584 28.96 33.25 4.17
N ASP A 585 30.13 33.73 4.59
CA ASP A 585 30.94 34.76 3.95
C ASP A 585 32.21 34.18 3.32
N SER A 586 32.78 34.93 2.36
CA SER A 586 34.05 34.60 1.68
C SER A 586 35.01 35.77 1.81
N LEU A 587 36.05 35.62 2.64
CA LEU A 587 37.05 36.66 2.91
C LEU A 587 38.41 36.26 2.35
N ILE A 588 39.00 37.10 1.51
CA ILE A 588 40.34 36.93 0.93
C ILE A 588 41.21 38.11 1.38
N GLY A 589 42.28 37.85 2.14
CA GLY A 589 43.22 38.88 2.61
C GLY A 589 44.06 39.41 1.45
N GLY A 590 44.93 38.55 0.92
CA GLY A 590 45.67 38.82 -0.30
C GLY A 590 47.18 38.81 -0.06
N GLN A 591 47.84 39.95 -0.20
CA GLN A 591 49.30 40.09 0.00
C GLN A 591 49.56 41.03 1.17
N GLY A 592 50.09 40.58 2.29
CA GLY A 592 50.22 41.43 3.47
C GLY A 592 50.09 40.61 4.74
N ASN A 593 50.14 41.26 5.90
CA ASN A 593 49.80 40.62 7.16
C ASN A 593 48.35 40.96 7.51
N ASP A 594 47.44 40.12 7.06
CA ASP A 594 46.02 40.39 7.06
C ASP A 594 45.34 39.91 8.34
N THR A 595 44.24 40.58 8.70
CA THR A 595 43.37 40.20 9.82
C THR A 595 41.94 39.98 9.31
N LEU A 596 41.49 38.72 9.29
CA LEU A 596 40.16 38.35 8.83
C LEU A 596 39.30 37.85 9.99
N ASN A 597 38.04 38.25 10.02
CA ASN A 597 37.03 37.78 10.97
C ASN A 597 35.73 37.43 10.24
N GLY A 598 35.35 36.15 10.20
CA GLY A 598 34.17 35.63 9.50
C GLY A 598 32.86 36.15 10.11
N GLY A 599 32.66 35.90 11.39
CA GLY A 599 31.47 36.34 12.12
C GLY A 599 30.61 35.17 12.56
N ASN A 600 29.33 35.16 12.21
CA ASN A 600 28.51 33.94 12.31
C ASN A 600 28.22 33.43 10.90
N GLY A 601 27.98 32.13 10.76
CA GLY A 601 27.79 31.48 9.47
C GLY A 601 28.93 30.51 9.17
N ASP A 602 28.77 29.70 8.13
CA ASP A 602 29.81 28.78 7.67
C ASP A 602 30.72 29.54 6.68
N ASP A 603 31.81 30.12 7.18
CA ASP A 603 32.64 31.07 6.45
C ASP A 603 33.83 30.41 5.74
N THR A 604 34.27 30.98 4.62
CA THR A 604 35.49 30.59 3.92
C THR A 604 36.52 31.72 3.98
N LEU A 605 37.64 31.47 4.66
CA LEU A 605 38.67 32.47 4.92
C LEU A 605 40.00 32.05 4.27
N ASN A 606 40.50 32.88 3.37
CA ASN A 606 41.81 32.70 2.74
C ASN A 606 42.66 33.95 2.98
N ALA A 607 43.57 33.90 3.95
CA ALA A 607 44.37 35.07 4.28
C ALA A 607 45.40 35.43 3.19
N GLY A 608 45.90 34.45 2.42
CA GLY A 608 46.88 34.71 1.37
C GLY A 608 48.32 34.74 1.87
N GLN A 609 49.16 35.63 1.31
CA GLN A 609 50.60 35.66 1.59
C GLN A 609 50.96 36.65 2.69
N GLY A 610 51.51 36.15 3.79
CA GLY A 610 52.17 36.95 4.82
C GLY A 610 52.13 36.28 6.20
N ASN A 611 51.98 37.08 7.26
CA ASN A 611 51.78 36.54 8.60
C ASN A 611 50.42 36.97 9.13
N ASP A 612 49.43 36.12 8.93
CA ASP A 612 48.04 36.49 8.99
C ASP A 612 47.34 35.96 10.24
N LYS A 613 46.24 36.62 10.57
CA LYS A 613 45.37 36.26 11.68
C LYS A 613 43.95 36.05 11.20
N VAL A 614 43.38 34.91 11.54
CA VAL A 614 42.01 34.58 11.16
C VAL A 614 41.20 34.12 12.35
N THR A 615 39.94 34.52 12.36
CA THR A 615 38.90 34.09 13.31
C THR A 615 37.67 33.75 12.47
N GLY A 616 37.19 32.51 12.51
CA GLY A 616 35.98 32.09 11.78
C GLY A 616 34.74 32.60 12.50
N GLY A 617 34.60 32.23 13.78
CA GLY A 617 33.62 32.79 14.69
C GLY A 617 32.60 31.75 15.16
N ALA A 618 31.39 31.73 14.60
CA ALA A 618 30.37 30.75 14.95
C ALA A 618 29.76 30.13 13.69
N GLY A 619 30.00 28.85 13.46
CA GLY A 619 29.56 28.12 12.28
C GLY A 619 30.53 26.99 12.02
N ASN A 620 30.54 26.40 10.83
CA ASN A 620 31.58 25.46 10.41
C ASN A 620 32.46 26.13 9.38
N ASP A 621 33.59 26.67 9.83
CA ASP A 621 34.42 27.54 9.01
C ASP A 621 35.51 26.77 8.26
N ILE A 622 35.94 27.28 7.10
CA ILE A 622 37.03 26.72 6.29
C ILE A 622 38.15 27.76 6.14
N TYR A 623 39.31 27.46 6.70
CA TYR A 623 40.54 28.22 6.50
C TYR A 623 41.36 27.59 5.37
N ILE A 624 41.72 28.39 4.37
CA ILE A 624 42.53 27.94 3.23
C ILE A 624 43.98 28.35 3.46
N PHE A 625 44.91 27.41 3.23
CA PHE A 625 46.35 27.65 3.34
C PHE A 625 47.12 26.98 2.20
N ASN A 626 47.94 27.75 1.49
CA ASN A 626 48.73 27.32 0.34
C ASN A 626 50.24 27.39 0.62
N LEU A 627 51.03 26.78 -0.27
CA LEU A 627 52.48 26.81 -0.18
C LEU A 627 53.00 28.23 -0.45
N GLY A 628 53.83 28.76 0.47
CA GLY A 628 54.36 30.12 0.38
C GLY A 628 53.47 31.20 0.99
N ASP A 629 52.36 30.83 1.65
CA ASP A 629 51.47 31.76 2.36
C ASP A 629 52.11 32.29 3.66
N GLY A 630 53.17 31.67 4.18
CA GLY A 630 53.88 32.17 5.37
C GLY A 630 53.31 31.64 6.69
N GLN A 631 52.91 32.50 7.61
CA GLN A 631 52.44 32.09 8.94
C GLN A 631 50.96 32.40 9.13
N LEU A 632 50.13 31.39 9.37
CA LEU A 632 48.72 31.58 9.66
C LEU A 632 48.43 31.30 11.14
N GLU A 633 47.90 32.29 11.87
CA GLU A 633 47.40 32.14 13.24
C GLU A 633 45.86 32.07 13.25
N ILE A 634 45.32 30.90 13.59
CA ILE A 634 43.87 30.66 13.67
C ILE A 634 43.44 30.73 15.14
N MET A 635 42.54 31.66 15.43
CA MET A 635 41.94 31.84 16.75
C MET A 635 40.45 31.59 16.68
N ASP A 636 40.05 30.33 16.89
CA ASP A 636 38.64 29.92 16.92
C ASP A 636 38.32 29.05 18.15
N ALA A 637 37.05 29.03 18.54
CA ALA A 637 36.55 28.29 19.70
C ALA A 637 35.15 27.67 19.49
N ASN A 638 34.41 27.97 18.41
CA ASN A 638 33.05 27.45 18.23
C ASN A 638 32.78 27.01 16.78
N GLY A 639 32.62 25.72 16.55
CA GLY A 639 32.33 25.21 15.21
C GLY A 639 32.81 23.79 15.00
N TYR A 640 32.55 23.23 13.81
CA TYR A 640 33.30 22.08 13.28
C TYR A 640 34.22 22.56 12.16
N ASP A 641 35.37 23.11 12.52
CA ASP A 641 36.16 23.92 11.61
C ASP A 641 37.19 23.11 10.82
N GLY A 642 37.49 23.58 9.61
CA GLY A 642 38.33 22.91 8.64
C GLY A 642 39.53 23.74 8.21
N LEU A 643 40.73 23.17 8.29
CA LEU A 643 41.90 23.68 7.58
C LEU A 643 42.04 22.95 6.25
N LYS A 644 41.99 23.67 5.14
CA LYS A 644 42.15 23.12 3.79
C LYS A 644 43.49 23.53 3.20
N PHE A 645 44.35 22.55 2.96
CA PHE A 645 45.60 22.77 2.24
C PHE A 645 45.39 22.80 0.73
N GLY A 646 46.04 23.75 0.06
CA GLY A 646 46.09 23.85 -1.40
C GLY A 646 46.90 22.73 -2.07
N GLU A 647 46.93 22.74 -3.41
CA GLU A 647 47.70 21.76 -4.19
C GLU A 647 49.21 21.82 -3.82
N GLY A 648 49.82 20.65 -3.62
CA GLY A 648 51.26 20.52 -3.34
C GLY A 648 51.63 20.34 -1.87
N ILE A 649 50.66 20.30 -0.95
CA ILE A 649 50.86 19.91 0.46
C ILE A 649 50.13 18.59 0.70
N THR A 650 50.86 17.52 1.02
CA THR A 650 50.27 16.21 1.36
C THR A 650 50.41 15.90 2.84
N LYS A 651 49.75 14.82 3.30
CA LYS A 651 49.85 14.33 4.68
C LYS A 651 51.30 14.03 5.11
N ASP A 652 52.16 13.61 4.20
CA ASP A 652 53.56 13.28 4.50
C ASP A 652 54.45 14.54 4.56
N ASP A 653 53.99 15.66 4.01
CA ASP A 653 54.71 16.93 3.97
C ASP A 653 54.52 17.75 5.26
N ILE A 654 53.69 17.30 6.20
CA ILE A 654 53.39 18.07 7.42
C ILE A 654 53.94 17.40 8.68
N THR A 655 54.40 18.21 9.63
CA THR A 655 54.73 17.78 10.99
C THR A 655 53.85 18.52 11.97
N ILE A 656 53.18 17.78 12.85
CA ILE A 656 52.27 18.34 13.86
C ILE A 656 52.90 18.19 15.24
N THR A 657 53.00 19.30 15.96
CA THR A 657 53.59 19.33 17.31
C THR A 657 52.76 20.21 18.24
N GLN A 658 52.59 19.78 19.48
CA GLN A 658 52.10 20.62 20.56
C GLN A 658 53.29 21.19 21.34
N GLU A 659 53.34 22.51 21.50
CA GLU A 659 54.42 23.19 22.23
C GLU A 659 53.99 23.67 23.61
N ALA A 660 54.98 24.04 24.45
CA ALA A 660 54.76 24.43 25.84
C ALA A 660 53.98 25.76 26.01
N ASP A 661 53.76 26.49 24.92
CA ASP A 661 52.96 27.71 24.87
C ASP A 661 51.44 27.46 24.76
N GLY A 662 51.03 26.19 24.66
CA GLY A 662 49.62 25.76 24.61
C GLY A 662 49.01 25.78 23.21
N PHE A 663 49.80 26.05 22.16
CA PHE A 663 49.34 26.00 20.77
C PHE A 663 49.73 24.69 20.09
N VAL A 664 48.94 24.33 19.07
CA VAL A 664 49.29 23.26 18.13
C VAL A 664 49.85 23.91 16.87
N TYR A 665 50.96 23.35 16.40
CA TYR A 665 51.68 23.80 15.21
C TYR A 665 51.60 22.72 14.14
N ILE A 666 51.15 23.09 12.94
CA ILE A 666 51.32 22.31 11.72
C ILE A 666 52.41 22.99 10.90
N ARG A 667 53.54 22.32 10.76
CA ARG A 667 54.70 22.82 10.00
C ARG A 667 54.76 22.11 8.67
N ILE A 668 54.88 22.87 7.58
CA ILE A 668 55.15 22.30 6.26
C ILE A 668 56.65 22.00 6.18
N ASN A 669 56.99 20.73 6.00
CA ASN A 669 58.36 20.24 6.05
C ASN A 669 59.22 20.90 4.95
N ASN A 670 60.43 21.32 5.31
CA ASN A 670 61.38 22.00 4.42
C ASN A 670 60.93 23.38 3.91
N THR A 671 59.90 23.99 4.49
CA THR A 671 59.52 25.38 4.22
C THR A 671 59.53 26.21 5.50
N THR A 672 59.26 27.52 5.37
CA THR A 672 59.03 28.43 6.50
C THR A 672 57.55 28.53 6.87
N ASP A 673 56.68 27.81 6.15
CA ASP A 673 55.24 27.93 6.26
C ASP A 673 54.72 27.16 7.48
N VAL A 674 53.89 27.83 8.28
CA VAL A 674 53.40 27.30 9.55
C VAL A 674 51.97 27.74 9.79
N VAL A 675 51.11 26.77 10.13
CA VAL A 675 49.78 27.05 10.68
C VAL A 675 49.83 26.81 12.18
N LYS A 676 49.41 27.81 12.96
CA LYS A 676 49.35 27.78 14.42
C LYS A 676 47.92 28.03 14.86
N PHE A 677 47.39 27.21 15.77
CA PHE A 677 46.01 27.36 16.23
C PHE A 677 45.83 27.02 17.71
N THR A 678 44.84 27.66 18.35
CA THR A 678 44.59 27.54 19.78
C THR A 678 44.02 26.17 20.17
N GLN A 679 44.48 25.63 21.31
CA GLN A 679 43.77 24.60 22.06
C GLN A 679 43.02 25.28 23.22
N ALA A 680 41.69 25.13 23.28
CA ALA A 680 40.90 25.72 24.36
C ALA A 680 41.25 25.02 25.69
N SER A 681 41.81 25.78 26.65
CA SER A 681 42.38 25.23 27.90
C SER A 681 41.35 24.64 28.87
N THR A 682 40.04 24.78 28.59
CA THR A 682 38.95 24.32 29.47
C THR A 682 38.14 23.15 28.91
N THR A 683 38.22 22.84 27.61
CA THR A 683 37.29 21.91 26.93
C THR A 683 37.99 20.88 26.03
N SER A 684 39.33 20.91 25.91
CA SER A 684 40.09 20.03 24.99
C SER A 684 39.67 20.13 23.51
N THR A 685 38.91 21.16 23.13
CA THR A 685 38.55 21.45 21.73
C THR A 685 39.69 22.20 21.06
N LEU A 686 40.08 21.73 19.88
CA LEU A 686 41.03 22.40 19.00
C LEU A 686 40.26 23.44 18.19
N ALA A 687 40.90 24.57 17.81
CA ALA A 687 40.30 25.55 16.89
C ALA A 687 40.10 25.04 15.45
N ILE A 688 40.47 23.78 15.18
CA ILE A 688 40.30 23.11 13.89
C ILE A 688 39.95 21.65 14.19
N ASP A 689 38.87 21.14 13.61
CA ASP A 689 38.41 19.76 13.75
C ASP A 689 38.96 18.85 12.65
N TYR A 690 39.11 19.37 11.43
CA TYR A 690 39.55 18.62 10.27
C TYR A 690 40.65 19.33 9.48
N ILE A 691 41.61 18.56 8.99
CA ILE A 691 42.60 18.98 8.00
C ILE A 691 42.25 18.28 6.68
N TYR A 692 41.96 19.05 5.64
CA TYR A 692 41.63 18.60 4.30
C TYR A 692 42.82 18.78 3.36
N PHE A 693 43.07 17.77 2.52
CA PHE A 693 44.11 17.81 1.49
C PHE A 693 43.48 17.83 0.09
N ALA A 694 44.25 18.23 -0.91
CA ALA A 694 43.81 18.34 -2.30
C ALA A 694 43.34 17.00 -2.93
N ASP A 695 43.75 15.85 -2.37
CA ASP A 695 43.32 14.51 -2.80
C ASP A 695 42.00 14.04 -2.16
N ASN A 696 41.28 14.96 -1.48
CA ASN A 696 40.10 14.71 -0.67
C ASN A 696 40.32 13.82 0.56
N SER A 697 41.56 13.48 0.89
CA SER A 697 41.86 12.88 2.19
C SER A 697 41.67 13.93 3.29
N ARG A 698 41.25 13.46 4.47
CA ARG A 698 41.11 14.31 5.66
C ARG A 698 41.67 13.63 6.91
N ILE A 699 42.18 14.44 7.82
CA ILE A 699 42.61 14.00 9.15
C ILE A 699 41.77 14.75 10.17
N ARG A 700 41.17 14.03 11.14
CA ARG A 700 40.55 14.69 12.28
C ARG A 700 41.63 15.15 13.25
N ALA A 701 41.64 16.43 13.60
CA ALA A 701 42.71 17.06 14.36
C ALA A 701 42.89 16.46 15.77
N ASN A 702 41.81 15.98 16.40
CA ASN A 702 41.87 15.30 17.70
C ASN A 702 42.45 13.88 17.63
N ALA A 703 42.33 13.17 16.49
CA ALA A 703 42.91 11.85 16.28
C ALA A 703 44.45 11.90 16.29
N ILE A 704 45.01 13.04 15.91
CA ILE A 704 46.45 13.31 15.99
C ILE A 704 46.91 13.38 17.46
N LEU A 705 46.12 14.00 18.35
CA LEU A 705 46.45 14.06 19.80
C LEU A 705 46.41 12.69 20.48
N VAL A 706 45.47 11.82 20.12
CA VAL A 706 45.37 10.45 20.69
C VAL A 706 46.50 9.56 20.18
N SER A 707 46.86 9.65 18.89
CA SER A 707 47.97 8.88 18.31
C SER A 707 49.37 9.23 18.86
N LEU A 708 49.48 10.30 19.64
CA LEU A 708 50.71 10.75 20.30
C LEU A 708 50.89 10.16 21.71
N LYS A 709 49.91 9.41 22.24
CA LYS A 709 50.00 8.75 23.57
C LYS A 709 50.36 7.27 23.40
N THR A 710 51.59 6.91 23.74
CA THR A 710 52.05 5.51 23.78
C THR A 710 51.71 4.89 25.14
N LEU A 711 50.89 3.82 25.15
CA LEU A 711 50.63 2.98 26.34
C LEU A 711 51.89 2.18 26.69
N THR A 712 52.04 1.87 27.97
CA THR A 712 53.25 1.32 28.61
C THR A 712 52.93 0.03 29.37
N GLU A 713 53.91 -0.58 30.02
CA GLU A 713 53.70 -1.77 30.89
C GLU A 713 53.37 -1.36 32.34
N GLY A 714 52.66 -0.26 32.55
CA GLY A 714 52.19 0.13 33.88
C GLY A 714 50.94 0.99 33.78
N ASP A 715 50.23 1.13 34.90
CA ASP A 715 48.85 1.64 34.97
C ASP A 715 48.61 2.88 34.09
N ASP A 716 47.93 2.66 32.96
CA ASP A 716 47.60 3.66 31.98
C ASP A 716 46.12 4.07 32.05
N THR A 717 45.84 5.31 31.64
CA THR A 717 44.46 5.79 31.50
C THR A 717 44.28 6.37 30.11
N LEU A 718 43.35 5.84 29.33
CA LEU A 718 43.08 6.28 27.96
C LEU A 718 41.58 6.47 27.74
N THR A 719 41.24 7.60 27.12
CA THR A 719 39.93 7.78 26.49
C THR A 719 40.14 7.77 24.98
N ALA A 720 39.51 6.81 24.30
CA ALA A 720 39.70 6.55 22.88
C ALA A 720 39.02 7.62 22.01
N ASN A 721 39.27 7.57 20.69
CA ASN A 721 38.61 8.49 19.77
C ASN A 721 37.10 8.22 19.78
N ARG A 722 36.32 9.28 19.96
CA ARG A 722 34.86 9.20 20.04
C ARG A 722 34.21 8.49 18.85
N ASN A 723 34.77 8.59 17.64
CA ASN A 723 34.17 8.03 16.41
C ASN A 723 35.12 7.08 15.67
N GLY A 724 34.57 6.19 14.85
CA GLY A 724 35.32 5.31 13.95
C GLY A 724 35.58 3.93 14.54
N THR A 725 36.79 3.40 14.38
CA THR A 725 37.19 2.12 15.01
C THR A 725 38.45 2.33 15.85
N ASN A 726 38.38 2.00 17.13
CA ASN A 726 39.51 2.06 18.06
C ASN A 726 40.08 0.66 18.23
N ASN A 727 41.37 0.46 17.95
CA ASN A 727 42.08 -0.77 18.27
C ASN A 727 43.12 -0.46 19.34
N ILE A 728 42.90 -0.93 20.57
CA ILE A 728 43.70 -0.58 21.75
C ILE A 728 44.23 -1.86 22.39
N GLN A 729 45.51 -1.84 22.77
CA GLN A 729 46.16 -2.87 23.55
C GLN A 729 46.88 -2.18 24.71
N ALA A 730 46.44 -2.43 25.94
CA ALA A 730 46.90 -1.70 27.12
C ALA A 730 48.18 -2.29 27.75
N LEU A 731 48.44 -3.58 27.48
CA LEU A 731 49.66 -4.33 27.81
C LEU A 731 49.63 -4.93 29.22
N ALA A 732 50.31 -4.34 30.18
CA ALA A 732 50.39 -4.86 31.55
C ALA A 732 50.28 -3.68 32.52
N GLY A 733 49.77 -3.94 33.71
CA GLY A 733 49.40 -2.89 34.67
C GLY A 733 47.89 -2.73 34.75
N ASP A 734 47.42 -2.08 35.83
CA ASP A 734 45.99 -1.94 36.07
C ASP A 734 45.43 -0.80 35.19
N ASP A 735 45.00 -1.12 33.96
CA ASP A 735 44.68 -0.11 32.94
C ASP A 735 43.21 0.33 33.00
N THR A 736 42.96 1.63 32.79
CA THR A 736 41.61 2.19 32.67
C THR A 736 41.39 2.74 31.27
N ILE A 737 40.67 1.99 30.43
CA ILE A 737 40.41 2.33 29.03
C ILE A 737 38.92 2.60 28.82
N THR A 738 38.59 3.84 28.44
CA THR A 738 37.24 4.22 28.01
C THR A 738 37.20 4.32 26.48
N GLY A 739 36.38 3.50 25.85
CA GLY A 739 36.10 3.49 24.42
C GLY A 739 35.46 4.78 23.92
N GLY A 740 35.41 4.91 22.59
CA GLY A 740 34.70 6.00 21.94
C GLY A 740 33.20 5.75 21.98
N ILE A 741 32.44 6.73 22.48
CA ILE A 741 30.97 6.63 22.63
C ILE A 741 30.26 6.36 21.29
N ASP A 742 30.78 6.85 20.16
CA ASP A 742 30.21 6.71 18.82
C ASP A 742 31.15 5.90 17.88
N ALA A 743 31.90 4.95 18.45
CA ALA A 743 32.91 4.15 17.75
C ALA A 743 32.73 2.67 18.03
N ARG A 744 33.19 1.82 17.09
CA ARG A 744 33.45 0.41 17.38
C ARG A 744 34.80 0.29 18.09
N ASN A 745 34.79 -0.23 19.30
CA ASN A 745 35.93 -0.34 20.18
C ASN A 745 36.39 -1.79 20.22
N ASN A 746 37.68 -1.97 19.96
CA ASN A 746 38.35 -3.24 20.03
C ASN A 746 39.49 -3.10 21.04
N ILE A 747 39.20 -3.42 22.30
CA ILE A 747 40.05 -3.13 23.45
C ILE A 747 40.53 -4.43 24.07
N ASP A 748 41.83 -4.53 24.28
CA ASP A 748 42.52 -5.62 24.94
C ASP A 748 43.28 -5.03 26.14
N GLY A 749 42.85 -5.38 27.36
CA GLY A 749 43.45 -4.91 28.62
C GLY A 749 44.85 -5.48 28.77
N GLY A 750 44.94 -6.81 28.86
CA GLY A 750 46.18 -7.55 28.80
C GLY A 750 46.43 -8.33 30.08
N ALA A 751 47.29 -7.85 30.95
CA ALA A 751 47.59 -8.51 32.22
C ALA A 751 47.45 -7.51 33.37
N ASP A 752 47.12 -8.04 34.55
CA ASP A 752 46.76 -7.29 35.77
C ASP A 752 45.29 -6.79 35.73
N ASP A 753 44.84 -6.06 36.76
CA ASP A 753 43.39 -5.83 36.97
C ASP A 753 42.89 -4.65 36.12
N ASP A 754 42.23 -4.92 34.98
CA ASP A 754 41.85 -3.90 34.00
C ASP A 754 40.39 -3.40 34.13
N THR A 755 40.15 -2.13 33.78
CA THR A 755 38.80 -1.56 33.64
C THR A 755 38.56 -1.05 32.23
N LEU A 756 37.73 -1.78 31.49
CA LEU A 756 37.43 -1.54 30.07
C LEU A 756 35.97 -1.12 29.90
N THR A 757 35.74 -0.01 29.20
CA THR A 757 34.39 0.45 28.84
C THR A 757 34.29 0.64 27.33
N GLY A 758 33.23 0.14 26.70
CA GLY A 758 32.91 0.38 25.30
C GLY A 758 32.17 1.70 25.07
N GLY A 759 31.17 1.68 24.20
CA GLY A 759 30.48 2.83 23.62
C GLY A 759 29.04 2.50 23.24
N SER A 760 28.57 3.01 22.10
CA SER A 760 27.17 2.83 21.63
C SER A 760 27.04 1.96 20.38
N TYR A 761 28.11 1.28 19.98
CA TYR A 761 28.17 0.37 18.83
C TYR A 761 28.66 -1.00 19.31
N ALA A 762 28.46 -2.03 18.49
CA ALA A 762 28.99 -3.37 18.73
C ALA A 762 30.51 -3.36 18.96
N ASP A 763 30.88 -3.55 20.22
CA ASP A 763 32.23 -3.47 20.75
C ASP A 763 32.79 -4.84 21.11
N ARG A 764 34.12 -4.93 21.14
CA ARG A 764 34.85 -6.14 21.52
C ARG A 764 35.83 -5.80 22.63
N LEU A 765 35.57 -6.32 23.83
CA LEU A 765 36.38 -6.09 25.02
C LEU A 765 37.01 -7.40 25.48
N ILE A 766 38.32 -7.40 25.69
CA ILE A 766 39.08 -8.53 26.24
C ILE A 766 39.80 -8.05 27.51
N GLY A 767 39.53 -8.69 28.64
CA GLY A 767 40.22 -8.42 29.91
C GLY A 767 41.64 -8.95 29.88
N GLY A 768 41.79 -10.26 30.03
CA GLY A 768 43.04 -10.98 29.89
C GLY A 768 43.36 -11.82 31.12
N GLN A 769 44.45 -11.51 31.81
CA GLN A 769 44.78 -12.11 33.12
C GLN A 769 44.58 -11.05 34.18
N GLY A 770 43.75 -11.28 35.20
CA GLY A 770 43.48 -10.26 36.21
C GLY A 770 42.03 -10.34 36.67
N ASN A 771 41.66 -9.58 37.68
CA ASN A 771 40.25 -9.43 38.06
C ASN A 771 39.69 -8.22 37.30
N ASP A 772 39.26 -8.46 36.07
CA ASP A 772 38.92 -7.43 35.11
C ASP A 772 37.46 -6.96 35.26
N THR A 773 37.22 -5.69 34.92
CA THR A 773 35.88 -5.09 34.85
C THR A 773 35.59 -4.63 33.42
N LEU A 774 34.69 -5.32 32.74
CA LEU A 774 34.30 -5.03 31.34
C LEU A 774 32.87 -4.51 31.27
N ASN A 775 32.66 -3.39 30.57
CA ASN A 775 31.34 -2.80 30.34
C ASN A 775 31.14 -2.49 28.85
N GLY A 776 30.23 -3.21 28.17
CA GLY A 776 29.97 -3.08 26.73
C GLY A 776 29.37 -1.73 26.36
N GLY A 777 28.21 -1.41 26.91
CA GLY A 777 27.54 -0.13 26.70
C GLY A 777 26.22 -0.29 25.97
N ASN A 778 26.06 0.33 24.80
CA ASN A 778 24.96 0.00 23.89
C ASN A 778 25.51 -0.66 22.63
N GLY A 779 24.71 -1.53 22.01
CA GLY A 779 25.09 -2.29 20.83
C GLY A 779 25.24 -3.77 21.18
N ASP A 780 25.33 -4.62 20.16
CA ASP A 780 25.50 -6.06 20.35
C ASP A 780 26.99 -6.35 20.61
N ASP A 781 27.38 -6.37 21.89
CA ASP A 781 28.76 -6.39 22.32
C ASP A 781 29.31 -7.80 22.52
N THR A 782 30.63 -7.96 22.40
CA THR A 782 31.33 -9.22 22.70
C THR A 782 32.37 -8.99 23.79
N LEU A 783 32.11 -9.51 24.98
CA LEU A 783 33.01 -9.39 26.14
C LEU A 783 33.62 -10.75 26.45
N ASN A 784 34.94 -10.77 26.61
CA ASN A 784 35.70 -11.95 27.03
C ASN A 784 36.67 -11.58 28.14
N ALA A 785 36.35 -11.92 29.39
CA ALA A 785 37.13 -11.42 30.52
C ALA A 785 38.43 -12.21 30.74
N GLY A 786 38.41 -13.54 30.75
CA GLY A 786 39.63 -14.33 30.57
C GLY A 786 39.96 -15.25 31.73
N GLN A 787 40.98 -14.91 32.52
CA GLN A 787 41.41 -15.69 33.70
C GLN A 787 41.27 -14.84 34.96
N ASP A 788 41.03 -15.52 36.09
CA ASP A 788 40.80 -14.93 37.42
C ASP A 788 39.36 -14.42 37.59
N ASN A 789 39.04 -13.62 38.62
CA ASN A 789 37.62 -13.37 38.96
C ASN A 789 37.13 -12.05 38.38
N ASP A 790 36.32 -12.14 37.34
CA ASP A 790 35.96 -10.99 36.51
C ASP A 790 34.55 -10.47 36.77
N THR A 791 34.30 -9.22 36.36
CA THR A 791 32.98 -8.59 36.34
C THR A 791 32.65 -8.07 34.95
N LEU A 792 31.59 -8.60 34.34
CA LEU A 792 31.13 -8.22 33.00
C LEU A 792 29.74 -7.59 33.08
N ASN A 793 29.53 -6.55 32.29
CA ASN A 793 28.23 -5.94 32.03
C ASN A 793 28.06 -5.73 30.52
N GLY A 794 27.11 -6.41 29.88
CA GLY A 794 26.82 -6.24 28.45
C GLY A 794 26.27 -4.84 28.17
N GLY A 795 25.11 -4.53 28.76
CA GLY A 795 24.47 -3.23 28.65
C GLY A 795 23.16 -3.33 27.89
N ASN A 796 22.98 -2.54 26.83
CA ASN A 796 21.80 -2.61 25.97
C ASN A 796 22.18 -3.20 24.60
N GLY A 797 21.53 -4.26 24.15
CA GLY A 797 21.84 -4.95 22.90
C GLY A 797 21.80 -6.46 23.10
N ASP A 798 21.89 -7.23 22.01
CA ASP A 798 21.99 -8.69 22.12
C ASP A 798 23.48 -9.07 22.34
N ASP A 799 23.91 -9.18 23.60
CA ASP A 799 25.32 -9.30 23.97
C ASP A 799 25.82 -10.76 24.01
N THR A 800 27.12 -10.96 23.75
CA THR A 800 27.81 -12.24 23.93
C THR A 800 28.88 -12.12 25.01
N LEU A 801 28.69 -12.83 26.11
CA LEU A 801 29.45 -12.68 27.34
C LEU A 801 30.14 -14.00 27.69
N ASN A 802 31.48 -14.00 27.64
CA ASN A 802 32.30 -15.11 28.07
C ASN A 802 33.16 -14.67 29.26
N ALA A 803 32.82 -15.12 30.46
CA ALA A 803 33.60 -14.76 31.64
C ALA A 803 34.96 -15.46 31.69
N GLY A 804 35.05 -16.70 31.21
CA GLY A 804 36.30 -17.45 31.19
C GLY A 804 36.55 -18.23 32.48
N GLN A 805 37.81 -18.37 32.90
CA GLN A 805 38.22 -19.17 34.05
C GLN A 805 38.23 -18.32 35.32
N GLY A 806 37.34 -18.58 36.27
CA GLY A 806 37.20 -17.69 37.40
C GLY A 806 36.06 -18.02 38.34
N ASN A 807 35.81 -17.12 39.28
CA ASN A 807 34.51 -17.01 39.92
C ASN A 807 33.92 -15.65 39.54
N ASP A 808 33.15 -15.64 38.47
CA ASP A 808 32.86 -14.43 37.73
C ASP A 808 31.42 -13.96 37.94
N LYS A 809 31.22 -12.66 37.72
CA LYS A 809 29.92 -12.02 37.77
C LYS A 809 29.57 -11.41 36.43
N VAL A 810 28.40 -11.76 35.92
CA VAL A 810 27.95 -11.27 34.62
C VAL A 810 26.53 -10.72 34.72
N THR A 811 26.35 -9.52 34.17
CA THR A 811 25.04 -8.89 33.91
C THR A 811 24.90 -8.74 32.40
N GLY A 812 23.85 -9.29 31.79
CA GLY A 812 23.56 -9.11 30.37
C GLY A 812 23.02 -7.72 30.11
N GLY A 813 21.84 -7.45 30.68
CA GLY A 813 21.28 -6.11 30.73
C GLY A 813 19.93 -6.05 30.03
N ALA A 814 19.82 -5.41 28.87
CA ALA A 814 18.61 -5.35 28.09
C ALA A 814 18.87 -5.86 26.68
N GLY A 815 18.24 -6.97 26.30
CA GLY A 815 18.43 -7.61 25.00
C GLY A 815 18.22 -9.11 25.13
N ASN A 816 18.64 -9.90 24.15
CA ASN A 816 18.64 -11.36 24.23
C ASN A 816 20.08 -11.87 24.34
N ASP A 817 20.57 -12.00 25.55
CA ASP A 817 22.00 -12.17 25.80
C ASP A 817 22.45 -13.63 25.74
N ILE A 818 23.72 -13.85 25.42
CA ILE A 818 24.35 -15.17 25.34
C ILE A 818 25.49 -15.25 26.35
N TYR A 819 25.31 -16.08 27.36
CA TYR A 819 26.30 -16.42 28.38
C TYR A 819 27.03 -17.70 27.99
N ILE A 820 28.34 -17.65 27.82
CA ILE A 820 29.14 -18.82 27.45
C ILE A 820 29.78 -19.41 28.70
N PHE A 821 29.69 -20.73 28.86
CA PHE A 821 30.31 -21.46 29.98
C PHE A 821 30.92 -22.79 29.52
N ASN A 822 32.19 -23.02 29.83
CA ASN A 822 32.95 -24.20 29.46
C ASN A 822 33.38 -25.02 30.69
N LEU A 823 33.83 -26.25 30.44
CA LEU A 823 34.37 -27.10 31.49
C LEU A 823 35.69 -26.53 32.02
N GLY A 824 35.78 -26.34 33.34
CA GLY A 824 36.93 -25.75 34.02
C GLY A 824 36.83 -24.23 34.23
N ASP A 825 35.72 -23.61 33.85
CA ASP A 825 35.50 -22.16 34.00
C ASP A 825 35.21 -21.75 35.45
N GLY A 826 34.90 -22.68 36.36
CA GLY A 826 34.69 -22.37 37.78
C GLY A 826 33.26 -21.97 38.12
N GLN A 827 33.05 -20.84 38.79
CA GLN A 827 31.71 -20.42 39.24
C GLN A 827 31.23 -19.18 38.50
N LEU A 828 30.13 -19.30 37.77
CA LEU A 828 29.52 -18.17 37.06
C LEU A 828 28.26 -17.71 37.79
N GLU A 829 28.22 -16.45 38.22
CA GLU A 829 27.03 -15.79 38.78
C GLU A 829 26.41 -14.85 37.74
N ILE A 830 25.20 -15.18 37.27
CA ILE A 830 24.45 -14.40 36.29
C ILE A 830 23.33 -13.63 36.99
N MET A 831 23.30 -12.32 36.80
CA MET A 831 22.23 -11.44 37.27
C MET A 831 21.58 -10.77 36.08
N ASP A 832 20.39 -11.25 35.69
CA ASP A 832 19.58 -10.65 34.63
C ASP A 832 18.09 -10.61 35.02
N ALA A 833 17.34 -9.70 34.40
CA ALA A 833 15.93 -9.48 34.62
C ALA A 833 15.11 -9.26 33.33
N ASN A 834 15.71 -9.00 32.15
CA ASN A 834 14.96 -8.71 30.93
C ASN A 834 15.63 -9.24 29.66
N GLY A 835 14.99 -10.19 28.98
CA GLY A 835 15.51 -10.73 27.73
C GLY A 835 14.92 -12.10 27.39
N LEU A 836 15.29 -12.65 26.23
CA LEU A 836 15.25 -14.10 25.98
C LEU A 836 16.67 -14.66 26.05
N ASP A 837 17.13 -14.84 27.28
CA ASP A 837 18.54 -15.03 27.59
C ASP A 837 18.97 -16.50 27.48
N LYS A 838 20.20 -16.71 26.98
CA LYS A 838 20.72 -18.02 26.62
C LYS A 838 21.99 -18.34 27.39
N LEU A 839 21.98 -19.43 28.15
CA LEU A 839 23.21 -20.06 28.63
C LEU A 839 23.67 -21.09 27.61
N LYS A 840 24.89 -20.95 27.11
CA LYS A 840 25.48 -21.87 26.13
C LYS A 840 26.65 -22.61 26.76
N PHE A 841 26.49 -23.92 26.92
CA PHE A 841 27.57 -24.79 27.36
C PHE A 841 28.50 -25.17 26.20
N GLY A 842 29.81 -25.13 26.46
CA GLY A 842 30.87 -25.56 25.55
C GLY A 842 30.93 -27.10 25.36
N GLU A 843 31.86 -27.55 24.51
CA GLU A 843 32.07 -28.98 24.28
C GLU A 843 32.41 -29.73 25.58
N GLY A 844 31.80 -30.91 25.77
CA GLY A 844 32.07 -31.78 26.92
C GLY A 844 31.09 -31.66 28.10
N ILE A 845 30.08 -30.79 28.00
CA ILE A 845 28.95 -30.73 28.94
C ILE A 845 27.68 -31.14 28.19
N THR A 846 27.02 -32.22 28.63
CA THR A 846 25.74 -32.69 28.08
C THR A 846 24.60 -32.54 29.08
N LYS A 847 23.36 -32.73 28.63
CA LYS A 847 22.16 -32.68 29.49
C LYS A 847 22.21 -33.66 30.67
N ASP A 848 22.87 -34.81 30.51
CA ASP A 848 23.00 -35.81 31.58
C ASP A 848 24.12 -35.46 32.59
N ASP A 849 25.02 -34.54 32.21
CA ASP A 849 26.14 -34.10 33.05
C ASP A 849 25.75 -32.99 34.03
N ILE A 850 24.52 -32.47 33.98
CA ILE A 850 24.09 -31.35 34.82
C ILE A 850 23.04 -31.77 35.87
N THR A 851 23.12 -31.15 37.05
CA THR A 851 22.07 -31.21 38.07
C THR A 851 21.55 -29.80 38.33
N ILE A 852 20.23 -29.62 38.23
CA ILE A 852 19.58 -28.33 38.48
C ILE A 852 18.85 -28.36 39.82
N THR A 853 19.10 -27.38 40.68
CA THR A 853 18.47 -27.27 42.00
C THR A 853 18.15 -25.82 42.32
N GLN A 854 17.00 -25.58 42.96
CA GLN A 854 16.73 -24.32 43.63
C GLN A 854 17.08 -24.43 45.11
N GLU A 855 17.86 -23.48 45.62
CA GLU A 855 18.26 -23.45 47.04
C GLU A 855 17.52 -22.37 47.84
N ALA A 856 17.65 -22.44 49.17
CA ALA A 856 16.95 -21.55 50.10
C ALA A 856 17.35 -20.06 49.99
N ASP A 857 18.41 -19.75 49.25
CA ASP A 857 18.86 -18.39 48.95
C ASP A 857 18.11 -17.76 47.75
N GLY A 858 17.19 -18.50 47.12
CA GLY A 858 16.34 -18.01 46.03
C GLY A 858 16.97 -18.12 44.64
N PHE A 859 18.21 -18.62 44.53
CA PHE A 859 18.88 -18.82 43.25
C PHE A 859 18.66 -20.23 42.70
N VAL A 860 18.74 -20.33 41.37
CA VAL A 860 18.84 -21.61 40.66
C VAL A 860 20.31 -21.91 40.39
N TYR A 861 20.69 -23.15 40.68
CA TYR A 861 22.04 -23.67 40.51
C TYR A 861 22.03 -24.76 39.44
N ILE A 862 22.86 -24.61 38.41
CA ILE A 862 23.24 -25.68 37.49
C ILE A 862 24.63 -26.15 37.89
N ARG A 863 24.73 -27.38 38.38
CA ARG A 863 25.99 -28.00 38.78
C ARG A 863 26.44 -28.99 37.72
N ILE A 864 27.69 -28.87 37.27
CA ILE A 864 28.27 -29.85 36.37
C ILE A 864 28.78 -31.04 37.22
N ASN A 865 28.14 -32.20 37.06
CA ASN A 865 28.33 -33.39 37.86
C ASN A 865 29.81 -33.83 37.87
N ASN A 866 30.32 -34.17 39.05
CA ASN A 866 31.71 -34.59 39.27
C ASN A 866 32.78 -33.51 39.01
N THR A 867 32.38 -32.24 38.93
CA THR A 867 33.28 -31.08 38.82
C THR A 867 33.05 -30.10 39.97
N THR A 868 33.86 -29.04 40.03
CA THR A 868 33.60 -27.87 40.88
C THR A 868 32.83 -26.76 40.17
N ASP A 869 32.50 -26.97 38.89
CA ASP A 869 31.93 -25.94 38.03
C ASP A 869 30.43 -25.77 38.29
N VAL A 870 30.01 -24.52 38.44
CA VAL A 870 28.65 -24.16 38.82
C VAL A 870 28.22 -22.89 38.11
N VAL A 871 27.03 -22.91 37.50
CA VAL A 871 26.34 -21.69 37.04
C VAL A 871 25.21 -21.40 38.03
N LYS A 872 25.19 -20.19 38.56
CA LYS A 872 24.19 -19.69 39.51
C LYS A 872 23.51 -18.47 38.89
N PHE A 873 22.17 -18.43 38.88
CA PHE A 873 21.44 -17.30 38.31
C PHE A 873 20.17 -16.97 39.10
N THR A 874 19.77 -15.70 39.04
CA THR A 874 18.62 -15.18 39.81
C THR A 874 17.29 -15.71 39.27
N GLN A 875 16.37 -16.05 40.18
CA GLN A 875 14.94 -16.09 39.90
C GLN A 875 14.33 -14.76 40.38
N ALA A 876 13.72 -13.99 39.49
CA ALA A 876 13.11 -12.71 39.86
C ALA A 876 11.95 -12.94 40.84
N SER A 877 12.08 -12.44 42.08
CA SER A 877 11.14 -12.74 43.17
C SER A 877 9.72 -12.18 42.99
N THR A 878 9.50 -11.35 41.95
CA THR A 878 8.23 -10.66 41.69
C THR A 878 7.49 -11.18 40.46
N THR A 879 8.16 -11.87 39.53
CA THR A 879 7.58 -12.26 38.22
C THR A 879 7.76 -13.74 37.89
N SER A 880 8.41 -14.55 38.74
CA SER A 880 8.71 -15.97 38.47
C SER A 880 9.51 -16.24 37.19
N THR A 881 10.17 -15.22 36.64
CA THR A 881 11.08 -15.33 35.48
C THR A 881 12.48 -15.72 35.96
N LEU A 882 13.14 -16.60 35.21
CA LEU A 882 14.54 -16.93 35.41
C LEU A 882 15.40 -15.94 34.63
N ALA A 883 16.59 -15.61 35.12
CA ALA A 883 17.59 -14.84 34.38
C ALA A 883 18.17 -15.58 33.14
N ILE A 884 17.76 -16.82 32.91
CA ILE A 884 18.14 -17.63 31.75
C ILE A 884 16.89 -18.34 31.25
N ASP A 885 16.50 -18.08 30.01
CA ASP A 885 15.32 -18.65 29.37
C ASP A 885 15.61 -19.97 28.66
N ILE A 886 16.83 -20.12 28.13
CA ILE A 886 17.22 -21.29 27.33
C ILE A 886 18.65 -21.72 27.68
N ILE A 887 18.83 -23.01 27.96
CA ILE A 887 20.15 -23.63 28.06
C ILE A 887 20.43 -24.37 26.76
N TYR A 888 21.51 -24.04 26.05
CA TYR A 888 22.01 -24.72 24.87
C TYR A 888 23.22 -25.60 25.19
N PHE A 889 23.28 -26.76 24.55
CA PHE A 889 24.45 -27.65 24.58
C PHE A 889 25.16 -27.67 23.22
N ALA A 890 26.39 -28.17 23.21
CA ALA A 890 27.24 -28.21 22.01
C ALA A 890 26.65 -29.04 20.84
N ASP A 891 25.70 -29.94 21.10
CA ASP A 891 25.00 -30.74 20.08
C ASP A 891 23.72 -30.06 19.54
N ASN A 892 23.49 -28.81 19.90
CA ASN A 892 22.29 -28.01 19.64
C ASN A 892 21.01 -28.51 20.34
N SER A 893 21.11 -29.46 21.27
CA SER A 893 20.01 -29.72 22.20
C SER A 893 19.83 -28.53 23.15
N TYR A 894 18.61 -28.37 23.68
CA TYR A 894 18.29 -27.28 24.58
C TYR A 894 17.31 -27.67 25.70
N ILE A 895 17.25 -26.86 26.75
CA ILE A 895 16.29 -26.93 27.85
C ILE A 895 15.70 -25.52 28.06
N TYR A 896 14.38 -25.39 28.11
CA TYR A 896 13.72 -24.13 28.43
C TYR A 896 13.57 -23.92 29.95
N ALA A 897 13.51 -22.65 30.36
CA ALA A 897 13.37 -22.21 31.75
C ALA A 897 12.10 -22.71 32.45
N ASP A 898 11.00 -22.80 31.74
CA ASP A 898 9.74 -23.37 32.24
C ASP A 898 9.87 -24.88 32.55
N THR A 899 10.64 -25.61 31.74
CA THR A 899 10.98 -27.03 31.98
C THR A 899 11.80 -27.16 33.27
N ILE A 900 12.68 -26.19 33.55
CA ILE A 900 13.46 -26.13 34.80
C ILE A 900 12.51 -25.88 35.98
N LEU A 901 11.60 -24.90 35.89
CA LEU A 901 10.65 -24.57 36.95
C LEU A 901 9.64 -25.69 37.24
N ALA A 902 9.07 -26.32 36.20
CA ALA A 902 8.09 -27.38 36.34
C ALA A 902 8.70 -28.63 36.99
N SER A 903 9.96 -28.95 36.66
CA SER A 903 10.69 -30.07 37.29
C SER A 903 10.96 -29.89 38.79
N LEU A 904 10.78 -28.66 39.32
CA LEU A 904 11.00 -28.30 40.72
C LEU A 904 9.72 -28.34 41.58
N LYS A 905 8.52 -28.51 41.00
CA LYS A 905 7.23 -28.62 41.75
C LYS A 905 6.79 -30.09 41.89
N THR A 906 6.54 -30.52 43.12
CA THR A 906 5.91 -31.81 43.45
C THR A 906 4.46 -31.59 43.89
N LEU A 907 3.48 -32.14 43.16
CA LEU A 907 2.05 -32.13 43.52
C LEU A 907 1.80 -33.03 44.74
N THR A 908 0.80 -32.68 45.53
CA THR A 908 0.47 -33.21 46.87
C THR A 908 -0.99 -33.64 46.97
N GLU A 909 -1.47 -34.01 48.16
CA GLU A 909 -2.90 -34.35 48.41
C GLU A 909 -3.69 -33.12 48.94
N GLY A 910 -3.32 -31.91 48.54
CA GLY A 910 -4.11 -30.71 48.83
C GLY A 910 -3.95 -29.66 47.74
N ASP A 911 -4.79 -28.64 47.74
CA ASP A 911 -4.98 -27.70 46.63
C ASP A 911 -3.67 -27.19 46.01
N ASP A 912 -3.36 -27.67 44.81
CA ASP A 912 -2.15 -27.37 44.08
C ASP A 912 -2.41 -26.47 42.86
N THR A 913 -1.39 -25.70 42.47
CA THR A 913 -1.44 -24.87 41.25
C THR A 913 -0.20 -25.13 40.39
N LEU A 914 -0.43 -25.63 39.17
CA LEU A 914 0.62 -25.98 38.23
C LEU A 914 0.32 -25.44 36.83
N THR A 915 1.34 -24.86 36.21
CA THR A 915 1.37 -24.62 34.76
C THR A 915 2.38 -25.60 34.18
N ALA A 916 1.94 -26.43 33.24
CA ALA A 916 2.70 -27.50 32.64
C ALA A 916 3.74 -26.96 31.65
N ASN A 917 4.68 -27.81 31.23
CA ASN A 917 5.67 -27.45 30.22
C ASN A 917 4.96 -27.05 28.92
N LYS A 918 5.32 -25.91 28.33
CA LYS A 918 4.64 -25.40 27.13
C LYS A 918 4.69 -26.36 25.95
N ASP A 919 5.73 -27.19 25.83
CA ASP A 919 5.99 -28.06 24.68
C ASP A 919 6.02 -29.56 25.04
N GLY A 920 5.79 -30.41 24.04
CA GLY A 920 6.00 -31.87 24.16
C GLY A 920 4.76 -32.62 24.64
N THR A 921 4.91 -33.52 25.63
CA THR A 921 3.77 -34.24 26.21
C THR A 921 3.82 -34.15 27.73
N ASN A 922 2.78 -33.55 28.31
CA ASN A 922 2.60 -33.44 29.75
C ASN A 922 1.74 -34.60 30.24
N ASN A 923 2.21 -35.33 31.25
CA ASN A 923 1.42 -36.34 31.94
C ASN A 923 1.34 -35.94 33.41
N ILE A 924 0.19 -35.43 33.83
CA ILE A 924 0.00 -34.79 35.14
C ILE A 924 -1.09 -35.55 35.90
N GLN A 925 -0.84 -35.80 37.19
CA GLN A 925 -1.81 -36.33 38.14
C GLN A 925 -1.79 -35.42 39.36
N ALA A 926 -2.89 -34.69 39.60
CA ALA A 926 -2.96 -33.67 40.63
C ALA A 926 -3.31 -34.25 42.03
N LEU A 927 -3.95 -35.42 42.05
CA LEU A 927 -4.22 -36.28 43.21
C LEU A 927 -5.51 -35.92 43.93
N ALA A 928 -5.46 -35.21 45.05
CA ALA A 928 -6.65 -34.85 45.84
C ALA A 928 -6.50 -33.41 46.31
N GLY A 929 -7.61 -32.69 46.44
CA GLY A 929 -7.61 -31.25 46.69
C GLY A 929 -8.20 -30.49 45.50
N ASP A 930 -8.57 -29.23 45.71
CA ASP A 930 -9.16 -28.42 44.64
C ASP A 930 -8.03 -27.88 43.74
N ASP A 931 -7.61 -28.66 42.73
CA ASP A 931 -6.40 -28.38 41.96
C ASP A 931 -6.66 -27.45 40.77
N THR A 932 -5.71 -26.56 40.49
CA THR A 932 -5.72 -25.69 39.29
C THR A 932 -4.53 -26.03 38.39
N ILE A 933 -4.79 -26.78 37.33
CA ILE A 933 -3.77 -27.22 36.38
C ILE A 933 -3.99 -26.58 35.02
N THR A 934 -2.99 -25.84 34.55
CA THR A 934 -2.95 -25.28 33.18
C THR A 934 -1.95 -26.05 32.34
N GLY A 935 -2.41 -26.69 31.27
CA GLY A 935 -1.61 -27.42 30.30
C GLY A 935 -0.65 -26.52 29.53
N GLY A 936 0.31 -27.15 28.86
CA GLY A 936 1.24 -26.47 27.97
C GLY A 936 0.53 -26.05 26.70
N ILE A 937 0.69 -24.78 26.31
CA ILE A 937 -0.03 -24.21 25.16
C ILE A 937 0.33 -24.87 23.82
N ASP A 938 1.54 -25.43 23.68
CA ASP A 938 2.07 -26.08 22.48
C ASP A 938 2.43 -27.57 22.75
N ALA A 939 1.76 -28.18 23.73
CA ALA A 939 2.00 -29.55 24.17
C ALA A 939 0.71 -30.38 24.08
N ARG A 940 0.87 -31.70 23.95
CA ARG A 940 -0.20 -32.65 24.26
C ARG A 940 -0.28 -32.83 25.78
N ASN A 941 -1.44 -32.52 26.36
CA ASN A 941 -1.68 -32.53 27.79
C ASN A 941 -2.57 -33.71 28.19
N ASN A 942 -2.01 -34.66 28.94
CA ASN A 942 -2.75 -35.72 29.60
C ASN A 942 -2.84 -35.37 31.09
N ILE A 943 -3.95 -34.77 31.50
CA ILE A 943 -4.13 -34.22 32.85
C ILE A 943 -5.25 -34.99 33.55
N ASP A 944 -4.98 -35.43 34.77
CA ASP A 944 -5.91 -36.09 35.68
C ASP A 944 -5.98 -35.25 36.97
N GLY A 945 -7.13 -34.63 37.25
CA GLY A 945 -7.36 -33.79 38.42
C GLY A 945 -7.36 -34.64 39.69
N GLY A 946 -8.30 -35.59 39.76
CA GLY A 946 -8.31 -36.63 40.76
C GLY A 946 -9.56 -36.57 41.65
N ALA A 947 -9.44 -36.05 42.86
CA ALA A 947 -10.58 -35.94 43.79
C ALA A 947 -10.69 -34.53 44.33
N ASP A 948 -11.93 -34.12 44.62
CA ASP A 948 -12.35 -32.76 44.97
C ASP A 948 -12.53 -31.85 43.73
N ASP A 949 -12.85 -30.57 43.89
CA ASP A 949 -13.36 -29.73 42.78
C ASP A 949 -12.20 -29.13 41.94
N ASP A 950 -11.91 -29.72 40.79
CA ASP A 950 -10.71 -29.39 39.99
C ASP A 950 -10.97 -28.40 38.83
N THR A 951 -9.96 -27.59 38.50
CA THR A 951 -9.95 -26.71 37.31
C THR A 951 -8.80 -27.08 36.38
N LEU A 952 -9.12 -27.67 35.23
CA LEU A 952 -8.15 -28.18 34.26
C LEU A 952 -8.26 -27.42 32.93
N THR A 953 -7.13 -26.97 32.40
CA THR A 953 -7.06 -26.34 31.07
C THR A 953 -6.04 -27.06 30.21
N GLY A 954 -6.35 -27.35 28.95
CA GLY A 954 -5.42 -27.89 27.96
C GLY A 954 -4.63 -26.77 27.24
N GLY A 955 -4.31 -27.03 25.97
CA GLY A 955 -3.44 -26.23 25.12
C GLY A 955 -3.96 -26.19 23.67
N SER A 956 -3.04 -26.19 22.69
CA SER A 956 -3.38 -26.07 21.26
C SER A 956 -3.31 -27.39 20.48
N TYR A 957 -3.08 -28.51 21.17
CA TYR A 957 -3.00 -29.85 20.59
C TYR A 957 -4.12 -30.73 21.16
N ALA A 958 -4.34 -31.89 20.53
CA ALA A 958 -5.30 -32.89 21.00
C ALA A 958 -4.98 -33.41 22.40
N ASP A 959 -5.71 -32.90 23.39
CA ASP A 959 -5.50 -33.10 24.81
C ASP A 959 -6.47 -34.13 25.41
N SER A 960 -6.10 -34.64 26.59
CA SER A 960 -6.89 -35.61 27.35
C SER A 960 -7.02 -35.12 28.79
N LEU A 961 -8.18 -34.56 29.14
CA LEU A 961 -8.45 -34.03 30.48
C LEU A 961 -9.45 -34.93 31.22
N ILE A 962 -9.10 -35.33 32.43
CA ILE A 962 -9.94 -36.12 33.33
C ILE A 962 -10.14 -35.32 34.62
N GLY A 963 -11.39 -34.96 34.95
CA GLY A 963 -11.73 -34.23 36.18
C GLY A 963 -11.58 -35.14 37.40
N GLY A 964 -12.46 -36.12 37.52
CA GLY A 964 -12.35 -37.17 38.54
C GLY A 964 -13.59 -37.25 39.41
N GLN A 965 -13.45 -37.07 40.73
CA GLN A 965 -14.58 -36.94 41.66
C GLN A 965 -14.67 -35.51 42.14
N GLY A 966 -15.77 -34.80 41.96
CA GLY A 966 -15.83 -33.39 42.29
C GLY A 966 -16.76 -32.66 41.35
N ASN A 967 -16.97 -31.36 41.53
CA ASN A 967 -17.61 -30.51 40.54
C ASN A 967 -16.52 -29.83 39.72
N ASP A 968 -16.08 -30.51 38.67
CA ASP A 968 -14.88 -30.14 37.93
C ASP A 968 -15.19 -29.13 36.82
N THR A 969 -14.20 -28.31 36.48
CA THR A 969 -14.22 -27.39 35.34
C THR A 969 -13.09 -27.72 34.38
N LEU A 970 -13.41 -28.24 33.20
CA LEU A 970 -12.43 -28.60 32.18
C LEU A 970 -12.56 -27.68 30.96
N ASN A 971 -11.42 -27.28 30.40
CA ASN A 971 -11.33 -26.53 29.15
C ASN A 971 -10.28 -27.16 28.23
N GLY A 972 -10.69 -27.73 27.10
CA GLY A 972 -9.81 -28.41 26.14
C GLY A 972 -8.81 -27.46 25.49
N GLY A 973 -9.30 -26.38 24.89
CA GLY A 973 -8.47 -25.37 24.22
C GLY A 973 -8.63 -25.46 22.71
N ASN A 974 -7.53 -25.49 21.96
CA ASN A 974 -7.58 -25.82 20.53
C ASN A 974 -7.09 -27.25 20.32
N GLY A 975 -7.63 -27.97 19.35
CA GLY A 975 -7.27 -29.35 19.07
C GLY A 975 -8.48 -30.27 19.14
N ASP A 976 -8.33 -31.51 18.67
CA ASP A 976 -9.39 -32.52 18.83
C ASP A 976 -9.24 -33.16 20.23
N ASP A 977 -9.94 -32.64 21.22
CA ASP A 977 -9.74 -32.96 22.64
C ASP A 977 -10.64 -34.09 23.13
N THR A 978 -10.19 -34.81 24.17
CA THR A 978 -10.99 -35.82 24.88
C THR A 978 -11.17 -35.38 26.32
N LEU A 979 -12.42 -35.10 26.70
CA LEU A 979 -12.77 -34.51 27.99
C LEU A 979 -13.68 -35.46 28.76
N ASN A 980 -13.23 -35.90 29.94
CA ASN A 980 -14.00 -36.76 30.83
C ASN A 980 -14.07 -36.13 32.22
N ALA A 981 -15.14 -35.41 32.51
CA ALA A 981 -15.26 -34.72 33.79
C ALA A 981 -15.40 -35.67 34.98
N GLY A 982 -16.06 -36.83 34.82
CA GLY A 982 -16.17 -37.82 35.88
C GLY A 982 -17.41 -37.64 36.75
N GLN A 983 -17.30 -37.84 38.07
CA GLN A 983 -18.43 -37.82 39.00
C GLN A 983 -18.63 -36.47 39.66
N GLY A 984 -19.77 -35.83 39.36
CA GLY A 984 -20.27 -34.68 40.11
C GLY A 984 -21.16 -33.78 39.26
N ASN A 985 -21.11 -32.46 39.49
CA ASN A 985 -21.81 -31.50 38.64
C ASN A 985 -20.79 -30.65 37.90
N ASP A 986 -20.41 -31.11 36.73
CA ASP A 986 -19.22 -30.65 36.03
C ASP A 986 -19.54 -29.68 34.90
N LYS A 987 -18.54 -28.88 34.55
CA LYS A 987 -18.57 -27.95 33.42
C LYS A 987 -17.42 -28.26 32.48
N VAL A 988 -17.74 -28.38 31.20
CA VAL A 988 -16.74 -28.64 30.17
C VAL A 988 -16.90 -27.70 28.98
N THR A 989 -15.78 -27.20 28.49
CA THR A 989 -15.64 -26.43 27.25
C THR A 989 -14.64 -27.18 26.38
N GLY A 990 -15.01 -27.56 25.16
CA GLY A 990 -14.08 -28.21 24.21
C GLY A 990 -13.13 -27.17 23.63
N GLY A 991 -13.71 -26.16 22.98
CA GLY A 991 -12.97 -25.02 22.46
C GLY A 991 -13.00 -25.01 20.94
N ALA A 992 -11.86 -25.18 20.26
CA ALA A 992 -11.81 -25.22 18.80
C ALA A 992 -11.21 -26.54 18.32
N GLY A 993 -12.01 -27.35 17.63
CA GLY A 993 -11.57 -28.66 17.14
C GLY A 993 -12.76 -29.59 16.97
N ASN A 994 -12.55 -30.89 16.90
CA ASN A 994 -13.63 -31.87 16.98
C ASN A 994 -13.49 -32.63 18.30
N ASP A 995 -14.22 -32.18 19.31
CA ASP A 995 -14.01 -32.62 20.68
C ASP A 995 -14.90 -33.81 21.04
N ILE A 996 -14.43 -34.62 21.99
CA ILE A 996 -15.17 -35.77 22.53
C ILE A 996 -15.38 -35.61 24.02
N TYR A 997 -16.62 -35.37 24.43
CA TYR A 997 -17.05 -35.41 25.83
C TYR A 997 -17.48 -36.81 26.21
N ILE A 998 -16.91 -37.36 27.28
CA ILE A 998 -17.24 -38.69 27.79
C ILE A 998 -18.19 -38.55 28.98
N PHE A 999 -19.27 -39.33 28.98
CA PHE A 999 -20.24 -39.36 30.08
C PHE A 999 -20.70 -40.80 30.38
N ASN A 1000 -20.62 -41.20 31.64
CA ASN A 1000 -20.92 -42.54 32.13
C ASN A 1000 -22.11 -42.52 33.11
N LEU A 1001 -22.61 -43.72 33.43
CA LEU A 1001 -23.70 -43.87 34.39
C LEU A 1001 -23.22 -43.55 35.81
N GLY A 1002 -23.90 -42.64 36.50
CA GLY A 1002 -23.52 -42.17 37.84
C GLY A 1002 -22.56 -40.98 37.86
N ASP A 1003 -22.24 -40.39 36.71
CA ASP A 1003 -21.40 -39.20 36.58
C ASP A 1003 -22.13 -37.93 37.05
N GLY A 1004 -23.45 -37.94 37.22
CA GLY A 1004 -24.19 -36.80 37.76
C GLY A 1004 -24.65 -35.81 36.68
N GLN A 1005 -24.29 -34.54 36.79
CA GLN A 1005 -24.73 -33.49 35.85
C GLN A 1005 -23.55 -32.95 35.06
N LEU A 1006 -23.61 -33.02 33.73
CA LEU A 1006 -22.58 -32.45 32.86
C LEU A 1006 -23.14 -31.25 32.09
N GLU A 1007 -22.52 -30.08 32.23
CA GLU A 1007 -22.81 -28.88 31.44
C GLU A 1007 -21.73 -28.67 30.38
N ILE A 1008 -22.09 -28.83 29.09
CA ILE A 1008 -21.20 -28.62 27.95
C ILE A 1008 -21.49 -27.24 27.34
N MET A 1009 -20.46 -26.41 27.29
CA MET A 1009 -20.49 -25.09 26.66
C MET A 1009 -19.52 -25.08 25.48
N ASP A 1010 -20.02 -25.37 24.29
CA ASP A 1010 -19.24 -25.32 23.05
C ASP A 1010 -20.01 -24.64 21.92
N ALA A 1011 -19.27 -24.04 20.98
CA ALA A 1011 -19.79 -23.31 19.85
C ALA A 1011 -19.03 -23.57 18.53
N ASN A 1012 -17.86 -24.24 18.54
CA ASN A 1012 -17.01 -24.36 17.36
C ASN A 1012 -16.41 -25.77 17.20
N GLY A 1013 -16.96 -26.58 16.29
CA GLY A 1013 -16.42 -27.92 16.05
C GLY A 1013 -17.41 -28.86 15.40
N TYR A 1014 -16.98 -30.11 15.15
CA TYR A 1014 -17.90 -31.23 14.96
C TYR A 1014 -17.86 -32.15 16.18
N ASP A 1015 -18.55 -31.74 17.23
CA ASP A 1015 -18.31 -32.29 18.56
C ASP A 1015 -19.17 -33.52 18.88
N GLY A 1016 -18.62 -34.39 19.72
CA GLY A 1016 -19.16 -35.69 20.04
C GLY A 1016 -19.40 -35.88 21.53
N LEU A 1017 -20.64 -36.18 21.93
CA LEU A 1017 -20.92 -36.76 23.23
C LEU A 1017 -20.87 -38.27 23.15
N LYS A 1018 -19.99 -38.91 23.91
CA LYS A 1018 -19.82 -40.35 23.95
C LYS A 1018 -20.30 -40.92 25.27
N PHE A 1019 -21.38 -41.70 25.21
CA PHE A 1019 -21.86 -42.42 26.38
C PHE A 1019 -21.05 -43.71 26.64
N GLY A 1020 -20.74 -43.94 27.92
CA GLY A 1020 -20.11 -45.17 28.40
C GLY A 1020 -20.99 -46.43 28.27
N GLU A 1021 -20.43 -47.59 28.63
CA GLU A 1021 -21.17 -48.85 28.63
C GLU A 1021 -22.39 -48.79 29.57
N GLY A 1022 -23.55 -49.25 29.09
CA GLY A 1022 -24.78 -49.33 29.89
C GLY A 1022 -25.81 -48.22 29.63
N ILE A 1023 -25.50 -47.24 28.77
CA ILE A 1023 -26.46 -46.24 28.28
C ILE A 1023 -26.74 -46.55 26.80
N THR A 1024 -27.99 -46.87 26.46
CA THR A 1024 -28.43 -47.09 25.06
C THR A 1024 -29.34 -45.97 24.58
N LYS A 1025 -29.62 -45.94 23.28
CA LYS A 1025 -30.55 -44.96 22.68
C LYS A 1025 -31.94 -44.97 23.32
N ASP A 1026 -32.42 -46.11 23.80
CA ASP A 1026 -33.75 -46.23 24.43
C ASP A 1026 -33.74 -45.77 25.90
N ASP A 1027 -32.54 -45.64 26.50
CA ASP A 1027 -32.37 -45.21 27.90
C ASP A 1027 -32.32 -43.69 28.05
N ILE A 1028 -32.37 -42.92 26.97
CA ILE A 1028 -32.27 -41.46 27.02
C ILE A 1028 -33.57 -40.77 26.62
N THR A 1029 -33.89 -39.67 27.31
CA THR A 1029 -34.94 -38.74 26.92
C THR A 1029 -34.32 -37.39 26.62
N ILE A 1030 -34.62 -36.82 25.46
CA ILE A 1030 -34.09 -35.52 25.03
C ILE A 1030 -35.20 -34.49 25.03
N THR A 1031 -34.99 -33.38 25.72
CA THR A 1031 -35.96 -32.29 25.85
C THR A 1031 -35.29 -30.95 25.70
N GLN A 1032 -35.94 -30.02 25.01
CA GLN A 1032 -35.61 -28.60 25.05
C GLN A 1032 -36.50 -27.91 26.08
N GLU A 1033 -35.89 -27.14 26.99
CA GLU A 1033 -36.63 -26.41 28.03
C GLU A 1033 -36.66 -24.90 27.75
N ALA A 1034 -37.50 -24.18 28.50
CA ALA A 1034 -37.74 -22.75 28.30
C ALA A 1034 -36.51 -21.86 28.60
N ASP A 1035 -35.46 -22.42 29.18
CA ASP A 1035 -34.18 -21.78 29.45
C ASP A 1035 -33.23 -21.75 28.23
N GLY A 1036 -33.64 -22.36 27.11
CA GLY A 1036 -32.88 -22.38 25.86
C GLY A 1036 -31.83 -23.48 25.77
N PHE A 1037 -31.71 -24.35 26.78
CA PHE A 1037 -30.79 -25.49 26.76
C PHE A 1037 -31.48 -26.76 26.28
N VAL A 1038 -30.66 -27.67 25.73
CA VAL A 1038 -31.07 -29.04 25.43
C VAL A 1038 -30.57 -29.95 26.54
N TYR A 1039 -31.46 -30.81 27.03
CA TYR A 1039 -31.22 -31.75 28.10
C TYR A 1039 -31.30 -33.18 27.55
N ILE A 1040 -30.25 -33.97 27.73
CA ILE A 1040 -30.28 -35.43 27.60
C ILE A 1040 -30.34 -36.02 28.99
N ARG A 1041 -31.48 -36.64 29.33
CA ARG A 1041 -31.71 -37.28 30.63
C ARG A 1041 -31.59 -38.77 30.49
N ILE A 1042 -30.82 -39.39 31.38
CA ILE A 1042 -30.76 -40.85 31.46
C ILE A 1042 -31.97 -41.33 32.27
N ASN A 1043 -32.83 -42.12 31.64
CA ASN A 1043 -34.11 -42.53 32.18
C ASN A 1043 -33.91 -43.36 33.47
N ASN A 1044 -34.71 -43.03 34.49
CA ASN A 1044 -34.66 -43.66 35.82
C ASN A 1044 -33.36 -43.41 36.62
N THR A 1045 -32.54 -42.44 36.23
CA THR A 1045 -31.40 -41.96 37.03
C THR A 1045 -31.51 -40.46 37.28
N THR A 1046 -30.56 -39.92 38.06
CA THR A 1046 -30.39 -38.48 38.26
C THR A 1046 -29.42 -37.87 37.25
N ASP A 1047 -28.88 -38.66 36.34
CA ASP A 1047 -27.80 -38.26 35.43
C ASP A 1047 -28.36 -37.46 34.26
N VAL A 1048 -27.73 -36.32 33.98
CA VAL A 1048 -28.21 -35.35 32.98
C VAL A 1048 -27.02 -34.72 32.27
N VAL A 1049 -27.08 -34.70 30.94
CA VAL A 1049 -26.19 -33.85 30.12
C VAL A 1049 -26.99 -32.65 29.63
N LYS A 1050 -26.49 -31.45 29.92
CA LYS A 1050 -27.06 -30.16 29.54
C LYS A 1050 -26.08 -29.46 28.60
N PHE A 1051 -26.55 -28.93 27.48
CA PHE A 1051 -25.67 -28.23 26.53
C PHE A 1051 -26.39 -27.09 25.80
N THR A 1052 -25.61 -26.09 25.39
CA THR A 1052 -26.13 -24.86 24.77
C THR A 1052 -26.64 -25.09 23.35
N GLN A 1053 -27.76 -24.45 23.02
CA GLN A 1053 -28.14 -24.14 21.64
C GLN A 1053 -27.70 -22.70 21.34
N ALA A 1054 -26.85 -22.48 20.34
CA ALA A 1054 -26.42 -21.13 19.97
C ALA A 1054 -27.64 -20.34 19.44
N SER A 1055 -28.01 -19.25 20.13
CA SER A 1055 -29.29 -18.54 19.90
C SER A 1055 -29.39 -17.82 18.55
N THR A 1056 -28.32 -17.79 17.76
CA THR A 1056 -28.24 -17.06 16.48
C THR A 1056 -28.08 -17.96 15.25
N THR A 1057 -27.69 -19.24 15.39
CA THR A 1057 -27.28 -20.10 14.26
C THR A 1057 -27.95 -21.47 14.21
N SER A 1058 -28.79 -21.84 15.19
CA SER A 1058 -29.39 -23.18 15.30
C SER A 1058 -28.39 -24.34 15.37
N THR A 1059 -27.12 -24.08 15.68
CA THR A 1059 -26.10 -25.09 15.96
C THR A 1059 -26.15 -25.48 17.44
N LEU A 1060 -26.06 -26.78 17.70
CA LEU A 1060 -25.93 -27.32 19.05
C LEU A 1060 -24.44 -27.41 19.41
N ALA A 1061 -24.12 -27.32 20.70
CA ALA A 1061 -22.75 -27.57 21.21
C ALA A 1061 -22.25 -29.01 20.99
N ILE A 1062 -23.08 -29.90 20.44
CA ILE A 1062 -22.73 -31.29 20.13
C ILE A 1062 -23.38 -31.64 18.79
N ASP A 1063 -22.63 -32.23 17.88
CA ASP A 1063 -23.11 -32.69 16.58
C ASP A 1063 -23.55 -34.16 16.59
N TYR A 1064 -22.85 -35.00 17.36
CA TYR A 1064 -23.10 -36.44 17.41
C TYR A 1064 -23.17 -36.97 18.84
N ILE A 1065 -24.13 -37.85 19.06
CA ILE A 1065 -24.17 -38.70 20.26
C ILE A 1065 -23.72 -40.10 19.85
N TYR A 1066 -22.66 -40.60 20.48
CA TYR A 1066 -22.07 -41.92 20.25
C TYR A 1066 -22.43 -42.87 21.40
N PHE A 1067 -22.85 -44.10 21.05
CA PHE A 1067 -23.13 -45.15 22.01
C PHE A 1067 -22.10 -46.28 21.93
N ALA A 1068 -22.01 -47.10 22.98
CA ALA A 1068 -21.04 -48.18 23.09
C ALA A 1068 -21.18 -49.28 22.00
N ASP A 1069 -22.33 -49.39 21.33
CA ASP A 1069 -22.56 -50.32 20.22
C ASP A 1069 -22.11 -49.77 18.85
N ASN A 1070 -21.45 -48.61 18.83
CA ASN A 1070 -21.07 -47.82 17.65
C ASN A 1070 -22.25 -47.22 16.88
N SER A 1071 -23.48 -47.26 17.42
CA SER A 1071 -24.56 -46.44 16.88
C SER A 1071 -24.30 -44.97 17.20
N ARG A 1072 -24.78 -44.08 16.33
CA ARG A 1072 -24.71 -42.64 16.53
C ARG A 1072 -26.00 -41.94 16.15
N ILE A 1073 -26.32 -40.87 16.85
CA ILE A 1073 -27.44 -39.96 16.53
C ILE A 1073 -26.84 -38.60 16.17
N ARG A 1074 -27.27 -38.01 15.07
CA ARG A 1074 -26.94 -36.62 14.75
C ARG A 1074 -27.84 -35.70 15.57
N ALA A 1075 -27.26 -34.81 16.36
CA ALA A 1075 -27.97 -34.05 17.38
C ALA A 1075 -29.00 -33.06 16.79
N ASN A 1076 -28.73 -32.49 15.60
CA ASN A 1076 -29.68 -31.60 14.91
C ASN A 1076 -30.96 -32.32 14.42
N ALA A 1077 -30.91 -33.63 14.15
CA ALA A 1077 -32.08 -34.42 13.78
C ALA A 1077 -33.07 -34.56 14.94
N ILE A 1078 -32.61 -34.33 16.17
CA ILE A 1078 -33.42 -34.40 17.39
C ILE A 1078 -34.28 -33.13 17.52
N LEU A 1079 -33.77 -31.95 17.15
CA LEU A 1079 -34.54 -30.69 17.25
C LEU A 1079 -35.72 -30.62 16.27
N VAL A 1080 -35.56 -31.14 15.05
CA VAL A 1080 -36.65 -31.18 14.06
C VAL A 1080 -37.76 -32.15 14.50
N SER A 1081 -37.40 -33.27 15.14
CA SER A 1081 -38.36 -34.23 15.68
C SER A 1081 -39.13 -33.77 16.92
N LEU A 1082 -38.74 -32.63 17.51
CA LEU A 1082 -39.36 -32.05 18.71
C LEU A 1082 -40.40 -30.96 18.39
N LYS A 1083 -40.58 -30.56 17.12
CA LYS A 1083 -41.59 -29.57 16.70
C LYS A 1083 -42.89 -30.27 16.29
N THR A 1084 -43.94 -30.17 17.11
CA THR A 1084 -45.30 -30.60 16.75
C THR A 1084 -46.03 -29.46 16.04
N LEU A 1085 -46.37 -29.66 14.76
CA LEU A 1085 -47.24 -28.76 13.98
C LEU A 1085 -48.69 -28.83 14.52
N THR A 1086 -49.42 -27.72 14.41
CA THR A 1086 -50.71 -27.45 15.03
C THR A 1086 -51.79 -27.23 13.96
N GLU A 1087 -53.02 -26.86 14.37
CA GLU A 1087 -54.12 -26.51 13.43
C GLU A 1087 -54.16 -24.99 13.15
N GLY A 1088 -53.02 -24.30 13.16
CA GLY A 1088 -52.95 -22.90 12.74
C GLY A 1088 -51.58 -22.58 12.18
N ASP A 1089 -51.46 -21.44 11.51
CA ASP A 1089 -50.34 -21.08 10.62
C ASP A 1089 -48.96 -21.37 11.24
N ASP A 1090 -48.30 -22.40 10.71
CA ASP A 1090 -47.03 -22.91 11.15
C ASP A 1090 -45.92 -22.62 10.12
N THR A 1091 -44.71 -22.39 10.62
CA THR A 1091 -43.51 -22.25 9.76
C THR A 1091 -42.48 -23.30 10.14
N LEU A 1092 -42.07 -24.15 9.19
CA LEU A 1092 -41.09 -25.22 9.42
C LEU A 1092 -40.04 -25.28 8.31
N THR A 1093 -38.77 -25.36 8.72
CA THR A 1093 -37.67 -25.78 7.84
C THR A 1093 -37.24 -27.18 8.24
N ALA A 1094 -37.32 -28.12 7.31
CA ALA A 1094 -37.08 -29.53 7.55
C ALA A 1094 -35.58 -29.86 7.68
N ASN A 1095 -35.25 -31.08 8.11
CA ASN A 1095 -33.86 -31.50 8.21
C ASN A 1095 -33.24 -31.52 6.81
N ARG A 1096 -32.10 -30.84 6.67
CA ARG A 1096 -31.35 -30.73 5.41
C ARG A 1096 -31.08 -32.08 4.74
N ASN A 1097 -30.88 -33.17 5.50
CA ASN A 1097 -30.50 -34.48 4.94
C ASN A 1097 -31.48 -35.59 5.31
N GLY A 1098 -31.54 -36.64 4.48
CA GLY A 1098 -32.26 -37.88 4.79
C GLY A 1098 -33.66 -37.93 4.16
N THR A 1099 -34.68 -38.34 4.94
CA THR A 1099 -36.07 -38.33 4.49
C THR A 1099 -36.94 -37.61 5.51
N ASN A 1100 -37.63 -36.56 5.07
CA ASN A 1100 -38.54 -35.77 5.89
C ASN A 1100 -39.98 -36.21 5.61
N ASN A 1101 -40.74 -36.55 6.65
CA ASN A 1101 -42.18 -36.82 6.54
C ASN A 1101 -42.93 -35.80 7.40
N ILE A 1102 -43.64 -34.88 6.75
CA ILE A 1102 -44.23 -33.69 7.39
C ILE A 1102 -45.72 -33.65 7.06
N GLN A 1103 -46.54 -33.33 8.07
CA GLN A 1103 -47.99 -33.09 7.93
C GLN A 1103 -48.33 -31.82 8.71
N ALA A 1104 -48.79 -30.78 8.00
CA ALA A 1104 -48.98 -29.44 8.55
C ALA A 1104 -50.36 -29.24 9.20
N LEU A 1105 -51.36 -30.00 8.74
CA LEU A 1105 -52.73 -30.09 9.26
C LEU A 1105 -53.67 -29.01 8.72
N ALA A 1106 -53.86 -27.89 9.41
CA ALA A 1106 -54.77 -26.82 8.97
C ALA A 1106 -54.16 -25.47 9.35
N GLY A 1107 -54.47 -24.42 8.60
CA GLY A 1107 -53.83 -23.11 8.72
C GLY A 1107 -52.95 -22.82 7.50
N ASP A 1108 -52.59 -21.54 7.31
CA ASP A 1108 -51.78 -21.14 6.15
C ASP A 1108 -50.29 -21.47 6.42
N ASP A 1109 -49.87 -22.70 6.12
CA ASP A 1109 -48.57 -23.22 6.55
C ASP A 1109 -47.44 -22.90 5.56
N THR A 1110 -46.26 -22.57 6.09
CA THR A 1110 -45.04 -22.37 5.28
C THR A 1110 -43.99 -23.43 5.61
N ILE A 1111 -43.83 -24.42 4.74
CA ILE A 1111 -42.90 -25.53 4.94
C ILE A 1111 -41.81 -25.52 3.87
N THR A 1112 -40.56 -25.39 4.31
CA THR A 1112 -39.37 -25.55 3.48
C THR A 1112 -38.73 -26.92 3.73
N GLY A 1113 -38.64 -27.74 2.69
CA GLY A 1113 -37.99 -29.03 2.68
C GLY A 1113 -36.48 -28.94 2.90
N GLY A 1114 -35.88 -30.09 3.20
CA GLY A 1114 -34.44 -30.21 3.33
C GLY A 1114 -33.79 -30.22 1.95
N ILE A 1115 -32.82 -29.33 1.73
CA ILE A 1115 -32.18 -29.16 0.41
C ILE A 1115 -31.41 -30.40 -0.09
N ASP A 1116 -30.95 -31.28 0.80
CA ASP A 1116 -30.23 -32.53 0.49
C ASP A 1116 -31.00 -33.77 1.00
N ALA A 1117 -32.33 -33.70 1.04
CA ALA A 1117 -33.21 -34.74 1.57
C ALA A 1117 -34.34 -35.06 0.58
N ARG A 1118 -34.89 -36.28 0.68
CA ARG A 1118 -36.20 -36.58 0.10
C ARG A 1118 -37.30 -36.08 1.02
N ASN A 1119 -38.12 -35.18 0.54
CA ASN A 1119 -39.16 -34.49 1.28
C ASN A 1119 -40.52 -35.07 0.92
N ASN A 1120 -41.27 -35.45 1.94
CA ASN A 1120 -42.62 -35.95 1.83
C ASN A 1120 -43.52 -35.06 2.68
N ILE A 1121 -44.08 -34.02 2.05
CA ILE A 1121 -44.74 -32.90 2.72
C ILE A 1121 -46.22 -32.89 2.32
N ASP A 1122 -47.08 -32.73 3.32
CA ASP A 1122 -48.53 -32.61 3.21
C ASP A 1122 -48.93 -31.34 3.96
N GLY A 1123 -49.42 -30.33 3.24
CA GLY A 1123 -49.87 -29.03 3.77
C GLY A 1123 -51.13 -29.24 4.59
N GLY A 1124 -52.25 -29.50 3.93
CA GLY A 1124 -53.47 -29.97 4.57
C GLY A 1124 -54.67 -29.15 4.17
N ALA A 1125 -55.07 -28.16 4.96
CA ALA A 1125 -56.19 -27.29 4.66
C ALA A 1125 -55.80 -25.83 4.89
N ASP A 1126 -56.42 -24.94 4.12
CA ASP A 1126 -56.10 -23.51 4.01
C ASP A 1126 -54.88 -23.26 3.08
N ASP A 1127 -54.44 -22.01 2.90
CA ASP A 1127 -53.55 -21.65 1.78
C ASP A 1127 -52.06 -21.93 2.12
N ASP A 1128 -51.51 -23.05 1.64
CA ASP A 1128 -50.18 -23.54 2.02
C ASP A 1128 -49.06 -23.13 1.05
N THR A 1129 -47.85 -22.92 1.58
CA THR A 1129 -46.61 -22.73 0.80
C THR A 1129 -45.59 -23.83 1.10
N LEU A 1130 -45.39 -24.73 0.13
CA LEU A 1130 -44.55 -25.92 0.27
C LEU A 1130 -43.37 -25.87 -0.70
N THR A 1131 -42.16 -26.02 -0.19
CA THR A 1131 -40.93 -26.13 -1.01
C THR A 1131 -40.24 -27.46 -0.74
N GLY A 1132 -39.79 -28.14 -1.78
CA GLY A 1132 -38.94 -29.32 -1.71
C GLY A 1132 -37.46 -28.99 -1.55
N GLY A 1133 -36.61 -29.65 -2.31
CA GLY A 1133 -35.15 -29.67 -2.18
C GLY A 1133 -34.48 -30.13 -3.47
N SER A 1134 -33.34 -30.83 -3.35
CA SER A 1134 -32.55 -31.26 -4.53
C SER A 1134 -32.68 -32.75 -4.88
N TYR A 1135 -33.64 -33.46 -4.28
CA TYR A 1135 -33.92 -34.87 -4.54
C TYR A 1135 -35.38 -35.03 -4.96
N ALA A 1136 -35.72 -36.19 -5.53
CA ALA A 1136 -37.11 -36.56 -5.85
C ALA A 1136 -38.04 -36.47 -4.62
N ASP A 1137 -38.85 -35.42 -4.61
CA ASP A 1137 -39.72 -34.98 -3.54
C ASP A 1137 -41.20 -35.25 -3.84
N ARG A 1138 -42.00 -35.30 -2.79
CA ARG A 1138 -43.45 -35.48 -2.86
C ARG A 1138 -44.13 -34.39 -2.05
N LEU A 1139 -44.82 -33.48 -2.73
CA LEU A 1139 -45.53 -32.35 -2.12
C LEU A 1139 -47.03 -32.49 -2.36
N ILE A 1140 -47.83 -32.35 -1.31
CA ILE A 1140 -49.30 -32.33 -1.36
C ILE A 1140 -49.78 -31.02 -0.73
N GLY A 1141 -50.51 -30.21 -1.49
CA GLY A 1141 -51.12 -28.96 -1.00
C GLY A 1141 -52.30 -29.26 -0.08
N GLY A 1142 -53.45 -29.60 -0.65
CA GLY A 1142 -54.62 -30.04 0.07
C GLY A 1142 -55.89 -29.32 -0.38
N GLN A 1143 -56.54 -28.61 0.54
CA GLN A 1143 -57.64 -27.68 0.25
C GLN A 1143 -57.13 -26.26 0.46
N GLY A 1144 -57.23 -25.37 -0.52
CA GLY A 1144 -56.69 -24.02 -0.39
C GLY A 1144 -56.07 -23.56 -1.70
N ASN A 1145 -55.67 -22.30 -1.80
CA ASN A 1145 -54.89 -21.82 -2.94
C ASN A 1145 -53.41 -22.04 -2.62
N ASP A 1146 -52.92 -23.24 -2.92
CA ASP A 1146 -51.61 -23.69 -2.49
C ASP A 1146 -50.50 -23.27 -3.47
N THR A 1147 -49.29 -23.07 -2.93
CA THR A 1147 -48.07 -22.82 -3.71
C THR A 1147 -47.05 -23.93 -3.46
N LEU A 1148 -46.80 -24.76 -4.47
CA LEU A 1148 -45.88 -25.90 -4.38
C LEU A 1148 -44.67 -25.70 -5.30
N ASN A 1149 -43.46 -25.91 -4.78
CA ASN A 1149 -42.21 -25.84 -5.55
C ASN A 1149 -41.35 -27.09 -5.30
N GLY A 1150 -41.14 -27.93 -6.32
CA GLY A 1150 -40.40 -29.19 -6.24
C GLY A 1150 -38.91 -28.98 -5.96
N GLY A 1151 -38.25 -28.19 -6.82
CA GLY A 1151 -36.84 -27.86 -6.68
C GLY A 1151 -35.98 -28.55 -7.74
N ASN A 1152 -35.00 -29.34 -7.34
CA ASN A 1152 -34.28 -30.23 -8.26
C ASN A 1152 -34.61 -31.68 -7.93
N GLY A 1153 -34.62 -32.56 -8.94
CA GLY A 1153 -34.97 -33.97 -8.82
C GLY A 1153 -36.27 -34.27 -9.56
N ASP A 1154 -36.56 -35.55 -9.76
CA ASP A 1154 -37.81 -35.98 -10.40
C ASP A 1154 -38.94 -35.95 -9.36
N ASP A 1155 -39.66 -34.84 -9.29
CA ASP A 1155 -40.59 -34.52 -8.21
C ASP A 1155 -42.03 -34.94 -8.52
N THR A 1156 -42.84 -35.12 -7.48
CA THR A 1156 -44.28 -35.40 -7.59
C THR A 1156 -45.07 -34.38 -6.78
N LEU A 1157 -45.75 -33.46 -7.45
CA LEU A 1157 -46.56 -32.42 -6.83
C LEU A 1157 -48.05 -32.68 -7.07
N ASN A 1158 -48.85 -32.56 -6.02
CA ASN A 1158 -50.30 -32.66 -6.08
C ASN A 1158 -50.93 -31.53 -5.26
N ALA A 1159 -51.45 -30.49 -5.92
CA ALA A 1159 -51.92 -29.32 -5.18
C ALA A 1159 -53.30 -29.55 -4.55
N GLY A 1160 -54.37 -29.84 -5.29
CA GLY A 1160 -55.56 -30.43 -4.68
C GLY A 1160 -56.87 -29.75 -5.06
N GLN A 1161 -57.48 -28.97 -4.18
CA GLN A 1161 -58.72 -28.22 -4.44
C GLN A 1161 -58.44 -26.72 -4.31
N ASP A 1162 -59.16 -25.92 -5.10
CA ASP A 1162 -59.05 -24.46 -5.23
C ASP A 1162 -57.90 -24.04 -6.16
N ASN A 1163 -57.53 -22.76 -6.24
CA ASN A 1163 -56.70 -22.28 -7.35
C ASN A 1163 -55.21 -22.30 -6.98
N ASP A 1164 -54.51 -23.29 -7.51
CA ASP A 1164 -53.17 -23.61 -7.07
C ASP A 1164 -52.07 -23.09 -8.01
N THR A 1165 -50.86 -22.95 -7.47
CA THR A 1165 -49.64 -22.65 -8.24
C THR A 1165 -48.57 -23.71 -7.99
N LEU A 1166 -48.15 -24.41 -9.04
CA LEU A 1166 -47.15 -25.46 -8.98
C LEU A 1166 -45.94 -25.12 -9.85
N ASN A 1167 -44.74 -25.39 -9.33
CA ASN A 1167 -43.48 -25.35 -10.06
C ASN A 1167 -42.71 -26.66 -9.82
N GLY A 1168 -42.45 -27.43 -10.88
CA GLY A 1168 -41.64 -28.66 -10.79
C GLY A 1168 -40.19 -28.34 -10.48
N GLY A 1169 -39.56 -27.57 -11.37
CA GLY A 1169 -38.17 -27.15 -11.23
C GLY A 1169 -37.27 -27.89 -12.20
N ASN A 1170 -36.15 -28.46 -11.74
CA ASN A 1170 -35.24 -29.22 -12.60
C ASN A 1170 -35.40 -30.72 -12.36
N GLY A 1171 -35.74 -31.51 -13.38
CA GLY A 1171 -35.94 -32.96 -13.27
C GLY A 1171 -37.12 -33.41 -14.13
N ASP A 1172 -37.33 -34.72 -14.29
CA ASP A 1172 -38.52 -35.23 -14.98
C ASP A 1172 -39.70 -35.26 -13.98
N ASP A 1173 -40.50 -34.20 -13.93
CA ASP A 1173 -41.50 -33.98 -12.88
C ASP A 1173 -42.89 -34.55 -13.22
N THR A 1174 -43.67 -34.88 -12.18
CA THR A 1174 -45.08 -35.25 -12.30
C THR A 1174 -45.96 -34.29 -11.51
N LEU A 1175 -46.81 -33.54 -12.22
CA LEU A 1175 -47.55 -32.40 -11.69
C LEU A 1175 -49.05 -32.63 -11.85
N ASN A 1176 -49.78 -32.65 -10.75
CA ASN A 1176 -51.24 -32.74 -10.72
C ASN A 1176 -51.80 -31.53 -9.96
N ALA A 1177 -52.39 -30.57 -10.69
CA ALA A 1177 -52.93 -29.38 -10.06
C ALA A 1177 -54.24 -29.66 -9.29
N GLY A 1178 -55.09 -30.55 -9.80
CA GLY A 1178 -56.34 -30.91 -9.14
C GLY A 1178 -57.52 -30.05 -9.60
N GLN A 1179 -58.46 -29.73 -8.69
CA GLN A 1179 -59.68 -29.00 -9.00
C GLN A 1179 -59.50 -27.51 -8.76
N GLY A 1180 -59.54 -26.69 -9.81
CA GLY A 1180 -59.28 -25.27 -9.64
C GLY A 1180 -59.15 -24.50 -10.94
N ASN A 1181 -58.70 -23.25 -10.84
CA ASN A 1181 -58.08 -22.57 -11.97
C ASN A 1181 -56.59 -22.41 -11.68
N ASP A 1182 -55.81 -23.40 -12.10
CA ASP A 1182 -54.47 -23.61 -11.60
C ASP A 1182 -53.41 -23.17 -12.60
N LYS A 1183 -52.22 -22.87 -12.07
CA LYS A 1183 -51.04 -22.51 -12.86
C LYS A 1183 -49.93 -23.49 -12.58
N VAL A 1184 -49.35 -24.05 -13.63
CA VAL A 1184 -48.27 -25.03 -13.52
C VAL A 1184 -47.12 -24.65 -14.45
N THR A 1185 -45.91 -24.70 -13.89
CA THR A 1185 -44.64 -24.63 -14.62
C THR A 1185 -43.90 -25.94 -14.38
N GLY A 1186 -43.53 -26.65 -15.44
CA GLY A 1186 -42.74 -27.90 -15.37
C GLY A 1186 -41.30 -27.57 -15.01
N GLY A 1187 -40.65 -26.83 -15.90
CA GLY A 1187 -39.31 -26.30 -15.67
C GLY A 1187 -38.33 -26.89 -16.67
N ALA A 1188 -37.30 -27.58 -16.21
CA ALA A 1188 -36.33 -28.22 -17.10
C ALA A 1188 -36.37 -29.73 -16.90
N GLY A 1189 -36.74 -30.48 -17.93
CA GLY A 1189 -36.90 -31.94 -17.82
C GLY A 1189 -37.86 -32.47 -18.87
N ASN A 1190 -38.39 -33.67 -18.69
CA ASN A 1190 -39.50 -34.18 -19.50
C ASN A 1190 -40.71 -34.41 -18.61
N ASP A 1191 -41.56 -33.40 -18.51
CA ASP A 1191 -42.54 -33.33 -17.44
C ASP A 1191 -43.88 -33.99 -17.82
N ILE A 1192 -44.62 -34.40 -16.79
CA ILE A 1192 -45.95 -35.02 -16.92
C ILE A 1192 -46.99 -34.20 -16.17
N TYR A 1193 -47.86 -33.55 -16.92
CA TYR A 1193 -49.02 -32.82 -16.43
C TYR A 1193 -50.23 -33.73 -16.40
N ILE A 1194 -50.89 -33.88 -15.24
CA ILE A 1194 -52.09 -34.70 -15.10
C ILE A 1194 -53.33 -33.81 -15.08
N PHE A 1195 -54.35 -34.16 -15.87
CA PHE A 1195 -55.62 -33.43 -15.92
C PHE A 1195 -56.81 -34.39 -16.01
N ASN A 1196 -57.81 -34.22 -15.15
CA ASN A 1196 -59.00 -35.05 -15.04
C ASN A 1196 -60.28 -34.26 -15.33
N LEU A 1197 -61.40 -34.98 -15.42
CA LEU A 1197 -62.72 -34.37 -15.63
C LEU A 1197 -63.18 -33.65 -14.35
N GLY A 1198 -63.55 -32.37 -14.47
CA GLY A 1198 -63.94 -31.54 -13.33
C GLY A 1198 -62.78 -30.79 -12.66
N ASP A 1199 -61.57 -30.85 -13.23
CA ASP A 1199 -60.39 -30.14 -12.73
C ASP A 1199 -60.44 -28.63 -13.01
N GLY A 1200 -61.38 -28.14 -13.85
CA GLY A 1200 -61.51 -26.71 -14.11
C GLY A 1200 -60.54 -26.19 -15.18
N GLN A 1201 -59.83 -25.10 -14.90
CA GLN A 1201 -58.91 -24.50 -15.88
C GLN A 1201 -57.46 -24.73 -15.49
N LEU A 1202 -56.67 -25.34 -16.37
CA LEU A 1202 -55.23 -25.54 -16.15
C LEU A 1202 -54.43 -24.66 -17.11
N GLU A 1203 -53.60 -23.76 -16.60
CA GLU A 1203 -52.64 -22.97 -17.36
C GLU A 1203 -51.23 -23.54 -17.21
N ILE A 1204 -50.66 -24.04 -18.31
CA ILE A 1204 -49.31 -24.60 -18.36
C ILE A 1204 -48.36 -23.61 -19.04
N MET A 1205 -47.30 -23.24 -18.34
CA MET A 1205 -46.22 -22.39 -18.83
C MET A 1205 -44.93 -23.19 -18.81
N ASP A 1206 -44.53 -23.71 -19.97
CA ASP A 1206 -43.31 -24.50 -20.14
C ASP A 1206 -42.66 -24.25 -21.50
N ALA A 1207 -41.35 -24.43 -21.59
CA ALA A 1207 -40.56 -24.15 -22.78
C ALA A 1207 -39.43 -25.16 -23.05
N ASN A 1208 -39.09 -26.06 -22.13
CA ASN A 1208 -37.88 -26.90 -22.23
C ASN A 1208 -38.12 -28.37 -21.81
N GLY A 1209 -38.37 -29.25 -22.78
CA GLY A 1209 -38.55 -30.66 -22.48
C GLY A 1209 -39.13 -31.49 -23.61
N LEU A 1210 -39.39 -32.78 -23.35
CA LEU A 1210 -40.36 -33.59 -24.09
C LEU A 1210 -41.59 -33.82 -23.22
N ASP A 1211 -42.44 -32.81 -23.17
CA ASP A 1211 -43.46 -32.66 -22.12
C ASP A 1211 -44.77 -33.34 -22.50
N LYS A 1212 -45.42 -33.92 -21.49
CA LYS A 1212 -46.59 -34.80 -21.66
C LYS A 1212 -47.78 -34.28 -20.88
N LEU A 1213 -48.89 -34.03 -21.56
CA LEU A 1213 -50.19 -33.89 -20.91
C LEU A 1213 -50.88 -35.26 -20.87
N LYS A 1214 -51.30 -35.70 -19.69
CA LYS A 1214 -51.98 -36.98 -19.48
C LYS A 1214 -53.39 -36.76 -18.96
N PHE A 1215 -54.37 -37.12 -19.78
CA PHE A 1215 -55.77 -37.10 -19.38
C PHE A 1215 -56.16 -38.32 -18.54
N GLY A 1216 -56.95 -38.08 -17.49
CA GLY A 1216 -57.55 -39.09 -16.63
C GLY A 1216 -58.62 -39.95 -17.32
N GLU A 1217 -59.14 -40.94 -16.59
CA GLU A 1217 -60.23 -41.81 -17.08
C GLU A 1217 -61.50 -40.97 -17.39
N GLY A 1218 -62.11 -41.22 -18.56
CA GLY A 1218 -63.35 -40.55 -18.98
C GLY A 1218 -63.19 -39.40 -19.97
N ILE A 1219 -61.96 -39.00 -20.29
CA ILE A 1219 -61.66 -38.08 -21.40
C ILE A 1219 -61.07 -38.90 -22.56
N THR A 1220 -61.74 -38.91 -23.70
CA THR A 1220 -61.24 -39.55 -24.93
C THR A 1220 -60.87 -38.51 -25.99
N LYS A 1221 -60.17 -38.95 -27.03
CA LYS A 1221 -59.80 -38.09 -28.16
C LYS A 1221 -60.98 -37.39 -28.84
N ASP A 1222 -62.16 -38.01 -28.84
CA ASP A 1222 -63.38 -37.43 -29.43
C ASP A 1222 -64.04 -36.38 -28.51
N ASP A 1223 -63.66 -36.35 -27.23
CA ASP A 1223 -64.22 -35.44 -26.23
C ASP A 1223 -63.49 -34.10 -26.18
N ILE A 1224 -62.41 -33.90 -26.94
CA ILE A 1224 -61.61 -32.66 -26.89
C ILE A 1224 -61.71 -31.85 -28.18
N THR A 1225 -61.67 -30.52 -28.02
CA THR A 1225 -61.52 -29.57 -29.13
C THR A 1225 -60.26 -28.74 -28.89
N ILE A 1226 -59.31 -28.79 -29.83
CA ILE A 1226 -58.05 -28.03 -29.77
C ILE A 1226 -58.18 -26.79 -30.66
N THR A 1227 -57.96 -25.61 -30.09
CA THR A 1227 -58.01 -24.32 -30.80
C THR A 1227 -56.86 -23.44 -30.38
N GLN A 1228 -56.20 -22.82 -31.36
CA GLN A 1228 -55.28 -21.71 -31.11
C GLN A 1228 -56.05 -20.39 -31.18
N GLU A 1229 -55.89 -19.53 -30.18
CA GLU A 1229 -56.57 -18.24 -30.11
C GLU A 1229 -55.64 -17.05 -30.36
N ALA A 1230 -56.22 -15.86 -30.54
CA ALA A 1230 -55.51 -14.63 -30.91
C ALA A 1230 -54.58 -14.10 -29.79
N ASP A 1231 -54.70 -14.65 -28.58
CA ASP A 1231 -53.85 -14.36 -27.42
C ASP A 1231 -52.52 -15.14 -27.44
N GLY A 1232 -52.29 -15.99 -28.45
CA GLY A 1232 -51.06 -16.74 -28.64
C GLY A 1232 -51.03 -18.08 -27.91
N PHE A 1233 -52.09 -18.45 -27.20
CA PHE A 1233 -52.18 -19.73 -26.49
C PHE A 1233 -52.92 -20.81 -27.29
N VAL A 1234 -52.58 -22.06 -26.99
CA VAL A 1234 -53.33 -23.23 -27.44
C VAL A 1234 -54.27 -23.67 -26.32
N TYR A 1235 -55.54 -23.84 -26.66
CA TYR A 1235 -56.60 -24.28 -25.76
C TYR A 1235 -57.05 -25.68 -26.14
N ILE A 1236 -57.03 -26.61 -25.19
CA ILE A 1236 -57.71 -27.90 -25.25
C ILE A 1236 -58.96 -27.80 -24.39
N ARG A 1237 -60.13 -27.81 -25.03
CA ARG A 1237 -61.43 -27.74 -24.34
C ARG A 1237 -62.06 -29.11 -24.30
N ILE A 1238 -62.52 -29.52 -23.12
CA ILE A 1238 -63.31 -30.75 -22.98
C ILE A 1238 -64.77 -30.43 -23.35
N ASN A 1239 -65.29 -31.11 -24.35
CA ASN A 1239 -66.59 -30.83 -24.96
C ASN A 1239 -67.72 -31.04 -23.95
N ASN A 1240 -68.64 -30.07 -23.86
CA ASN A 1240 -69.78 -30.06 -22.94
C ASN A 1240 -69.41 -29.93 -21.45
N THR A 1241 -68.18 -29.54 -21.14
CA THR A 1241 -67.77 -29.18 -19.77
C THR A 1241 -67.20 -27.76 -19.73
N THR A 1242 -66.88 -27.28 -18.54
CA THR A 1242 -66.15 -26.02 -18.33
C THR A 1242 -64.63 -26.23 -18.29
N ASP A 1243 -64.17 -27.46 -18.44
CA ASP A 1243 -62.77 -27.84 -18.24
C ASP A 1243 -61.93 -27.48 -19.46
N VAL A 1244 -60.79 -26.82 -19.21
CA VAL A 1244 -59.94 -26.28 -20.26
C VAL A 1244 -58.47 -26.37 -19.84
N VAL A 1245 -57.62 -26.91 -20.71
CA VAL A 1245 -56.16 -26.79 -20.58
C VAL A 1245 -55.69 -25.72 -21.56
N LYS A 1246 -54.93 -24.75 -21.07
CA LYS A 1246 -54.35 -23.64 -21.84
C LYS A 1246 -52.83 -23.70 -21.70
N PHE A 1247 -52.09 -23.65 -22.81
CA PHE A 1247 -50.62 -23.67 -22.78
C PHE A 1247 -49.98 -22.80 -23.86
N THR A 1248 -48.76 -22.33 -23.60
CA THR A 1248 -48.04 -21.37 -24.46
C THR A 1248 -47.49 -22.03 -25.73
N GLN A 1249 -47.49 -21.26 -26.84
CA GLN A 1249 -46.65 -21.51 -28.01
C GLN A 1249 -45.44 -20.57 -27.95
N ALA A 1250 -44.21 -21.09 -27.95
CA ALA A 1250 -43.01 -20.25 -27.91
C ALA A 1250 -42.97 -19.35 -29.16
N SER A 1251 -42.78 -18.03 -28.97
CA SER A 1251 -42.95 -17.03 -30.05
C SER A 1251 -41.80 -17.00 -31.07
N THR A 1252 -40.71 -17.75 -30.84
CA THR A 1252 -39.49 -17.71 -31.66
C THR A 1252 -38.98 -19.08 -32.13
N THR A 1253 -39.46 -20.18 -31.55
CA THR A 1253 -39.16 -21.56 -31.97
C THR A 1253 -40.48 -22.30 -32.10
N SER A 1254 -40.65 -23.15 -33.11
CA SER A 1254 -41.88 -23.90 -33.35
C SER A 1254 -42.18 -25.01 -32.32
N THR A 1255 -41.82 -24.80 -31.05
CA THR A 1255 -41.98 -25.75 -29.94
C THR A 1255 -43.18 -25.34 -29.08
N LEU A 1256 -44.07 -26.29 -28.83
CA LEU A 1256 -45.22 -26.13 -27.95
C LEU A 1256 -44.79 -26.49 -26.52
N ALA A 1257 -45.43 -25.91 -25.50
CA ALA A 1257 -45.22 -26.31 -24.10
C ALA A 1257 -45.65 -27.76 -23.79
N ILE A 1258 -46.29 -28.46 -24.73
CA ILE A 1258 -46.69 -29.86 -24.62
C ILE A 1258 -46.41 -30.55 -25.96
N ASP A 1259 -45.58 -31.59 -25.94
CA ASP A 1259 -45.21 -32.37 -27.13
C ASP A 1259 -46.14 -33.56 -27.37
N ILE A 1260 -46.62 -34.20 -26.29
CA ILE A 1260 -47.43 -35.41 -26.38
C ILE A 1260 -48.65 -35.35 -25.44
N ILE A 1261 -49.83 -35.61 -25.98
CA ILE A 1261 -51.06 -35.77 -25.19
C ILE A 1261 -51.39 -37.26 -25.09
N TYR A 1262 -51.46 -37.81 -23.88
CA TYR A 1262 -51.86 -39.19 -23.59
C TYR A 1262 -53.28 -39.28 -23.04
N PHE A 1263 -54.00 -40.32 -23.45
CA PHE A 1263 -55.31 -40.68 -22.91
C PHE A 1263 -55.24 -41.97 -22.09
N ALA A 1264 -56.23 -42.20 -21.23
CA ALA A 1264 -56.28 -43.36 -20.34
C ALA A 1264 -56.28 -44.73 -21.05
N ASP A 1265 -56.66 -44.80 -22.34
CA ASP A 1265 -56.60 -46.02 -23.15
C ASP A 1265 -55.23 -46.28 -23.81
N ASN A 1266 -54.21 -45.49 -23.44
CA ASN A 1266 -52.87 -45.43 -24.02
C ASN A 1266 -52.81 -44.94 -25.48
N SER A 1267 -53.91 -44.38 -26.02
CA SER A 1267 -53.82 -43.59 -27.25
C SER A 1267 -53.13 -42.25 -26.99
N TYR A 1268 -52.54 -41.65 -28.03
CA TYR A 1268 -51.85 -40.38 -27.92
C TYR A 1268 -52.03 -39.47 -29.15
N ILE A 1269 -51.75 -38.18 -28.95
CA ILE A 1269 -51.60 -37.16 -30.00
C ILE A 1269 -50.17 -36.62 -29.89
N LEU A 1270 -49.47 -36.52 -31.01
CA LEU A 1270 -48.24 -35.74 -31.13
C LEU A 1270 -48.66 -34.33 -31.56
N CYS A 1271 -48.24 -33.33 -30.78
CA CYS A 1271 -48.64 -31.94 -30.95
C CYS A 1271 -47.89 -31.23 -32.08
#